data_AF-A0A3S0YUR7-F1
#
_entry.id   AF-A0A3S0YUR7-F1
#
_cell.length_a   1.000
_cell.length_b   1.000
_cell.length_c   1.000
_cell.angle_alpha   90.00
_cell.angle_beta   90.00
_cell.angle_gamma   90.00
#
_symmetry.space_group_name_H-M   'P 1'
#
loop_
_entity.id
_entity.type
_entity.pdbx_description
1 polymer ?
#
loop_
_entity_poly.entity_id
_entity_poly.type
_entity_poly.pdbx_seq_one_letter_code
_entity_poly.pdbx_strand_id
1 'polypeptide(L)'
;MDQVKRSFVWRKMVCAVMAAVLLITGAAAALGTGAREADAAGVTNLVVNPGFENGLSEDGIPVGWDYNGPTGTLSLGSGNGNVHSGAASASFWSGSDYEFTLTQTITGLDDGEYVLKAWASGNAGNGPIELFADGFGGERLKTDIVNANWGTIAPYTVGSIEVTNGQATIGFSVDVAGGYWGFFDDVEFYKADESETPVVPDEFIKGADISTLQSIEDAGGKYYDNGQEKDLLEILKDHGVNYIRLRIWNNPVEAGGSDEQGQGGYNDLAHTIEMAKRVKEAGLKLLLDFHYSDFWADPGKQVKPAAWADLDYEGLKQAVYDYTADTLDGLAEEGAYPDMVQIGNEINNGMLLPDGSTSNYDQLAELLKSGIQAVRDTTPDGQTTKIMIHLAEGGNKGKFQDFFDNIISRGVDFDVIGASYYPFWHGTPQDLKTNLDSLASRYGKQVVVAENSYGYTLQDGDGFANSFTQTAAEEAGFPATVDGQKAEVETVLNTVAHVPDGLGLGVFYWEPAWIPVPKDSEGGYQAGWKKGEGNAWDNQAMFDFQGNALPSLDAFQFDRDNLPADEALFAYAPEGVTIGVNKPVEEAAEELPATVDVLHNDGSVVAQAVDWQPLDEDTLSNVGDFTLTGAVEGTDFSTQVTVTVSPHQNILVNPGFETGDNTGWTVEGTASTASGKQALGDSYKGKGAFNYYSADSFELTLSQELTDIPNGTYVLKSKVSGSDGGDAIHLFAMTGEDEYVSEPIVNAGWKAWQDGSITEIQVANNSITVGLSIVGTPGAWGWVDNFELYRDVELPEWGASKELKAAQATSNSIKLSWSGASHPEQIAGYKIYKDGQRIASVAGTASEYTVTGLAANTSYRFKVEASYDAAIWTSTGPEALLKTKASSTTTSTGPTETTEPQLPAGFETVPATAFSGSGATVTFQAAEGTTFIQLPANVSQLLNGRSLTLTAEGATLVLPASVLKQLEGKLAGDGVVTVQMKPLDTNSLKELQAQLGSRADIDWLSSVYDFKLTIVSKDGGSVQELSEFADPIELRVTADRPSSTAGIFYLNSRNEPEYVGGKWENGFYSAKLSHFSRYALLDIDKSFVDVPEKHWAYEAIRSLAAKQYVQGVTADRFEPGRTITRAEFAALLARALGLEAGDPAASGFADVPASAWYAADVAAAAEHGIVAGRGGQLFDPSGEITREEMAVMASKAAALLSGGEPAATGGAAAVFADESQVSAWAAKYVQASVAWKLLQGVGGNRFAPQGHATRAEAAQLLANLLKLAK
;
A
#
# COMPACT_ATOMS: atom_id res chain seq x y z
N MET A 1 90.35 29.90 27.04
CA MET A 1 90.22 28.44 27.19
C MET A 1 88.82 28.03 27.63
N ASP A 2 87.92 27.67 26.72
CA ASP A 2 87.71 28.24 25.39
C ASP A 2 86.30 27.93 24.88
N GLN A 3 85.98 28.41 23.67
CA GLN A 3 84.66 28.35 23.05
C GLN A 3 84.15 26.91 22.82
N VAL A 4 83.24 26.42 23.67
CA VAL A 4 81.97 25.77 23.27
C VAL A 4 80.93 26.15 24.32
N LYS A 5 79.97 27.00 23.96
CA LYS A 5 78.94 27.54 24.88
C LYS A 5 77.65 27.83 24.12
N ARG A 6 76.51 27.44 24.70
CA ARG A 6 75.56 28.40 25.32
C ARG A 6 74.66 27.65 26.29
N SER A 7 74.40 28.29 27.42
CA SER A 7 73.70 27.77 28.60
C SER A 7 72.67 28.80 29.06
N PHE A 8 71.66 28.34 29.80
CA PHE A 8 70.93 28.98 30.92
C PHE A 8 69.50 28.40 30.99
N VAL A 9 68.76 28.27 32.11
CA VAL A 9 69.01 28.20 33.56
C VAL A 9 67.62 28.19 34.26
N TRP A 10 67.52 27.52 35.42
CA TRP A 10 66.49 27.66 36.48
C TRP A 10 65.19 26.83 36.56
N ARG A 11 64.86 26.51 37.83
CA ARG A 11 63.70 25.77 38.38
C ARG A 11 62.83 26.70 39.25
N LYS A 12 61.51 26.40 39.32
CA LYS A 12 60.49 26.64 40.39
C LYS A 12 59.26 25.76 40.05
N MET A 13 58.20 25.53 40.85
CA MET A 13 57.92 25.37 42.30
C MET A 13 56.52 24.69 42.35
N VAL A 14 56.15 23.63 43.09
CA VAL A 14 56.66 22.92 44.30
C VAL A 14 56.29 23.55 45.65
N CYS A 15 55.17 23.09 46.25
CA CYS A 15 54.88 22.86 47.69
C CYS A 15 53.46 22.20 47.80
N ALA A 16 53.14 21.12 48.54
CA ALA A 16 53.44 20.65 49.93
C ALA A 16 52.45 21.22 50.99
N VAL A 17 52.01 20.53 52.06
CA VAL A 17 52.74 19.77 53.12
C VAL A 17 51.82 18.77 53.87
N MET A 18 52.38 17.73 54.54
CA MET A 18 51.69 16.88 55.54
C MET A 18 52.61 16.50 56.74
N ALA A 19 52.01 15.96 57.83
CA ALA A 19 52.55 15.06 58.88
C ALA A 19 52.94 15.59 60.30
N ALA A 20 52.08 15.22 61.28
CA ALA A 20 52.29 15.03 62.74
C ALA A 20 50.96 14.46 63.36
N VAL A 21 50.83 13.78 64.52
CA VAL A 21 51.70 13.05 65.48
C VAL A 21 50.81 12.08 66.32
N LEU A 22 51.38 11.12 67.07
CA LEU A 22 50.66 10.07 67.85
C LEU A 22 49.88 10.52 69.13
N LEU A 23 48.91 9.67 69.57
CA LEU A 23 48.83 8.89 70.85
C LEU A 23 47.55 9.02 71.75
N ILE A 24 47.14 7.84 72.26
CA ILE A 24 46.23 7.49 73.40
C ILE A 24 44.76 7.15 73.09
N THR A 25 44.37 5.97 73.60
CA THR A 25 43.13 5.20 73.37
C THR A 25 42.13 5.28 74.52
N GLY A 26 40.81 5.24 74.23
CA GLY A 26 39.78 5.19 75.28
C GLY A 26 38.32 5.05 74.81
N ALA A 27 37.97 3.91 74.20
CA ALA A 27 36.61 3.34 74.08
C ALA A 27 35.47 4.18 73.46
N ALA A 28 35.18 3.95 72.18
CA ALA A 28 33.86 3.60 71.63
C ALA A 28 34.04 3.18 70.16
N ALA A 29 33.47 2.04 69.74
CA ALA A 29 33.51 1.60 68.35
C ALA A 29 32.09 1.42 67.82
N ALA A 30 31.70 2.26 66.87
CA ALA A 30 30.44 2.18 66.14
C ALA A 30 30.66 2.69 64.72
N LEU A 31 30.14 1.93 63.74
CA LEU A 31 29.77 2.30 62.38
C LEU A 31 30.83 3.03 61.53
N GLY A 32 31.41 2.29 60.58
CA GLY A 32 32.39 2.80 59.62
C GLY A 32 31.74 3.53 58.45
N THR A 33 32.35 4.65 58.06
CA THR A 33 31.96 5.48 56.92
C THR A 33 32.76 5.11 55.67
N GLY A 34 32.09 4.69 54.60
CA GLY A 34 32.60 4.86 53.23
C GLY A 34 32.36 6.31 52.79
N ALA A 35 33.28 6.91 52.04
CA ALA A 35 33.10 8.26 51.53
C ALA A 35 32.11 8.25 50.36
N ARG A 36 31.13 9.16 50.37
CA ARG A 36 30.40 9.56 49.17
C ARG A 36 31.25 10.59 48.45
N GLU A 37 31.62 10.33 47.21
CA GLU A 37 32.25 11.34 46.35
C GLU A 37 31.14 12.22 45.75
N ALA A 38 31.43 13.53 45.67
CA ALA A 38 30.56 14.51 45.01
C ALA A 38 31.17 14.82 43.66
N ASP A 39 30.37 14.75 42.61
CA ASP A 39 30.86 15.00 41.24
C ASP A 39 30.94 16.50 40.93
N ALA A 40 31.54 16.85 39.79
CA ALA A 40 31.85 18.21 39.36
C ALA A 40 30.63 19.16 39.28
N ALA A 41 29.40 18.63 39.20
CA ALA A 41 28.15 19.39 39.22
C ALA A 41 27.70 19.84 40.64
N GLY A 42 28.25 19.25 41.71
CA GLY A 42 27.93 19.63 43.10
C GLY A 42 26.80 18.84 43.77
N VAL A 43 26.16 17.91 43.06
CA VAL A 43 25.18 16.95 43.60
C VAL A 43 25.87 15.81 44.36
N THR A 44 25.18 15.22 45.34
CA THR A 44 25.71 14.09 46.14
C THR A 44 25.16 12.77 45.64
N ASN A 45 26.00 11.95 45.01
CA ASN A 45 25.65 10.58 44.66
C ASN A 45 25.39 9.76 45.95
N LEU A 46 24.26 9.04 45.98
CA LEU A 46 23.78 8.27 47.12
C LEU A 46 24.17 6.79 47.07
N VAL A 47 24.61 6.31 45.89
CA VAL A 47 25.04 4.93 45.66
C VAL A 47 26.33 4.61 46.41
N VAL A 48 26.37 3.44 47.05
CA VAL A 48 27.58 2.86 47.64
C VAL A 48 28.33 2.06 46.57
N ASN A 49 29.63 2.30 46.43
CA ASN A 49 30.50 1.65 45.44
C ASN A 49 30.00 1.81 43.98
N PRO A 50 29.82 3.05 43.49
CA PRO A 50 29.20 3.35 42.19
C PRO A 50 29.99 2.83 40.97
N GLY A 51 31.31 3.03 40.95
CA GLY A 51 32.23 2.48 39.94
C GLY A 51 32.90 1.15 40.35
N PHE A 52 32.27 0.39 41.26
CA PHE A 52 32.69 -0.97 41.68
C PHE A 52 34.11 -1.14 42.29
N GLU A 53 34.88 -0.06 42.45
CA GLU A 53 36.26 0.02 42.97
C GLU A 53 36.55 -0.72 44.30
N ASN A 54 35.56 -0.89 45.17
CA ASN A 54 35.75 -1.53 46.48
C ASN A 54 35.92 -3.06 46.42
N GLY A 55 35.90 -3.65 45.23
CA GLY A 55 36.19 -5.07 45.02
C GLY A 55 34.97 -5.99 45.16
N LEU A 56 35.22 -7.30 45.20
CA LEU A 56 34.21 -8.33 45.47
C LEU A 56 34.27 -8.80 46.93
N SER A 57 33.14 -9.25 47.47
CA SER A 57 33.01 -9.95 48.74
C SER A 57 33.63 -11.36 48.70
N GLU A 58 33.67 -12.06 49.84
CA GLU A 58 34.11 -13.48 49.88
C GLU A 58 33.24 -14.41 49.01
N ASP A 59 31.99 -14.01 48.71
CA ASP A 59 31.04 -14.72 47.86
C ASP A 59 31.10 -14.30 46.38
N GLY A 60 32.00 -13.37 46.00
CA GLY A 60 32.19 -12.93 44.62
C GLY A 60 31.23 -11.83 44.14
N ILE A 61 30.55 -11.15 45.05
CA ILE A 61 29.56 -10.09 44.76
C ILE A 61 30.20 -8.70 44.95
N PRO A 62 29.98 -7.70 44.09
CA PRO A 62 30.54 -6.35 44.29
C PRO A 62 30.18 -5.78 45.67
N VAL A 63 31.17 -5.26 46.40
CA VAL A 63 30.98 -4.79 47.77
C VAL A 63 29.98 -3.65 47.81
N GLY A 64 28.91 -3.78 48.60
CA GLY A 64 27.82 -2.80 48.71
C GLY A 64 26.61 -3.07 47.81
N TRP A 65 26.66 -4.12 46.99
CA TRP A 65 25.56 -4.55 46.12
C TRP A 65 25.03 -5.93 46.52
N ASP A 66 23.74 -6.15 46.30
CA ASP A 66 23.08 -7.45 46.40
C ASP A 66 23.01 -8.10 45.01
N TYR A 67 23.22 -9.41 44.93
CA TYR A 67 23.21 -10.17 43.68
C TYR A 67 22.32 -11.40 43.79
N ASN A 68 21.46 -11.60 42.79
CA ASN A 68 20.63 -12.78 42.64
C ASN A 68 20.80 -13.36 41.24
N GLY A 69 21.55 -14.45 41.11
CA GLY A 69 21.80 -15.12 39.83
C GLY A 69 22.81 -16.28 39.95
N PRO A 70 23.18 -16.93 38.81
CA PRO A 70 24.13 -18.04 38.80
C PRO A 70 25.53 -17.65 39.29
N THR A 71 26.15 -18.54 40.07
CA THR A 71 27.47 -18.28 40.67
C THR A 71 28.57 -18.28 39.60
N GLY A 72 29.39 -17.24 39.59
CA GLY A 72 30.49 -17.08 38.63
C GLY A 72 30.15 -16.27 37.37
N THR A 73 28.91 -15.78 37.24
CA THR A 73 28.50 -14.90 36.13
C THR A 73 29.11 -13.50 36.25
N LEU A 74 29.24 -12.96 37.47
CA LEU A 74 29.85 -11.66 37.73
C LEU A 74 31.36 -11.74 38.00
N SER A 75 32.07 -10.70 37.56
CA SER A 75 33.49 -10.48 37.78
C SER A 75 33.79 -8.97 37.78
N LEU A 76 35.02 -8.59 38.15
CA LEU A 76 35.47 -7.21 37.99
C LEU A 76 36.18 -7.04 36.64
N GLY A 77 35.72 -6.10 35.83
CA GLY A 77 36.45 -5.64 34.65
C GLY A 77 37.71 -4.87 35.08
N SER A 78 38.76 -4.88 34.25
CA SER A 78 39.90 -3.97 34.42
C SER A 78 40.65 -3.75 33.10
N GLY A 79 40.76 -2.49 32.69
CA GLY A 79 41.53 -2.05 31.52
C GLY A 79 40.91 -2.36 30.14
N ASN A 80 41.54 -1.82 29.09
CA ASN A 80 41.23 -2.02 27.66
C ASN A 80 39.73 -2.05 27.30
N GLY A 81 39.01 -0.97 27.57
CA GLY A 81 37.64 -0.75 27.07
C GLY A 81 36.51 -1.37 27.90
N ASN A 82 36.83 -1.98 29.03
CA ASN A 82 35.85 -2.58 29.95
C ASN A 82 35.55 -1.73 31.19
N VAL A 83 35.91 -0.44 31.18
CA VAL A 83 35.82 0.50 32.31
C VAL A 83 35.54 1.89 31.73
N HIS A 84 34.57 2.63 32.27
CA HIS A 84 34.22 3.99 31.89
C HIS A 84 35.12 5.00 32.61
N SER A 85 35.16 4.95 33.95
CA SER A 85 36.07 5.72 34.78
C SER A 85 36.67 4.85 35.90
N GLY A 86 37.70 5.33 36.60
CA GLY A 86 38.37 4.54 37.63
C GLY A 86 39.26 3.41 37.09
N ALA A 87 39.19 2.24 37.71
CA ALA A 87 40.03 1.06 37.49
C ALA A 87 39.27 -0.27 37.47
N ALA A 88 38.01 -0.31 37.91
CA ALA A 88 37.13 -1.48 37.97
C ALA A 88 35.77 -1.22 37.31
N SER A 89 35.03 -2.30 37.02
CA SER A 89 33.61 -2.26 36.59
C SER A 89 32.92 -3.58 36.94
N ALA A 90 31.59 -3.64 36.96
CA ALA A 90 30.85 -4.89 37.12
C ALA A 90 30.68 -5.59 35.77
N SER A 91 31.60 -6.50 35.43
CA SER A 91 31.57 -7.28 34.18
C SER A 91 30.82 -8.61 34.35
N PHE A 92 30.00 -8.97 33.36
CA PHE A 92 29.20 -10.21 33.36
C PHE A 92 29.39 -11.06 32.10
N TRP A 93 29.45 -12.39 32.26
CA TRP A 93 29.46 -13.38 31.16
C TRP A 93 29.18 -14.81 31.69
N SER A 94 28.53 -15.64 30.89
CA SER A 94 28.46 -17.09 31.09
C SER A 94 28.41 -17.84 29.75
N GLY A 95 28.91 -19.07 29.72
CA GLY A 95 28.87 -19.96 28.55
C GLY A 95 27.56 -20.74 28.36
N SER A 96 26.54 -20.44 29.17
CA SER A 96 25.18 -20.98 29.10
C SER A 96 24.21 -19.91 29.56
N ASP A 97 22.98 -19.93 29.05
CA ASP A 97 21.92 -18.94 29.28
C ASP A 97 21.78 -18.60 30.77
N TYR A 98 21.62 -17.31 31.08
CA TYR A 98 21.69 -16.82 32.44
C TYR A 98 20.84 -15.57 32.67
N GLU A 99 20.10 -15.61 33.77
CA GLU A 99 19.34 -14.49 34.33
C GLU A 99 20.01 -14.02 35.62
N PHE A 100 20.13 -12.71 35.85
CA PHE A 100 20.48 -12.16 37.15
C PHE A 100 19.94 -10.75 37.40
N THR A 101 19.85 -10.39 38.69
CA THR A 101 19.74 -8.99 39.12
C THR A 101 20.94 -8.59 40.00
N LEU A 102 21.36 -7.33 39.86
CA LEU A 102 22.41 -6.69 40.66
C LEU A 102 21.84 -5.38 41.20
N THR A 103 21.58 -5.29 42.50
CA THR A 103 20.74 -4.23 43.10
C THR A 103 21.34 -3.59 44.34
N GLN A 104 20.82 -2.41 44.69
CA GLN A 104 21.12 -1.73 45.94
C GLN A 104 19.87 -1.02 46.48
N THR A 105 19.45 -1.36 47.69
CA THR A 105 18.35 -0.66 48.38
C THR A 105 18.88 0.50 49.21
N ILE A 106 18.51 1.72 48.83
CA ILE A 106 18.89 2.97 49.49
C ILE A 106 17.70 3.42 50.36
N THR A 107 17.96 3.71 51.63
CA THR A 107 16.92 4.04 52.63
C THR A 107 17.24 5.33 53.37
N GLY A 108 16.21 6.01 53.88
CA GLY A 108 16.34 7.33 54.49
C GLY A 108 16.46 8.45 53.45
N LEU A 109 15.79 8.26 52.30
CA LEU A 109 15.60 9.30 51.30
C LEU A 109 14.56 10.32 51.78
N ASP A 110 14.72 11.59 51.39
CA ASP A 110 13.67 12.60 51.56
C ASP A 110 12.72 12.55 50.37
N ASP A 111 11.40 12.63 50.59
CA ASP A 111 10.38 12.60 49.54
C ASP A 111 10.64 13.63 48.42
N GLY A 112 10.37 13.26 47.16
CA GLY A 112 10.55 14.06 45.95
C GLY A 112 11.26 13.28 44.83
N GLU A 113 11.60 13.99 43.75
CA GLU A 113 12.13 13.41 42.51
C GLU A 113 13.63 13.06 42.58
N TYR A 114 14.00 11.90 42.01
CA TYR A 114 15.38 11.42 41.89
C TYR A 114 15.70 10.98 40.46
N VAL A 115 16.98 10.98 40.12
CA VAL A 115 17.49 10.50 38.83
C VAL A 115 18.47 9.35 39.09
N LEU A 116 18.35 8.27 38.31
CA LEU A 116 19.27 7.13 38.28
C LEU A 116 20.01 7.12 36.93
N LYS A 117 21.33 6.99 36.94
CA LYS A 117 22.17 6.81 35.74
C LYS A 117 23.15 5.67 35.92
N ALA A 118 23.57 5.07 34.82
CA ALA A 118 24.70 4.15 34.77
C ALA A 118 25.32 4.13 33.38
N TRP A 119 26.61 3.80 33.28
CA TRP A 119 27.28 3.55 32.02
C TRP A 119 27.38 2.05 31.75
N ALA A 120 27.15 1.65 30.50
CA ALA A 120 27.19 0.25 30.11
C ALA A 120 27.78 0.03 28.71
N SER A 121 28.22 -1.20 28.46
CA SER A 121 28.67 -1.71 27.16
C SER A 121 28.61 -3.25 27.14
N GLY A 122 28.65 -3.84 25.94
CA GLY A 122 28.54 -5.29 25.77
C GLY A 122 28.43 -5.72 24.30
N ASN A 123 28.06 -6.99 24.07
CA ASN A 123 27.68 -7.49 22.74
C ASN A 123 26.59 -6.60 22.12
N ALA A 124 26.70 -6.24 20.83
CA ALA A 124 25.62 -5.54 20.15
C ALA A 124 24.35 -6.39 20.02
N GLY A 125 23.21 -5.77 20.31
CA GLY A 125 21.88 -6.37 20.18
C GLY A 125 20.94 -6.00 21.33
N ASN A 126 19.64 -6.18 21.09
CA ASN A 126 18.57 -5.89 22.05
C ASN A 126 18.31 -7.09 22.96
N GLY A 127 19.31 -7.53 23.73
CA GLY A 127 19.07 -8.46 24.85
C GLY A 127 18.33 -7.72 25.98
N PRO A 128 17.45 -8.39 26.75
CA PRO A 128 16.73 -7.75 27.85
C PRO A 128 17.69 -7.53 29.03
N ILE A 129 18.39 -6.41 28.92
CA ILE A 129 19.29 -5.83 29.92
C ILE A 129 18.64 -4.50 30.30
N GLU A 130 18.33 -4.31 31.58
CA GLU A 130 17.60 -3.13 32.07
C GLU A 130 18.42 -2.39 33.14
N LEU A 131 18.39 -1.06 33.13
CA LEU A 131 18.64 -0.23 34.32
C LEU A 131 17.28 0.12 34.93
N PHE A 132 17.09 -0.07 36.24
CA PHE A 132 15.79 0.12 36.87
C PHE A 132 15.82 0.77 38.27
N ALA A 133 14.69 1.37 38.64
CA ALA A 133 14.35 1.81 39.98
C ALA A 133 12.99 1.23 40.41
N ASP A 134 12.91 0.73 41.64
CA ASP A 134 11.76 -0.01 42.17
C ASP A 134 11.56 0.30 43.66
N GLY A 135 10.40 -0.04 44.24
CA GLY A 135 10.15 0.00 45.68
C GLY A 135 10.17 1.40 46.32
N PHE A 136 10.11 2.47 45.53
CA PHE A 136 10.17 3.87 45.96
C PHE A 136 8.80 4.51 46.26
N GLY A 137 7.72 3.77 46.00
CA GLY A 137 6.33 4.15 46.29
C GLY A 137 5.43 4.20 45.05
N GLY A 138 6.02 4.38 43.86
CA GLY A 138 5.37 4.17 42.57
C GLY A 138 5.60 2.78 41.99
N GLU A 139 5.23 2.61 40.71
CA GLU A 139 5.56 1.42 39.92
C GLU A 139 7.03 1.41 39.49
N ARG A 140 7.57 0.24 39.10
CA ARG A 140 8.96 0.09 38.67
C ARG A 140 9.22 0.91 37.39
N LEU A 141 10.18 1.82 37.45
CA LEU A 141 10.69 2.57 36.30
C LEU A 141 11.96 1.90 35.76
N LYS A 142 12.14 1.89 34.45
CA LYS A 142 13.28 1.24 33.79
C LYS A 142 13.65 1.89 32.46
N THR A 143 14.87 1.62 32.01
CA THR A 143 15.34 1.91 30.64
C THR A 143 16.15 0.71 30.12
N ASP A 144 16.00 0.40 28.83
CA ASP A 144 16.65 -0.75 28.21
C ASP A 144 18.09 -0.43 27.79
N ILE A 145 19.04 -1.27 28.22
CA ILE A 145 20.47 -1.14 27.92
C ILE A 145 20.77 -1.83 26.58
N VAL A 146 20.65 -1.06 25.49
CA VAL A 146 21.03 -1.50 24.14
C VAL A 146 22.52 -1.27 23.91
N ASN A 147 23.32 -2.33 24.01
CA ASN A 147 24.76 -2.30 23.85
C ASN A 147 25.22 -2.20 22.38
N ALA A 148 26.42 -1.65 22.14
CA ALA A 148 26.92 -1.29 20.80
C ALA A 148 28.33 -1.84 20.48
N ASN A 149 28.60 -3.11 20.87
CA ASN A 149 29.88 -3.81 20.75
C ASN A 149 31.05 -3.21 21.56
N TRP A 150 32.13 -4.01 21.66
CA TRP A 150 33.33 -3.70 22.43
C TRP A 150 34.01 -2.39 22.03
N GLY A 151 34.20 -1.51 23.01
CA GLY A 151 34.81 -0.19 22.86
C GLY A 151 33.82 0.98 22.87
N THR A 152 32.51 0.72 22.78
CA THR A 152 31.46 1.75 22.82
C THR A 152 30.77 1.74 24.19
N ILE A 153 30.96 2.78 25.00
CA ILE A 153 30.34 2.93 26.32
C ILE A 153 29.30 4.05 26.24
N ALA A 154 28.08 3.80 26.71
CA ALA A 154 26.98 4.78 26.70
C ALA A 154 26.36 4.96 28.10
N PRO A 155 25.88 6.17 28.44
CA PRO A 155 25.05 6.39 29.61
C PRO A 155 23.60 5.94 29.35
N TYR A 156 22.96 5.41 30.38
CA TYR A 156 21.53 5.09 30.41
C TYR A 156 20.93 5.77 31.64
N THR A 157 19.73 6.33 31.50
CA THR A 157 19.07 7.14 32.55
C THR A 157 17.66 6.61 32.82
N VAL A 158 17.29 6.51 34.10
CA VAL A 158 15.89 6.42 34.55
C VAL A 158 15.59 7.75 35.26
N GLY A 159 14.78 8.58 34.61
CA GLY A 159 14.33 9.87 35.12
C GLY A 159 13.15 9.74 36.08
N SER A 160 12.75 10.89 36.67
CA SER A 160 11.50 11.11 37.40
C SER A 160 11.10 10.04 38.42
N ILE A 161 12.06 9.60 39.24
CA ILE A 161 11.84 8.63 40.31
C ILE A 161 11.25 9.35 41.53
N GLU A 162 9.93 9.46 41.57
CA GLU A 162 9.14 10.14 42.62
C GLU A 162 9.13 9.33 43.93
N VAL A 163 10.16 9.51 44.77
CA VAL A 163 10.26 8.82 46.06
C VAL A 163 9.21 9.37 47.03
N THR A 164 8.35 8.50 47.56
CA THR A 164 7.25 8.87 48.48
C THR A 164 7.19 8.03 49.75
N ASN A 165 8.11 7.08 49.92
CA ASN A 165 8.18 6.17 51.05
C ASN A 165 9.54 6.17 51.78
N GLY A 166 10.42 7.10 51.43
CA GLY A 166 11.75 7.27 52.02
C GLY A 166 12.80 6.20 51.67
N GLN A 167 12.58 5.41 50.61
CA GLN A 167 13.55 4.43 50.10
C GLN A 167 13.47 4.29 48.56
N ALA A 168 14.44 3.63 47.95
CA ALA A 168 14.40 3.16 46.56
C ALA A 168 15.33 1.95 46.40
N THR A 169 14.95 0.98 45.57
CA THR A 169 15.83 -0.11 45.14
C THR A 169 16.23 0.15 43.70
N ILE A 170 17.51 0.43 43.46
CA ILE A 170 18.07 0.62 42.12
C ILE A 170 18.81 -0.64 41.67
N GLY A 171 18.99 -0.83 40.37
CA GLY A 171 19.90 -1.87 39.88
C GLY A 171 19.75 -2.23 38.42
N PHE A 172 20.33 -3.38 38.09
CA PHE A 172 20.32 -3.97 36.76
C PHE A 172 19.56 -5.29 36.74
N SER A 173 18.84 -5.54 35.66
CA SER A 173 18.24 -6.84 35.32
C SER A 173 18.86 -7.34 34.03
N VAL A 174 19.19 -8.63 33.96
CA VAL A 174 19.83 -9.25 32.78
C VAL A 174 19.21 -10.62 32.57
N ASP A 175 18.67 -10.90 31.38
CA ASP A 175 18.26 -12.24 30.95
C ASP A 175 18.81 -12.50 29.53
N VAL A 176 19.90 -13.25 29.40
CA VAL A 176 20.60 -13.38 28.11
C VAL A 176 21.12 -14.78 27.83
N ALA A 177 21.17 -15.11 26.54
CA ALA A 177 21.70 -16.39 26.06
C ALA A 177 23.20 -16.57 26.37
N GLY A 178 23.63 -17.82 26.46
CA GLY A 178 25.02 -18.19 26.69
C GLY A 178 25.96 -17.57 25.64
N GLY A 179 27.06 -16.99 26.12
CA GLY A 179 28.04 -16.29 25.29
C GLY A 179 27.86 -14.77 25.24
N TYR A 180 26.72 -14.21 25.67
CA TYR A 180 26.60 -12.77 25.89
C TYR A 180 27.55 -12.30 26.98
N TRP A 181 28.13 -11.12 26.80
CA TRP A 181 28.93 -10.39 27.79
C TRP A 181 28.55 -8.91 27.80
N GLY A 182 28.82 -8.26 28.92
CA GLY A 182 28.77 -6.82 29.07
C GLY A 182 29.38 -6.37 30.38
N PHE A 183 29.32 -5.07 30.66
CA PHE A 183 29.64 -4.51 31.97
C PHE A 183 28.81 -3.28 32.29
N PHE A 184 28.72 -3.00 33.59
CA PHE A 184 28.12 -1.78 34.16
C PHE A 184 29.18 -1.01 34.93
N ASP A 185 29.09 0.32 34.91
CA ASP A 185 30.03 1.21 35.56
C ASP A 185 29.39 2.55 35.97
N ASP A 186 30.06 3.29 36.85
CA ASP A 186 29.72 4.63 37.31
C ASP A 186 28.21 4.85 37.62
N VAL A 187 27.64 4.06 38.52
CA VAL A 187 26.20 4.20 38.86
C VAL A 187 25.93 5.43 39.71
N GLU A 188 25.04 6.31 39.25
CA GLU A 188 24.62 7.52 39.95
C GLU A 188 23.17 7.43 40.38
N PHE A 189 22.89 7.76 41.64
CA PHE A 189 21.53 8.00 42.12
C PHE A 189 21.52 9.20 43.03
N TYR A 190 20.80 10.25 42.65
CA TYR A 190 20.78 11.53 43.37
C TYR A 190 19.41 12.17 43.28
N LYS A 191 19.10 13.02 44.27
CA LYS A 191 17.86 13.81 44.27
C LYS A 191 17.98 14.89 43.21
N ALA A 192 16.97 15.06 42.36
CA ALA A 192 16.92 16.16 41.42
C ALA A 192 16.89 17.49 42.20
N ASP A 193 17.67 18.48 41.77
CA ASP A 193 17.61 19.82 42.34
C ASP A 193 16.41 20.58 41.74
N GLU A 194 15.78 21.51 42.46
CA GLU A 194 14.60 22.26 41.96
C GLU A 194 14.91 23.14 40.73
N SER A 195 16.19 23.22 40.31
CA SER A 195 16.65 23.87 39.09
C SER A 195 17.18 22.92 38.00
N GLU A 196 17.13 21.60 38.22
CA GLU A 196 17.49 20.56 37.23
C GLU A 196 16.32 19.59 36.93
N THR A 197 15.10 19.95 37.32
CA THR A 197 13.90 19.36 36.70
C THR A 197 14.00 19.52 35.17
N PRO A 198 13.64 18.48 34.38
CA PRO A 198 13.43 18.65 32.95
C PRO A 198 12.45 19.82 32.76
N VAL A 199 12.87 20.84 32.02
CA VAL A 199 11.98 21.96 31.72
C VAL A 199 10.86 21.40 30.86
N VAL A 200 9.71 21.15 31.49
CA VAL A 200 8.41 20.96 30.81
C VAL A 200 8.37 22.02 29.73
N PRO A 201 8.23 21.65 28.44
CA PRO A 201 8.54 22.58 27.37
C PRO A 201 7.80 23.91 27.49
N ASP A 202 8.45 24.97 27.02
CA ASP A 202 7.74 26.15 26.57
C ASP A 202 6.50 25.70 25.77
N GLU A 203 5.31 26.18 26.18
CA GLU A 203 4.02 26.10 25.48
C GLU A 203 3.98 25.18 24.25
N PHE A 204 3.35 24.01 24.39
CA PHE A 204 3.30 22.94 23.38
C PHE A 204 3.07 23.49 21.96
N ILE A 205 3.97 23.13 21.06
CA ILE A 205 4.02 23.70 19.72
C ILE A 205 2.83 23.21 18.89
N LYS A 206 2.03 24.17 18.46
CA LYS A 206 0.92 24.00 17.53
C LYS A 206 1.23 24.91 16.36
N GLY A 207 2.02 24.36 15.44
CA GLY A 207 2.73 25.10 14.40
C GLY A 207 2.10 24.98 13.02
N ALA A 208 2.35 25.97 12.18
CA ALA A 208 2.03 25.93 10.75
C ALA A 208 3.22 26.42 9.91
N ASP A 209 3.61 25.68 8.87
CA ASP A 209 4.44 26.22 7.80
C ASP A 209 3.54 27.00 6.84
N ILE A 210 3.85 28.26 6.57
CA ILE A 210 3.05 29.12 5.66
C ILE A 210 3.92 29.81 4.62
N SER A 211 5.05 29.20 4.24
CA SER A 211 6.06 29.91 3.45
C SER A 211 5.56 30.26 2.04
N THR A 212 4.51 29.60 1.53
CA THR A 212 3.82 30.03 0.29
C THR A 212 3.02 31.33 0.41
N LEU A 213 2.67 31.80 1.61
CA LEU A 213 1.65 32.83 1.84
C LEU A 213 1.84 34.10 0.98
N GLN A 214 3.07 34.65 0.91
CA GLN A 214 3.32 35.87 0.13
C GLN A 214 3.00 35.67 -1.36
N SER A 215 3.38 34.51 -1.92
CA SER A 215 3.10 34.17 -3.31
C SER A 215 1.60 34.02 -3.59
N ILE A 216 0.85 33.52 -2.61
CA ILE A 216 -0.61 33.37 -2.69
C ILE A 216 -1.30 34.74 -2.63
N GLU A 217 -0.91 35.59 -1.69
CA GLU A 217 -1.45 36.95 -1.54
C GLU A 217 -1.14 37.84 -2.76
N ASP A 218 0.09 37.79 -3.29
CA ASP A 218 0.46 38.50 -4.53
C ASP A 218 -0.28 37.97 -5.77
N ALA A 219 -0.62 36.68 -5.80
CA ALA A 219 -1.51 36.09 -6.81
C ALA A 219 -3.00 36.42 -6.61
N GLY A 220 -3.36 37.13 -5.52
CA GLY A 220 -4.72 37.57 -5.20
C GLY A 220 -5.54 36.58 -4.37
N GLY A 221 -4.90 35.56 -3.78
CA GLY A 221 -5.48 34.68 -2.77
C GLY A 221 -5.86 35.46 -1.50
N LYS A 222 -6.87 34.95 -0.79
CA LYS A 222 -7.51 35.59 0.38
C LYS A 222 -8.02 34.52 1.32
N TYR A 223 -8.07 34.84 2.61
CA TYR A 223 -8.55 33.93 3.64
C TYR A 223 -9.74 34.51 4.40
N TYR A 224 -10.60 33.60 4.86
CA TYR A 224 -11.89 33.89 5.45
C TYR A 224 -12.13 33.01 6.68
N ASP A 225 -12.56 33.61 7.77
CA ASP A 225 -13.06 32.92 8.96
C ASP A 225 -14.55 33.25 9.11
N ASN A 226 -15.40 32.22 9.20
CA ASN A 226 -16.86 32.36 9.26
C ASN A 226 -17.44 33.32 8.18
N GLY A 227 -16.81 33.33 6.99
CA GLY A 227 -17.17 34.20 5.86
C GLY A 227 -16.73 35.66 5.97
N GLN A 228 -15.85 36.00 6.93
CA GLN A 228 -15.24 37.32 7.08
C GLN A 228 -13.78 37.28 6.62
N GLU A 229 -13.40 38.19 5.72
CA GLU A 229 -12.02 38.32 5.24
C GLU A 229 -11.11 38.77 6.41
N LYS A 230 -10.05 38.00 6.67
CA LYS A 230 -9.07 38.23 7.75
C LYS A 230 -7.64 38.00 7.24
N ASP A 231 -6.66 38.47 8.01
CA ASP A 231 -5.25 38.08 7.85
C ASP A 231 -5.08 36.60 8.21
N LEU A 232 -4.29 35.83 7.44
CA LEU A 232 -4.10 34.40 7.73
C LEU A 232 -3.54 34.17 9.13
N LEU A 233 -2.59 34.98 9.59
CA LEU A 233 -1.98 34.83 10.91
C LEU A 233 -2.96 35.15 12.03
N GLU A 234 -3.94 36.02 11.80
CA GLU A 234 -5.06 36.27 12.73
C GLU A 234 -5.95 35.02 12.81
N ILE A 235 -6.30 34.40 11.68
CA ILE A 235 -7.11 33.17 11.66
C ILE A 235 -6.38 32.02 12.35
N LEU A 236 -5.14 31.72 11.95
CA LEU A 236 -4.36 30.62 12.55
C LEU A 236 -4.24 30.79 14.06
N LYS A 237 -3.98 32.02 14.54
CA LYS A 237 -3.91 32.34 15.96
C LYS A 237 -5.25 32.21 16.70
N ASP A 238 -6.34 32.68 16.11
CA ASP A 238 -7.69 32.52 16.67
C ASP A 238 -8.07 31.02 16.82
N HIS A 239 -7.58 30.17 15.92
CA HIS A 239 -7.76 28.71 15.98
C HIS A 239 -6.71 27.96 16.82
N GLY A 240 -5.77 28.66 17.46
CA GLY A 240 -4.86 28.09 18.47
C GLY A 240 -3.44 27.77 18.01
N VAL A 241 -3.06 28.13 16.78
CA VAL A 241 -1.66 28.09 16.32
C VAL A 241 -0.83 29.11 17.10
N ASN A 242 0.34 28.70 17.60
CA ASN A 242 1.24 29.53 18.40
C ASN A 242 2.64 29.69 17.79
N TYR A 243 2.94 28.94 16.72
CA TYR A 243 4.25 28.89 16.07
C TYR A 243 4.08 28.92 14.54
N ILE A 244 4.98 29.59 13.85
CA ILE A 244 5.07 29.57 12.39
C ILE A 244 6.44 29.02 11.98
N ARG A 245 6.45 28.11 11.00
CA ARG A 245 7.66 27.67 10.30
C ARG A 245 7.79 28.45 9.00
N LEU A 246 9.00 28.88 8.68
CA LEU A 246 9.36 29.46 7.39
C LEU A 246 10.60 28.77 6.83
N ARG A 247 10.52 28.22 5.62
CA ARG A 247 11.71 27.79 4.87
C ARG A 247 12.47 28.97 4.29
N ILE A 248 13.79 28.81 4.13
CA ILE A 248 14.64 29.75 3.38
C ILE A 248 15.57 29.00 2.43
N TRP A 249 15.65 29.51 1.20
CA TRP A 249 16.59 29.09 0.16
C TRP A 249 17.73 30.10 0.00
N ASN A 250 18.90 29.60 -0.43
CA ASN A 250 20.10 30.41 -0.62
C ASN A 250 19.92 31.45 -1.73
N ASN A 251 19.42 31.00 -2.88
CA ASN A 251 18.98 31.82 -4.00
C ASN A 251 17.87 31.04 -4.72
N PRO A 252 16.59 31.46 -4.67
CA PRO A 252 15.41 30.63 -4.96
C PRO A 252 15.24 30.25 -6.44
N VAL A 253 16.13 29.39 -6.95
CA VAL A 253 16.31 29.03 -8.37
C VAL A 253 16.65 27.54 -8.49
N GLU A 254 15.89 26.80 -9.28
CA GLU A 254 16.19 25.38 -9.55
C GLU A 254 17.57 25.20 -10.20
N ALA A 255 18.34 24.20 -9.77
CA ALA A 255 19.68 23.94 -10.26
C ALA A 255 19.72 23.69 -11.78
N GLY A 256 20.43 24.55 -12.50
CA GLY A 256 20.51 24.54 -13.98
C GLY A 256 19.38 25.30 -14.68
N GLY A 257 18.45 25.89 -13.94
CA GLY A 257 17.41 26.78 -14.44
C GLY A 257 17.86 28.24 -14.59
N SER A 258 16.90 29.12 -14.90
CA SER A 258 17.05 30.57 -14.85
C SER A 258 16.38 31.16 -13.60
N ASP A 259 16.69 32.42 -13.27
CA ASP A 259 16.07 33.23 -12.20
C ASP A 259 14.52 33.23 -12.22
N GLU A 260 13.91 32.77 -13.31
CA GLU A 260 12.45 32.67 -13.51
C GLU A 260 11.87 31.29 -13.18
N GLN A 261 12.67 30.31 -12.71
CA GLN A 261 12.30 28.88 -12.63
C GLN A 261 12.30 28.25 -11.22
N GLY A 262 12.54 29.02 -10.16
CA GLY A 262 12.22 28.59 -8.78
C GLY A 262 10.73 28.81 -8.44
N GLN A 263 10.37 28.99 -7.16
CA GLN A 263 9.00 29.32 -6.74
C GLN A 263 8.62 30.79 -7.02
N GLY A 264 9.28 31.46 -7.97
CA GLY A 264 9.00 32.84 -8.38
C GLY A 264 9.83 33.93 -7.70
N GLY A 265 10.76 33.57 -6.80
CA GLY A 265 11.62 34.51 -6.06
C GLY A 265 11.31 34.58 -4.55
N TYR A 266 10.24 33.94 -4.10
CA TYR A 266 9.90 33.83 -2.68
C TYR A 266 10.78 32.81 -1.93
N ASN A 267 10.73 32.86 -0.59
CA ASN A 267 11.60 32.13 0.33
C ASN A 267 13.10 32.52 0.22
N ASP A 268 13.41 33.71 -0.30
CA ASP A 268 14.72 34.33 -0.12
C ASP A 268 14.78 35.15 1.18
N LEU A 269 15.99 35.61 1.54
CA LEU A 269 16.19 36.41 2.76
C LEU A 269 15.28 37.65 2.85
N ALA A 270 14.98 38.32 1.72
CA ALA A 270 14.19 39.54 1.75
C ALA A 270 12.72 39.26 2.08
N HIS A 271 12.13 38.24 1.44
CA HIS A 271 10.76 37.81 1.72
C HIS A 271 10.65 37.17 3.11
N THR A 272 11.62 36.34 3.50
CA THR A 272 11.68 35.74 4.84
C THR A 272 11.76 36.80 5.94
N ILE A 273 12.54 37.88 5.78
CA ILE A 273 12.55 39.00 6.74
C ILE A 273 11.17 39.67 6.83
N GLU A 274 10.50 39.93 5.70
CA GLU A 274 9.16 40.54 5.69
C GLU A 274 8.13 39.66 6.43
N MET A 275 8.08 38.36 6.12
CA MET A 275 7.15 37.44 6.76
C MET A 275 7.48 37.22 8.24
N ALA A 276 8.75 37.04 8.59
CA ALA A 276 9.20 36.86 9.97
C ALA A 276 8.78 38.03 10.88
N LYS A 277 8.84 39.28 10.36
CA LYS A 277 8.31 40.45 11.07
C LYS A 277 6.81 40.36 11.28
N ARG A 278 6.04 40.02 10.24
CA ARG A 278 4.58 39.86 10.31
C ARG A 278 4.18 38.78 11.33
N VAL A 279 4.90 37.67 11.39
CA VAL A 279 4.75 36.58 12.39
C VAL A 279 4.96 37.12 13.81
N LYS A 280 6.07 37.84 14.06
CA LYS A 280 6.37 38.41 15.39
C LYS A 280 5.40 39.54 15.78
N GLU A 281 4.95 40.36 14.82
CA GLU A 281 3.93 41.40 15.03
C GLU A 281 2.55 40.81 15.36
N ALA A 282 2.19 39.67 14.75
CA ALA A 282 1.03 38.86 15.14
C ALA A 282 1.20 38.21 16.53
N GLY A 283 2.40 38.23 17.11
CA GLY A 283 2.72 37.65 18.42
C GLY A 283 2.74 36.12 18.40
N LEU A 284 3.24 35.54 17.31
CA LEU A 284 3.50 34.11 17.14
C LEU A 284 5.02 33.85 17.23
N LYS A 285 5.40 32.64 17.63
CA LYS A 285 6.81 32.20 17.60
C LYS A 285 7.24 31.82 16.17
N LEU A 286 8.54 31.82 15.90
CA LEU A 286 9.13 31.57 14.58
C LEU A 286 10.17 30.45 14.61
N LEU A 287 9.96 29.44 13.76
CA LEU A 287 10.94 28.43 13.37
C LEU A 287 11.48 28.80 11.98
N LEU A 288 12.78 29.01 11.86
CA LEU A 288 13.44 29.24 10.57
C LEU A 288 14.11 27.94 10.10
N ASP A 289 13.74 27.47 8.90
CA ASP A 289 14.28 26.26 8.30
C ASP A 289 15.25 26.56 7.15
N PHE A 290 16.54 26.34 7.41
CA PHE A 290 17.58 26.44 6.40
C PHE A 290 17.65 25.15 5.58
N HIS A 291 17.16 25.20 4.34
CA HIS A 291 17.33 24.12 3.37
C HIS A 291 18.80 23.91 2.95
N TYR A 292 19.66 24.94 3.07
CA TYR A 292 21.02 24.97 2.53
C TYR A 292 21.09 24.53 1.06
N SER A 293 20.15 25.03 0.26
CA SER A 293 19.96 24.73 -1.15
C SER A 293 19.33 25.96 -1.83
N ASP A 294 19.51 26.07 -3.14
CA ASP A 294 18.86 27.09 -3.97
C ASP A 294 17.38 26.77 -4.24
N PHE A 295 16.94 25.53 -3.97
CA PHE A 295 15.56 25.10 -4.14
C PHE A 295 15.22 23.95 -3.17
N TRP A 296 14.07 23.28 -3.34
CA TRP A 296 13.61 22.17 -2.49
C TRP A 296 14.73 21.21 -2.07
N ALA A 297 14.78 20.93 -0.76
CA ALA A 297 15.70 19.98 -0.15
C ALA A 297 14.85 18.92 0.55
N ASP A 298 15.05 17.66 0.17
CA ASP A 298 14.27 16.48 0.54
C ASP A 298 15.20 15.24 0.52
N PRO A 299 14.77 14.04 0.95
CA PRO A 299 15.65 12.87 0.99
C PRO A 299 16.27 12.49 -0.37
N GLY A 300 15.62 12.84 -1.49
CA GLY A 300 16.12 12.63 -2.85
C GLY A 300 16.94 13.79 -3.42
N LYS A 301 16.84 15.00 -2.83
CA LYS A 301 17.49 16.23 -3.33
C LYS A 301 18.15 16.99 -2.19
N GLN A 302 19.47 17.00 -2.16
CA GLN A 302 20.27 17.77 -1.20
C GLN A 302 21.33 18.57 -1.96
N VAL A 303 20.85 19.39 -2.90
CA VAL A 303 21.69 20.03 -3.93
C VAL A 303 22.41 21.24 -3.35
N LYS A 304 23.74 21.25 -3.47
CA LYS A 304 24.57 22.37 -3.05
C LYS A 304 24.20 23.66 -3.83
N PRO A 305 24.04 24.83 -3.18
CA PRO A 305 23.82 26.12 -3.83
C PRO A 305 24.83 26.41 -4.94
N ALA A 306 24.39 27.02 -6.03
CA ALA A 306 25.21 27.31 -7.21
C ALA A 306 26.41 28.22 -6.86
N ALA A 307 26.23 29.13 -5.91
CA ALA A 307 27.30 29.99 -5.39
C ALA A 307 28.41 29.21 -4.67
N TRP A 308 28.13 27.98 -4.20
CA TRP A 308 29.03 27.15 -3.41
C TRP A 308 29.60 25.96 -4.21
N ALA A 309 29.14 25.75 -5.45
CA ALA A 309 29.48 24.60 -6.29
C ALA A 309 31.00 24.35 -6.44
N ASP A 310 31.78 25.42 -6.62
CA ASP A 310 33.23 25.39 -6.84
C ASP A 310 34.08 25.59 -5.56
N LEU A 311 33.46 25.66 -4.38
CA LEU A 311 34.19 25.79 -3.10
C LEU A 311 34.87 24.47 -2.73
N ASP A 312 36.08 24.57 -2.15
CA ASP A 312 36.67 23.45 -1.42
C ASP A 312 35.95 23.24 -0.07
N TYR A 313 36.24 22.13 0.60
CA TYR A 313 35.51 21.72 1.79
C TYR A 313 35.62 22.72 2.97
N GLU A 314 36.77 23.39 3.13
CA GLU A 314 36.91 24.45 4.15
C GLU A 314 36.13 25.70 3.76
N GLY A 315 36.16 26.09 2.49
CA GLY A 315 35.32 27.17 1.95
C GLY A 315 33.83 26.88 2.10
N LEU A 316 33.40 25.62 1.91
CA LEU A 316 32.01 25.20 2.06
C LEU A 316 31.54 25.31 3.53
N LYS A 317 32.35 24.86 4.50
CA LYS A 317 32.05 25.04 5.93
C LYS A 317 31.91 26.51 6.30
N GLN A 318 32.83 27.35 5.84
CA GLN A 318 32.75 28.79 6.07
C GLN A 318 31.51 29.41 5.43
N ALA A 319 31.14 28.98 4.21
CA ALA A 319 29.93 29.47 3.54
C ALA A 319 28.63 29.08 4.26
N VAL A 320 28.57 27.89 4.88
CA VAL A 320 27.46 27.47 5.75
C VAL A 320 27.36 28.36 6.98
N TYR A 321 28.49 28.63 7.66
CA TYR A 321 28.52 29.56 8.79
C TYR A 321 28.08 30.97 8.36
N ASP A 322 28.73 31.55 7.35
CA ASP A 322 28.53 32.93 6.89
C ASP A 322 27.07 33.17 6.49
N TYR A 323 26.48 32.29 5.68
CA TYR A 323 25.08 32.44 5.23
C TYR A 323 24.06 32.28 6.38
N THR A 324 24.34 31.38 7.33
CA THR A 324 23.48 31.22 8.52
C THR A 324 23.54 32.48 9.38
N ALA A 325 24.75 33.01 9.63
CA ALA A 325 24.97 34.21 10.41
C ALA A 325 24.37 35.46 9.74
N ASP A 326 24.68 35.73 8.47
CA ASP A 326 24.16 36.88 7.72
C ASP A 326 22.62 36.89 7.66
N THR A 327 21.99 35.71 7.55
CA THR A 327 20.52 35.56 7.58
C THR A 327 19.95 35.91 8.95
N LEU A 328 20.55 35.39 10.01
CA LEU A 328 20.08 35.57 11.38
C LEU A 328 20.33 36.99 11.89
N ASP A 329 21.45 37.61 11.53
CA ASP A 329 21.72 39.03 11.79
C ASP A 329 20.72 39.92 11.05
N GLY A 330 20.40 39.64 9.78
CA GLY A 330 19.37 40.36 9.01
C GLY A 330 17.98 40.29 9.66
N LEU A 331 17.63 39.14 10.26
CA LEU A 331 16.42 38.99 11.08
C LEU A 331 16.53 39.72 12.43
N ALA A 332 17.70 39.74 13.06
CA ALA A 332 17.95 40.48 14.31
C ALA A 332 17.77 41.99 14.13
N GLU A 333 18.30 42.56 13.05
CA GLU A 333 18.23 44.00 12.75
C GLU A 333 16.78 44.52 12.69
N GLU A 334 15.86 43.69 12.20
CA GLU A 334 14.43 44.01 12.10
C GLU A 334 13.59 43.51 13.30
N GLY A 335 14.23 42.98 14.35
CA GLY A 335 13.56 42.49 15.56
C GLY A 335 12.82 41.16 15.39
N ALA A 336 13.16 40.39 14.34
CA ALA A 336 12.48 39.18 13.90
C ALA A 336 13.25 37.87 14.16
N TYR A 337 14.25 37.88 15.05
CA TYR A 337 15.11 36.72 15.32
C TYR A 337 14.30 35.47 15.74
N PRO A 338 14.56 34.30 15.14
CA PRO A 338 13.75 33.09 15.37
C PRO A 338 13.88 32.53 16.79
N ASP A 339 12.82 31.88 17.25
CA ASP A 339 12.76 31.17 18.53
C ASP A 339 13.36 29.75 18.41
N MET A 340 13.34 29.19 17.18
CA MET A 340 14.02 27.95 16.83
C MET A 340 14.62 28.03 15.42
N VAL A 341 15.76 27.39 15.20
CA VAL A 341 16.41 27.28 13.88
C VAL A 341 16.62 25.80 13.55
N GLN A 342 16.21 25.40 12.35
CA GLN A 342 16.45 24.08 11.79
C GLN A 342 17.64 24.12 10.83
N ILE A 343 18.62 23.24 11.07
CA ILE A 343 19.89 23.18 10.32
C ILE A 343 19.81 22.03 9.31
N GLY A 344 19.30 22.34 8.12
CA GLY A 344 19.03 21.37 7.06
C GLY A 344 17.60 20.81 7.13
N ASN A 345 16.94 20.70 5.97
CA ASN A 345 15.64 20.05 5.84
C ASN A 345 15.80 18.59 5.36
N GLU A 346 15.13 17.65 6.04
CA GLU A 346 15.04 16.22 5.67
C GLU A 346 16.38 15.58 5.24
N ILE A 347 17.42 15.76 6.07
CA ILE A 347 18.82 15.43 5.71
C ILE A 347 19.16 13.93 5.81
N ASN A 348 18.20 13.06 5.46
CA ASN A 348 18.23 11.59 5.57
C ASN A 348 19.45 10.96 4.87
N ASN A 349 19.93 11.59 3.80
CA ASN A 349 21.11 11.16 3.03
C ASN A 349 22.30 12.13 3.18
N GLY A 350 22.17 13.11 4.07
CA GLY A 350 23.11 14.21 4.30
C GLY A 350 22.57 15.56 3.80
N MET A 351 23.47 16.54 3.69
CA MET A 351 23.20 17.87 3.13
C MET A 351 24.31 18.26 2.15
N LEU A 352 24.08 19.24 1.28
CA LEU A 352 25.14 19.83 0.41
C LEU A 352 25.94 18.77 -0.37
N LEU A 353 25.25 17.85 -1.02
CA LEU A 353 25.87 16.67 -1.64
C LEU A 353 26.85 17.05 -2.77
N PRO A 354 27.95 16.29 -2.93
CA PRO A 354 28.27 15.03 -2.24
C PRO A 354 28.99 15.20 -0.89
N ASP A 355 29.48 16.40 -0.54
CA ASP A 355 30.42 16.60 0.58
C ASP A 355 29.82 16.27 1.95
N GLY A 356 28.59 16.69 2.22
CA GLY A 356 27.89 16.39 3.48
C GLY A 356 27.08 15.09 3.46
N SER A 357 27.48 14.07 2.68
CA SER A 357 26.76 12.79 2.60
C SER A 357 26.84 11.97 3.89
N THR A 358 25.80 11.20 4.21
CA THR A 358 25.84 10.15 5.27
C THR A 358 26.83 9.02 4.98
N SER A 359 27.32 8.89 3.75
CA SER A 359 28.48 8.03 3.44
C SER A 359 29.81 8.57 4.03
N ASN A 360 29.82 9.82 4.53
CA ASN A 360 30.95 10.49 5.16
C ASN A 360 30.49 11.37 6.34
N TYR A 361 29.99 10.73 7.41
CA TYR A 361 29.50 11.43 8.60
C TYR A 361 30.50 12.40 9.26
N ASP A 362 31.81 12.22 9.06
CA ASP A 362 32.82 13.16 9.58
C ASP A 362 32.65 14.56 8.94
N GLN A 363 32.44 14.60 7.61
CA GLN A 363 32.20 15.86 6.88
C GLN A 363 30.79 16.41 7.09
N LEU A 364 29.78 15.56 7.21
CA LEU A 364 28.43 16.01 7.57
C LEU A 364 28.44 16.68 8.97
N ALA A 365 29.08 16.06 9.96
CA ALA A 365 29.14 16.59 11.32
C ALA A 365 29.84 17.96 11.42
N GLU A 366 30.89 18.20 10.64
CA GLU A 366 31.55 19.52 10.61
C GLU A 366 30.72 20.60 9.87
N LEU A 367 29.93 20.24 8.84
CA LEU A 367 28.99 21.17 8.20
C LEU A 367 27.85 21.55 9.16
N LEU A 368 27.25 20.56 9.83
CA LEU A 368 26.23 20.79 10.87
C LEU A 368 26.75 21.71 11.97
N LYS A 369 27.94 21.42 12.52
CA LYS A 369 28.60 22.30 13.52
C LYS A 369 28.80 23.72 13.03
N SER A 370 29.05 23.93 11.73
CA SER A 370 29.28 25.27 11.17
C SER A 370 27.99 26.10 11.19
N GLY A 371 26.84 25.50 10.84
CA GLY A 371 25.53 26.16 10.96
C GLY A 371 25.12 26.37 12.42
N ILE A 372 25.32 25.37 13.27
CA ILE A 372 25.05 25.43 14.72
C ILE A 372 25.85 26.57 15.39
N GLN A 373 27.15 26.65 15.08
CA GLN A 373 28.03 27.69 15.63
C GLN A 373 27.55 29.08 15.25
N ALA A 374 27.13 29.29 13.99
CA ALA A 374 26.53 30.55 13.56
C ALA A 374 25.29 30.92 14.39
N VAL A 375 24.34 29.99 14.58
CA VAL A 375 23.15 30.25 15.43
C VAL A 375 23.55 30.68 16.84
N ARG A 376 24.52 29.99 17.46
CA ARG A 376 24.97 30.30 18.82
C ARG A 376 25.71 31.64 18.90
N ASP A 377 26.44 32.04 17.85
CA ASP A 377 27.19 33.31 17.79
C ASP A 377 26.29 34.52 17.46
N THR A 378 25.17 34.34 16.74
CA THR A 378 24.23 35.42 16.39
C THR A 378 23.03 35.55 17.34
N THR A 379 22.76 34.58 18.22
CA THR A 379 21.61 34.65 19.14
C THR A 379 21.72 35.88 20.07
N PRO A 380 20.72 36.79 20.09
CA PRO A 380 20.79 38.03 20.87
C PRO A 380 20.95 37.80 22.38
N ASP A 381 21.70 38.69 23.05
CA ASP A 381 21.89 38.69 24.50
C ASP A 381 20.55 38.59 25.27
N GLY A 382 20.33 37.47 25.94
CA GLY A 382 19.12 37.21 26.74
C GLY A 382 17.97 36.53 25.99
N GLN A 383 18.13 36.24 24.69
CA GLN A 383 17.28 35.30 23.96
C GLN A 383 17.85 33.88 24.08
N THR A 384 16.97 32.88 24.01
CA THR A 384 17.38 31.46 23.84
C THR A 384 16.73 30.97 22.56
N THR A 385 17.55 30.41 21.66
CA THR A 385 17.10 29.89 20.37
C THR A 385 17.41 28.41 20.34
N LYS A 386 16.36 27.59 20.15
CA LYS A 386 16.50 26.13 20.03
C LYS A 386 17.06 25.76 18.65
N ILE A 387 17.88 24.72 18.59
CA ILE A 387 18.48 24.21 17.35
C ILE A 387 17.91 22.83 17.04
N MET A 388 17.29 22.68 15.86
CA MET A 388 16.71 21.43 15.37
C MET A 388 17.59 20.80 14.28
N ILE A 389 17.67 19.47 14.29
CA ILE A 389 18.12 18.65 13.15
C ILE A 389 16.92 17.83 12.66
N HIS A 390 16.61 17.89 11.36
CA HIS A 390 15.37 17.36 10.78
C HIS A 390 15.60 16.19 9.80
N LEU A 391 14.86 15.10 9.99
CA LEU A 391 14.80 13.94 9.07
C LEU A 391 13.34 13.63 8.64
N ALA A 392 13.16 13.15 7.41
CA ALA A 392 11.93 12.51 6.95
C ALA A 392 11.76 11.08 7.50
N GLU A 393 10.63 10.42 7.18
CA GLU A 393 10.31 9.03 7.55
C GLU A 393 10.11 8.81 9.06
N GLY A 394 9.26 9.62 9.70
CA GLY A 394 9.06 9.66 11.16
C GLY A 394 8.74 8.33 11.88
N GLY A 395 8.22 7.29 11.23
CA GLY A 395 8.08 5.95 11.80
C GLY A 395 9.34 5.06 11.71
N ASN A 396 10.35 5.46 10.92
CA ASN A 396 11.54 4.65 10.66
C ASN A 396 12.59 4.76 11.78
N LYS A 397 12.29 4.12 12.91
CA LYS A 397 13.15 4.08 14.11
C LYS A 397 14.63 3.72 13.82
N GLY A 398 14.88 2.72 12.98
CA GLY A 398 16.25 2.29 12.67
C GLY A 398 17.05 3.39 11.98
N LYS A 399 16.47 4.05 10.97
CA LYS A 399 17.12 5.12 10.22
C LYS A 399 17.41 6.36 11.07
N PHE A 400 16.48 6.73 11.94
CA PHE A 400 16.68 7.81 12.90
C PHE A 400 17.83 7.49 13.88
N GLN A 401 17.83 6.29 14.48
CA GLN A 401 18.89 5.87 15.40
C GLN A 401 20.26 5.86 14.72
N ASP A 402 20.38 5.25 13.53
CA ASP A 402 21.64 5.19 12.78
C ASP A 402 22.21 6.60 12.47
N PHE A 403 21.34 7.55 12.10
CA PHE A 403 21.76 8.92 11.81
C PHE A 403 22.20 9.67 13.08
N PHE A 404 21.36 9.66 14.13
CA PHE A 404 21.61 10.42 15.34
C PHE A 404 22.78 9.87 16.16
N ASP A 405 22.95 8.55 16.27
CA ASP A 405 24.14 7.94 16.87
C ASP A 405 25.43 8.43 16.17
N ASN A 406 25.42 8.53 14.83
CA ASN A 406 26.59 8.96 14.07
C ASN A 406 26.93 10.45 14.24
N ILE A 407 25.95 11.36 14.32
CA ILE A 407 26.25 12.79 14.52
C ILE A 407 26.53 13.14 15.99
N ILE A 408 25.86 12.49 16.95
CA ILE A 408 26.07 12.72 18.39
C ILE A 408 27.44 12.19 18.83
N SER A 409 27.85 11.00 18.37
CA SER A 409 29.20 10.46 18.64
C SER A 409 30.33 11.32 18.08
N ARG A 410 30.03 12.20 17.10
CA ARG A 410 30.95 13.21 16.55
C ARG A 410 30.86 14.55 17.26
N GLY A 411 30.02 14.70 18.27
CA GLY A 411 29.86 15.92 19.06
C GLY A 411 29.15 17.05 18.32
N VAL A 412 28.16 16.72 17.47
CA VAL A 412 27.19 17.72 16.97
C VAL A 412 26.22 18.04 18.11
N ASP A 413 26.24 19.29 18.58
CA ASP A 413 25.46 19.73 19.75
C ASP A 413 24.23 20.54 19.33
N PHE A 414 23.05 19.92 19.47
CA PHE A 414 21.76 20.45 19.04
C PHE A 414 20.68 20.15 20.09
N ASP A 415 19.53 20.81 20.02
CA ASP A 415 18.53 20.82 21.10
C ASP A 415 17.31 19.91 20.79
N VAL A 416 16.88 19.85 19.54
CA VAL A 416 15.61 19.21 19.10
C VAL A 416 15.84 18.23 17.93
N ILE A 417 15.19 17.07 17.98
CA ILE A 417 15.06 16.13 16.85
C ILE A 417 13.73 16.40 16.14
N GLY A 418 13.78 16.78 14.87
CA GLY A 418 12.62 16.92 14.00
C GLY A 418 12.36 15.66 13.18
N ALA A 419 11.08 15.33 12.98
CA ALA A 419 10.63 14.28 12.08
C ALA A 419 9.52 14.78 11.13
N SER A 420 9.63 14.57 9.82
CA SER A 420 8.45 14.61 8.94
C SER A 420 7.64 13.34 9.13
N TYR A 421 6.34 13.45 9.31
CA TYR A 421 5.43 12.33 9.37
C TYR A 421 4.21 12.61 8.48
N TYR A 422 4.14 11.89 7.36
CA TYR A 422 2.96 11.82 6.52
C TYR A 422 2.46 10.37 6.64
N PRO A 423 1.28 10.09 7.23
CA PRO A 423 0.87 8.73 7.62
C PRO A 423 0.70 7.76 6.43
N PHE A 424 0.60 8.29 5.21
CA PHE A 424 0.52 7.53 3.97
C PHE A 424 1.88 7.09 3.40
N TRP A 425 3.01 7.63 3.90
CA TRP A 425 4.37 7.25 3.46
C TRP A 425 5.31 6.85 4.60
N HIS A 426 5.11 7.38 5.81
CA HIS A 426 6.13 7.37 6.87
C HIS A 426 5.89 6.34 7.98
N GLY A 427 5.05 5.32 7.73
CA GLY A 427 4.67 4.30 8.69
C GLY A 427 3.38 4.64 9.45
N THR A 428 2.97 3.75 10.35
CA THR A 428 1.76 3.92 11.16
C THR A 428 1.96 4.91 12.32
N PRO A 429 0.88 5.39 12.97
CA PRO A 429 1.01 6.20 14.19
C PRO A 429 1.76 5.47 15.31
N GLN A 430 1.65 4.14 15.37
CA GLN A 430 2.40 3.31 16.33
C GLN A 430 3.90 3.29 16.00
N ASP A 431 4.28 3.28 14.71
CA ASP A 431 5.68 3.39 14.30
C ASP A 431 6.26 4.76 14.67
N LEU A 432 5.51 5.85 14.42
CA LEU A 432 5.87 7.20 14.86
C LEU A 432 6.07 7.24 16.37
N LYS A 433 5.08 6.79 17.15
CA LYS A 433 5.16 6.74 18.62
C LYS A 433 6.41 5.98 19.08
N THR A 434 6.62 4.79 18.52
CA THR A 434 7.76 3.92 18.87
C THR A 434 9.11 4.55 18.53
N ASN A 435 9.19 5.36 17.47
CA ASN A 435 10.38 6.13 17.14
C ASN A 435 10.57 7.31 18.10
N LEU A 436 9.58 8.19 18.23
CA LEU A 436 9.66 9.39 19.08
C LEU A 436 9.97 9.06 20.54
N ASP A 437 9.29 8.07 21.12
CA ASP A 437 9.55 7.59 22.48
C ASP A 437 10.99 7.08 22.62
N SER A 438 11.49 6.38 21.60
CA SER A 438 12.86 5.86 21.58
C SER A 438 13.92 6.95 21.40
N LEU A 439 13.63 8.01 20.64
CA LEU A 439 14.52 9.14 20.40
C LEU A 439 14.68 9.98 21.66
N ALA A 440 13.56 10.31 22.31
CA ALA A 440 13.52 11.01 23.57
C ALA A 440 14.30 10.24 24.65
N SER A 441 13.96 8.95 24.85
CA SER A 441 14.57 8.11 25.88
C SER A 441 16.07 7.81 25.63
N ARG A 442 16.49 7.66 24.38
CA ARG A 442 17.89 7.33 24.03
C ARG A 442 18.83 8.54 24.12
N TYR A 443 18.37 9.72 23.72
CA TYR A 443 19.24 10.89 23.55
C TYR A 443 18.99 12.01 24.58
N GLY A 444 17.89 11.95 25.35
CA GLY A 444 17.49 13.03 26.26
C GLY A 444 17.22 14.35 25.52
N LYS A 445 16.81 14.27 24.24
CA LYS A 445 16.52 15.42 23.38
C LYS A 445 15.02 15.61 23.22
N GLN A 446 14.60 16.86 23.05
CA GLN A 446 13.22 17.15 22.71
C GLN A 446 12.92 16.66 21.29
N VAL A 447 11.70 16.19 21.06
CA VAL A 447 11.27 15.68 19.74
C VAL A 447 10.06 16.44 19.24
N VAL A 448 9.98 16.68 17.94
CA VAL A 448 8.89 17.43 17.29
C VAL A 448 8.56 16.80 15.94
N VAL A 449 7.28 16.77 15.57
CA VAL A 449 6.90 16.50 14.19
C VAL A 449 7.03 17.83 13.43
N ALA A 450 8.03 17.92 12.56
CA ALA A 450 8.41 19.16 11.87
C ALA A 450 7.60 19.39 10.58
N GLU A 451 7.03 18.32 10.01
CA GLU A 451 6.06 18.37 8.92
C GLU A 451 5.00 17.26 9.10
N ASN A 452 3.71 17.62 9.04
CA ASN A 452 2.58 16.69 8.83
C ASN A 452 1.54 17.38 7.95
N SER A 453 0.80 16.62 7.13
CA SER A 453 -0.45 17.07 6.53
C SER A 453 -1.34 15.88 6.14
N TYR A 454 -2.62 16.18 5.90
CA TYR A 454 -3.61 15.18 5.52
C TYR A 454 -4.69 15.74 4.61
N GLY A 455 -5.23 14.93 3.70
CA GLY A 455 -6.23 15.38 2.73
C GLY A 455 -7.64 15.49 3.32
N TYR A 456 -8.23 16.69 3.26
CA TYR A 456 -9.64 16.90 3.59
C TYR A 456 -10.59 16.50 2.44
N THR A 457 -10.05 16.27 1.24
CA THR A 457 -10.80 15.95 0.02
C THR A 457 -9.92 15.21 -1.00
N LEU A 458 -10.55 14.58 -1.98
CA LEU A 458 -9.90 13.97 -3.16
C LEU A 458 -10.04 14.85 -4.42
N GLN A 459 -10.62 16.04 -4.28
CA GLN A 459 -10.78 16.99 -5.38
C GLN A 459 -9.47 17.75 -5.63
N ASP A 460 -9.31 18.24 -6.85
CA ASP A 460 -8.22 19.12 -7.29
C ASP A 460 -8.77 20.55 -7.43
N GLY A 461 -8.11 21.52 -6.80
CA GLY A 461 -8.53 22.91 -6.71
C GLY A 461 -8.05 23.84 -7.83
N ASP A 462 -6.95 23.53 -8.53
CA ASP A 462 -6.36 24.41 -9.57
C ASP A 462 -6.17 23.77 -10.96
N GLY A 463 -6.42 22.47 -11.08
CA GLY A 463 -6.19 21.65 -12.27
C GLY A 463 -4.79 21.03 -12.34
N PHE A 464 -4.08 20.89 -11.22
CA PHE A 464 -2.77 20.25 -11.11
C PHE A 464 -2.87 19.06 -10.15
N ALA A 465 -2.16 17.97 -10.48
CA ALA A 465 -2.36 16.71 -9.76
C ALA A 465 -1.85 16.79 -8.31
N ASN A 466 -2.77 16.67 -7.35
CA ASN A 466 -2.47 16.61 -5.93
C ASN A 466 -1.71 15.34 -5.54
N SER A 467 -0.87 15.48 -4.52
CA SER A 467 -0.04 14.42 -3.93
C SER A 467 -0.85 13.43 -3.08
N PHE A 468 -1.88 13.91 -2.38
CA PHE A 468 -2.77 13.07 -1.58
C PHE A 468 -3.90 12.48 -2.44
N THR A 469 -4.10 11.17 -2.34
CA THR A 469 -5.02 10.39 -3.19
C THR A 469 -5.88 9.43 -2.38
N GLN A 470 -6.80 8.71 -3.03
CA GLN A 470 -7.59 7.65 -2.38
C GLN A 470 -6.70 6.58 -1.75
N THR A 471 -5.61 6.20 -2.42
CA THR A 471 -4.65 5.22 -1.88
C THR A 471 -3.95 5.74 -0.63
N ALA A 472 -3.56 7.02 -0.60
CA ALA A 472 -3.01 7.64 0.60
C ALA A 472 -4.01 7.61 1.78
N ALA A 473 -5.30 7.84 1.51
CA ALA A 473 -6.34 7.75 2.53
C ALA A 473 -6.55 6.31 3.04
N GLU A 474 -6.41 5.30 2.17
CA GLU A 474 -6.47 3.88 2.52
C GLU A 474 -5.23 3.42 3.31
N GLU A 475 -4.04 3.88 2.94
CA GLU A 475 -2.75 3.58 3.61
C GLU A 475 -2.70 4.15 5.03
N ALA A 476 -3.16 5.39 5.22
CA ALA A 476 -3.20 6.04 6.54
C ALA A 476 -4.43 5.65 7.38
N GLY A 477 -5.50 5.14 6.76
CA GLY A 477 -6.72 4.66 7.41
C GLY A 477 -7.76 5.72 7.81
N PHE A 478 -7.45 7.03 7.67
CA PHE A 478 -8.42 8.10 7.90
C PHE A 478 -9.14 8.48 6.59
N PRO A 479 -10.47 8.68 6.58
CA PRO A 479 -11.18 9.06 5.36
C PRO A 479 -10.75 10.45 4.87
N ALA A 480 -10.73 10.64 3.54
CA ALA A 480 -10.41 11.92 2.90
C ALA A 480 -11.56 12.95 3.05
N THR A 481 -11.77 13.41 4.28
CA THR A 481 -12.82 14.35 4.71
C THR A 481 -12.26 15.35 5.71
N VAL A 482 -12.98 16.46 5.95
CA VAL A 482 -12.62 17.44 7.00
C VAL A 482 -12.51 16.77 8.38
N ASP A 483 -13.44 15.88 8.72
CA ASP A 483 -13.42 15.16 10.00
C ASP A 483 -12.25 14.16 10.07
N GLY A 484 -11.89 13.51 8.96
CA GLY A 484 -10.73 12.62 8.89
C GLY A 484 -9.39 13.35 8.98
N GLN A 485 -9.24 14.47 8.26
CA GLN A 485 -8.09 15.38 8.42
C GLN A 485 -7.97 15.89 9.86
N LYS A 486 -9.09 16.21 10.51
CA LYS A 486 -9.09 16.63 11.91
C LYS A 486 -8.60 15.50 12.84
N ALA A 487 -9.18 14.31 12.70
CA ALA A 487 -8.85 13.16 13.55
C ALA A 487 -7.39 12.72 13.39
N GLU A 488 -6.83 12.79 12.19
CA GLU A 488 -5.42 12.52 11.92
C GLU A 488 -4.52 13.51 12.69
N VAL A 489 -4.75 14.81 12.53
CA VAL A 489 -3.94 15.86 13.18
C VAL A 489 -4.05 15.79 14.69
N GLU A 490 -5.25 15.55 15.23
CA GLU A 490 -5.46 15.32 16.66
C GLU A 490 -4.71 14.07 17.15
N THR A 491 -4.66 12.99 16.36
CA THR A 491 -3.89 11.78 16.68
C THR A 491 -2.39 12.06 16.73
N VAL A 492 -1.83 12.80 15.77
CA VAL A 492 -0.39 13.15 15.75
C VAL A 492 -0.04 14.11 16.89
N LEU A 493 -0.87 15.12 17.16
CA LEU A 493 -0.71 16.02 18.33
C LEU A 493 -0.70 15.22 19.64
N ASN A 494 -1.64 14.29 19.80
CA ASN A 494 -1.74 13.46 21.00
C ASN A 494 -0.59 12.45 21.11
N THR A 495 -0.13 11.89 19.98
CA THR A 495 1.06 11.01 19.91
C THR A 495 2.30 11.72 20.44
N VAL A 496 2.56 12.94 19.96
CA VAL A 496 3.71 13.74 20.42
C VAL A 496 3.54 14.17 21.88
N ALA A 497 2.32 14.52 22.33
CA ALA A 497 2.07 14.88 23.71
C ALA A 497 2.38 13.74 24.71
N HIS A 498 2.21 12.49 24.29
CA HIS A 498 2.48 11.27 25.06
C HIS A 498 3.94 10.77 25.03
N VAL A 499 4.87 11.53 24.43
CA VAL A 499 6.30 11.19 24.48
C VAL A 499 6.82 11.30 25.94
N PRO A 500 7.59 10.30 26.43
CA PRO A 500 8.13 10.26 27.79
C PRO A 500 8.87 11.52 28.26
N ASP A 501 8.93 11.68 29.58
CA ASP A 501 9.61 12.78 30.31
C ASP A 501 9.18 14.19 29.85
N GLY A 502 8.02 14.30 29.20
CA GLY A 502 7.52 15.54 28.62
C GLY A 502 8.30 16.03 27.39
N LEU A 503 9.22 15.23 26.84
CA LEU A 503 10.15 15.64 25.77
C LEU A 503 9.49 15.86 24.40
N GLY A 504 8.24 15.43 24.22
CA GLY A 504 7.42 15.82 23.09
C GLY A 504 7.14 17.32 23.07
N LEU A 505 7.61 18.01 22.04
CA LEU A 505 7.60 19.46 21.94
C LEU A 505 6.38 20.00 21.17
N GLY A 506 5.88 19.24 20.18
CA GLY A 506 4.66 19.54 19.43
C GLY A 506 4.71 19.13 17.95
N VAL A 507 3.86 19.77 17.14
CA VAL A 507 3.65 19.45 15.72
C VAL A 507 3.61 20.74 14.90
N PHE A 508 4.25 20.72 13.73
CA PHE A 508 4.06 21.70 12.67
C PHE A 508 3.28 21.07 11.51
N TYR A 509 2.11 21.62 11.19
CA TYR A 509 1.38 21.26 9.98
C TYR A 509 2.01 21.96 8.78
N TRP A 510 2.26 21.23 7.71
CA TRP A 510 2.93 21.74 6.53
C TRP A 510 1.92 22.37 5.56
N GLU A 511 2.12 23.65 5.24
CA GLU A 511 1.34 24.43 4.27
C GLU A 511 -0.20 24.29 4.40
N PRO A 512 -0.80 24.45 5.62
CA PRO A 512 -2.25 24.31 5.82
C PRO A 512 -3.07 25.36 5.06
N ALA A 513 -2.43 26.38 4.49
CA ALA A 513 -3.08 27.49 3.81
C ALA A 513 -2.73 27.58 2.32
N TRP A 514 -2.10 26.56 1.74
CA TRP A 514 -1.77 26.56 0.32
C TRP A 514 -3.01 26.27 -0.52
N ILE A 515 -3.78 27.33 -0.78
CA ILE A 515 -5.04 27.30 -1.52
C ILE A 515 -4.79 27.55 -3.03
N PRO A 516 -5.69 27.08 -3.91
CA PRO A 516 -5.63 27.40 -5.34
C PRO A 516 -5.84 28.91 -5.56
N VAL A 517 -5.06 29.50 -6.47
CA VAL A 517 -5.14 30.92 -6.85
C VAL A 517 -5.56 31.10 -8.30
N PRO A 518 -6.11 32.28 -8.69
CA PRO A 518 -6.37 32.58 -10.08
C PRO A 518 -5.12 32.41 -10.95
N LYS A 519 -5.28 31.84 -12.15
CA LYS A 519 -4.23 31.81 -13.18
C LYS A 519 -3.98 33.22 -13.72
N ASP A 520 -2.76 33.47 -14.20
CA ASP A 520 -2.38 34.76 -14.78
C ASP A 520 -3.15 35.05 -16.09
N SER A 521 -2.92 36.24 -16.68
CA SER A 521 -3.59 36.65 -17.92
C SER A 521 -3.24 35.81 -19.16
N GLU A 522 -2.22 34.97 -19.10
CA GLU A 522 -1.79 34.04 -20.15
C GLU A 522 -2.21 32.58 -19.85
N GLY A 523 -2.80 32.33 -18.68
CA GLY A 523 -3.24 31.01 -18.21
C GLY A 523 -2.19 30.24 -17.41
N GLY A 524 -1.09 30.89 -17.00
CA GLY A 524 -0.05 30.31 -16.16
C GLY A 524 -0.44 30.24 -14.68
N TYR A 525 0.13 29.27 -13.96
CA TYR A 525 0.01 29.17 -12.50
C TYR A 525 0.93 30.18 -11.80
N GLN A 526 0.41 30.84 -10.76
CA GLN A 526 1.09 31.96 -10.10
C GLN A 526 1.73 31.60 -8.75
N ALA A 527 1.11 30.71 -7.95
CA ALA A 527 1.56 30.34 -6.60
C ALA A 527 1.62 28.82 -6.40
N GLY A 528 2.19 28.09 -7.36
CA GLY A 528 2.39 26.63 -7.27
C GLY A 528 3.75 26.23 -6.71
N TRP A 529 4.06 24.93 -6.71
CA TRP A 529 5.30 24.38 -6.13
C TRP A 529 6.58 24.88 -6.84
N LYS A 530 6.39 25.36 -8.08
CA LYS A 530 7.36 25.97 -8.97
C LYS A 530 6.64 26.98 -9.86
N LYS A 531 7.28 28.08 -10.24
CA LYS A 531 6.68 29.11 -11.09
C LYS A 531 6.24 28.53 -12.44
N GLY A 532 4.97 28.72 -12.78
CA GLY A 532 4.35 28.19 -14.00
C GLY A 532 3.81 26.74 -13.88
N GLU A 533 3.98 26.10 -12.73
CA GLU A 533 3.33 24.83 -12.35
C GLU A 533 2.35 25.09 -11.18
N GLY A 534 1.41 24.16 -10.95
CA GLY A 534 0.33 24.33 -9.98
C GLY A 534 0.69 23.95 -8.55
N ASN A 535 -0.32 23.97 -7.70
CA ASN A 535 -0.25 23.41 -6.35
C ASN A 535 -0.48 21.89 -6.41
N ALA A 536 0.21 21.14 -5.55
CA ALA A 536 0.04 19.69 -5.41
C ALA A 536 -0.45 19.29 -4.01
N TRP A 537 -0.91 20.26 -3.23
CA TRP A 537 -1.27 20.12 -1.81
C TRP A 537 -2.54 20.90 -1.44
N ASP A 538 -3.28 21.48 -2.39
CA ASP A 538 -4.52 22.23 -2.07
C ASP A 538 -5.58 21.36 -1.41
N ASN A 539 -5.64 20.07 -1.73
CA ASN A 539 -6.56 19.14 -1.07
C ASN A 539 -6.14 18.75 0.35
N GLN A 540 -4.95 19.17 0.80
CA GLN A 540 -4.43 19.03 2.15
C GLN A 540 -4.43 20.35 2.94
N ALA A 541 -4.93 21.45 2.37
CA ALA A 541 -5.15 22.66 3.13
C ALA A 541 -6.19 22.43 4.27
N MET A 542 -6.10 23.23 5.33
CA MET A 542 -7.11 23.38 6.38
C MET A 542 -8.07 24.56 6.06
N PHE A 543 -8.10 24.97 4.79
CA PHE A 543 -8.99 25.95 4.19
C PHE A 543 -9.59 25.34 2.92
N ASP A 544 -10.83 25.70 2.59
CA ASP A 544 -11.40 25.29 1.30
C ASP A 544 -10.73 26.01 0.12
N PHE A 545 -11.03 25.56 -1.10
CA PHE A 545 -10.51 26.16 -2.34
C PHE A 545 -10.93 27.63 -2.57
N GLN A 546 -11.71 28.25 -1.68
CA GLN A 546 -12.07 29.67 -1.70
C GLN A 546 -11.42 30.43 -0.52
N GLY A 547 -10.58 29.77 0.28
CA GLY A 547 -9.89 30.32 1.44
C GLY A 547 -10.75 30.41 2.70
N ASN A 548 -11.87 29.70 2.82
CA ASN A 548 -12.62 29.63 4.08
C ASN A 548 -12.00 28.59 5.02
N ALA A 549 -11.74 28.96 6.27
CA ALA A 549 -11.22 28.05 7.28
C ALA A 549 -12.14 26.83 7.46
N LEU A 550 -11.55 25.63 7.43
CA LEU A 550 -12.27 24.37 7.65
C LEU A 550 -12.33 24.05 9.15
N PRO A 551 -13.39 23.37 9.63
CA PRO A 551 -13.49 22.88 11.01
C PRO A 551 -12.33 21.98 11.49
N SER A 552 -11.51 21.45 10.58
CA SER A 552 -10.29 20.72 10.92
C SER A 552 -9.23 21.61 11.55
N LEU A 553 -9.20 22.91 11.25
CA LEU A 553 -8.26 23.87 11.84
C LEU A 553 -8.42 23.97 13.37
N ASP A 554 -9.59 23.63 13.91
CA ASP A 554 -9.84 23.52 15.35
C ASP A 554 -9.04 22.40 16.04
N ALA A 555 -8.33 21.53 15.31
CA ALA A 555 -7.36 20.59 15.90
C ALA A 555 -6.28 21.35 16.71
N PHE A 556 -5.93 22.58 16.32
CA PHE A 556 -4.99 23.42 17.09
C PHE A 556 -5.57 24.03 18.37
N GLN A 557 -6.85 23.77 18.69
CA GLN A 557 -7.39 24.02 20.04
C GLN A 557 -6.97 22.93 21.05
N PHE A 558 -6.19 21.93 20.62
CA PHE A 558 -5.58 20.90 21.47
C PHE A 558 -4.90 21.47 22.72
N ASP A 559 -5.14 20.83 23.86
CA ASP A 559 -4.63 21.18 25.18
C ASP A 559 -3.84 20.01 25.76
N ARG A 560 -2.52 20.17 25.84
CA ARG A 560 -1.61 19.15 26.38
C ARG A 560 -1.87 18.85 27.87
N ASP A 561 -2.34 19.84 28.63
CA ASP A 561 -2.56 19.68 30.08
C ASP A 561 -3.91 18.99 30.38
N ASN A 562 -4.73 18.77 29.36
CA ASN A 562 -6.03 18.11 29.42
C ASN A 562 -6.24 17.20 28.19
N LEU A 563 -5.38 16.19 28.06
CA LEU A 563 -5.45 15.17 27.02
C LEU A 563 -6.81 14.44 27.04
N PRO A 564 -7.33 14.01 25.87
CA PRO A 564 -8.50 13.15 25.82
C PRO A 564 -8.22 11.82 26.53
N ALA A 565 -9.28 11.12 26.93
CA ALA A 565 -9.14 9.72 27.33
C ALA A 565 -8.67 8.90 26.12
N ASP A 566 -7.95 7.81 26.39
CA ASP A 566 -7.64 6.80 25.38
C ASP A 566 -8.94 6.26 24.76
N GLU A 567 -9.10 6.46 23.45
CA GLU A 567 -10.29 6.09 22.68
C GLU A 567 -9.89 5.46 21.34
N ALA A 568 -10.51 4.33 21.02
CA ALA A 568 -10.34 3.64 19.74
C ALA A 568 -10.99 4.44 18.60
N LEU A 569 -10.24 4.67 17.52
CA LEU A 569 -10.65 5.48 16.37
C LEU A 569 -11.19 4.64 15.20
N PHE A 570 -10.54 3.53 14.88
CA PHE A 570 -11.02 2.53 13.93
C PHE A 570 -10.26 1.20 14.07
N ALA A 571 -10.82 0.13 13.50
CA ALA A 571 -10.19 -1.18 13.40
C ALA A 571 -9.68 -1.44 11.97
N TYR A 572 -8.44 -1.91 11.84
CA TYR A 572 -7.89 -2.34 10.55
C TYR A 572 -8.59 -3.61 10.06
N ALA A 573 -8.66 -3.79 8.75
CA ALA A 573 -9.10 -5.04 8.14
C ALA A 573 -7.95 -6.06 8.20
N PRO A 574 -8.14 -7.28 8.75
CA PRO A 574 -7.10 -8.29 8.77
C PRO A 574 -6.86 -8.87 7.38
N GLU A 575 -5.70 -9.49 7.21
CA GLU A 575 -5.40 -10.28 5.99
C GLU A 575 -6.45 -11.37 5.75
N GLY A 576 -6.74 -11.62 4.47
CA GLY A 576 -7.67 -12.68 4.07
C GLY A 576 -7.13 -14.07 4.38
N VAL A 577 -8.03 -14.98 4.77
CA VAL A 577 -7.68 -16.36 5.16
C VAL A 577 -8.11 -17.35 4.09
N THR A 578 -7.33 -18.41 3.88
CA THR A 578 -7.66 -19.49 2.94
C THR A 578 -8.00 -20.77 3.70
N ILE A 579 -9.25 -21.22 3.59
CA ILE A 579 -9.78 -22.41 4.26
C ILE A 579 -9.97 -23.53 3.23
N GLY A 580 -9.57 -24.75 3.57
CA GLY A 580 -9.80 -25.92 2.71
C GLY A 580 -11.29 -26.29 2.65
N VAL A 581 -11.79 -26.61 1.46
CA VAL A 581 -13.20 -27.01 1.25
C VAL A 581 -13.59 -28.18 2.16
N ASN A 582 -14.80 -28.12 2.73
CA ASN A 582 -15.36 -29.07 3.71
C ASN A 582 -14.56 -29.23 5.01
N LYS A 583 -13.67 -28.29 5.36
CA LYS A 583 -13.10 -28.25 6.71
C LYS A 583 -14.24 -28.17 7.75
N PRO A 584 -14.20 -28.94 8.85
CA PRO A 584 -15.20 -28.84 9.92
C PRO A 584 -15.33 -27.40 10.42
N VAL A 585 -16.56 -26.94 10.67
CA VAL A 585 -16.84 -25.55 11.06
C VAL A 585 -16.03 -25.10 12.29
N GLU A 586 -15.84 -26.00 13.26
CA GLU A 586 -15.05 -25.72 14.46
C GLU A 586 -13.56 -25.49 14.11
N GLU A 587 -12.94 -26.36 13.31
CA GLU A 587 -11.55 -26.23 12.83
C GLU A 587 -11.36 -25.03 11.88
N ALA A 588 -12.37 -24.70 11.08
CA ALA A 588 -12.35 -23.55 10.17
C ALA A 588 -12.47 -22.22 10.91
N ALA A 589 -13.19 -22.18 12.05
CA ALA A 589 -13.29 -21.00 12.88
C ALA A 589 -11.97 -20.70 13.62
N GLU A 590 -11.19 -21.73 13.96
CA GLU A 590 -9.83 -21.57 14.53
C GLU A 590 -8.81 -20.95 13.56
N GLU A 591 -9.11 -20.92 12.26
CA GLU A 591 -8.26 -20.26 11.23
C GLU A 591 -8.65 -18.81 10.96
N LEU A 592 -9.72 -18.29 11.55
CA LEU A 592 -10.07 -16.87 11.49
C LEU A 592 -9.16 -16.04 12.42
N PRO A 593 -8.85 -14.77 12.08
CA PRO A 593 -8.04 -13.92 12.95
C PRO A 593 -8.73 -13.70 14.31
N ALA A 594 -8.17 -14.21 15.40
CA ALA A 594 -8.76 -14.07 16.74
C ALA A 594 -8.83 -12.61 17.23
N THR A 595 -7.96 -11.75 16.69
CA THR A 595 -7.87 -10.32 16.95
C THR A 595 -7.70 -9.55 15.65
N VAL A 596 -8.01 -8.25 15.69
CA VAL A 596 -7.59 -7.27 14.69
C VAL A 596 -6.89 -6.10 15.37
N ASP A 597 -6.06 -5.41 14.63
CA ASP A 597 -5.39 -4.21 15.10
C ASP A 597 -6.38 -3.04 15.12
N VAL A 598 -6.36 -2.25 16.20
CA VAL A 598 -7.22 -1.10 16.42
C VAL A 598 -6.36 0.12 16.70
N LEU A 599 -6.53 1.19 15.93
CA LEU A 599 -5.84 2.45 16.17
C LEU A 599 -6.54 3.21 17.29
N HIS A 600 -5.76 3.70 18.25
CA HIS A 600 -6.19 4.56 19.34
C HIS A 600 -5.74 6.01 19.13
N ASN A 601 -6.43 6.94 19.79
CA ASN A 601 -6.21 8.38 19.61
C ASN A 601 -4.85 8.90 20.14
N ASP A 602 -4.11 8.13 20.92
CA ASP A 602 -2.73 8.42 21.34
C ASP A 602 -1.67 7.95 20.33
N GLY A 603 -2.11 7.41 19.20
CA GLY A 603 -1.28 6.81 18.16
C GLY A 603 -0.92 5.34 18.43
N SER A 604 -1.33 4.74 19.56
CA SER A 604 -1.07 3.33 19.81
C SER A 604 -1.96 2.42 18.95
N VAL A 605 -1.45 1.23 18.64
CA VAL A 605 -2.21 0.18 17.94
C VAL A 605 -2.33 -1.04 18.84
N VAL A 606 -3.57 -1.41 19.16
CA VAL A 606 -3.90 -2.47 20.12
C VAL A 606 -4.61 -3.61 19.41
N ALA A 607 -4.08 -4.83 19.55
CA ALA A 607 -4.75 -6.04 19.06
C ALA A 607 -5.98 -6.34 19.93
N GLN A 608 -7.18 -6.22 19.34
CA GLN A 608 -8.46 -6.37 20.02
C GLN A 608 -9.23 -7.57 19.47
N ALA A 609 -9.90 -8.31 20.35
CA ALA A 609 -10.61 -9.55 19.99
C ALA A 609 -11.78 -9.28 19.02
N VAL A 610 -12.04 -10.24 18.12
CA VAL A 610 -13.15 -10.15 17.15
C VAL A 610 -14.09 -11.33 17.27
N ASP A 611 -15.37 -11.02 17.48
CA ASP A 611 -16.48 -11.98 17.42
C ASP A 611 -16.97 -12.08 15.96
N TRP A 612 -16.44 -13.04 15.21
CA TRP A 612 -16.82 -13.30 13.82
C TRP A 612 -18.22 -13.90 13.73
N GLN A 613 -18.96 -13.54 12.69
CA GLN A 613 -20.20 -14.23 12.36
C GLN A 613 -19.96 -15.74 12.16
N PRO A 614 -20.86 -16.62 12.60
CA PRO A 614 -20.64 -18.07 12.51
C PRO A 614 -20.47 -18.55 11.07
N LEU A 615 -19.39 -19.32 10.83
CA LEU A 615 -19.24 -20.13 9.62
C LEU A 615 -20.28 -21.26 9.58
N ASP A 616 -20.61 -21.73 8.37
CA ASP A 616 -21.54 -22.84 8.15
C ASP A 616 -21.03 -23.86 7.12
N GLU A 617 -21.50 -25.11 7.25
CA GLU A 617 -21.07 -26.23 6.40
C GLU A 617 -21.39 -26.04 4.91
N ASP A 618 -22.46 -25.34 4.55
CA ASP A 618 -22.80 -25.11 3.14
C ASP A 618 -21.84 -24.09 2.53
N THR A 619 -21.54 -23.00 3.24
CA THR A 619 -20.52 -22.02 2.85
C THR A 619 -19.14 -22.68 2.71
N LEU A 620 -18.68 -23.46 3.70
CA LEU A 620 -17.37 -24.12 3.65
C LEU A 620 -17.27 -25.26 2.60
N SER A 621 -18.39 -25.75 2.09
CA SER A 621 -18.40 -26.75 1.00
C SER A 621 -18.29 -26.13 -0.41
N ASN A 622 -18.36 -24.80 -0.51
CA ASN A 622 -18.47 -24.05 -1.75
C ASN A 622 -17.17 -23.30 -2.08
N VAL A 623 -16.46 -23.76 -3.10
CA VAL A 623 -15.15 -23.22 -3.50
C VAL A 623 -15.25 -21.80 -4.08
N GLY A 624 -14.53 -20.83 -3.51
CA GLY A 624 -14.51 -19.43 -3.91
C GLY A 624 -14.39 -18.46 -2.72
N ASP A 625 -14.39 -17.16 -3.01
CA ASP A 625 -14.26 -16.11 -1.99
C ASP A 625 -15.62 -15.67 -1.42
N PHE A 626 -15.65 -15.40 -0.11
CA PHE A 626 -16.72 -14.65 0.54
C PHE A 626 -16.14 -13.73 1.61
N THR A 627 -16.91 -12.72 2.03
CA THR A 627 -16.50 -11.82 3.11
C THR A 627 -17.27 -12.17 4.38
N LEU A 628 -16.56 -12.34 5.49
CA LEU A 628 -17.13 -12.53 6.82
C LEU A 628 -16.99 -11.23 7.61
N THR A 629 -18.05 -10.83 8.32
CA THR A 629 -18.03 -9.65 9.20
C THR A 629 -17.84 -10.08 10.65
N GLY A 630 -17.08 -9.32 11.42
CA GLY A 630 -16.88 -9.54 12.85
C GLY A 630 -17.06 -8.24 13.65
N ALA A 631 -17.55 -8.37 14.88
CA ALA A 631 -17.66 -7.26 15.83
C ALA A 631 -16.39 -7.17 16.68
N VAL A 632 -15.84 -5.97 16.84
CA VAL A 632 -14.57 -5.75 17.57
C VAL A 632 -14.87 -5.50 19.05
N GLU A 633 -14.44 -6.41 19.92
CA GLU A 633 -14.84 -6.45 21.34
C GLU A 633 -14.44 -5.16 22.08
N GLY A 634 -15.41 -4.49 22.71
CA GLY A 634 -15.18 -3.26 23.47
C GLY A 634 -15.36 -1.97 22.67
N THR A 635 -15.69 -2.05 21.38
CA THR A 635 -15.97 -0.88 20.52
C THR A 635 -17.34 -1.01 19.83
N ASP A 636 -17.78 0.06 19.17
CA ASP A 636 -18.93 0.02 18.25
C ASP A 636 -18.50 -0.35 16.81
N PHE A 637 -17.24 -0.75 16.59
CA PHE A 637 -16.70 -1.06 15.26
C PHE A 637 -17.00 -2.49 14.81
N SER A 638 -17.10 -2.65 13.49
CA SER A 638 -17.16 -3.94 12.82
C SER A 638 -16.10 -3.99 11.72
N THR A 639 -15.38 -5.11 11.64
CA THR A 639 -14.34 -5.36 10.65
C THR A 639 -14.76 -6.50 9.70
N GLN A 640 -14.02 -6.69 8.62
CA GLN A 640 -14.31 -7.68 7.58
C GLN A 640 -13.05 -8.45 7.19
N VAL A 641 -13.17 -9.77 7.05
CA VAL A 641 -12.11 -10.64 6.52
C VAL A 641 -12.61 -11.33 5.25
N THR A 642 -11.75 -11.37 4.23
CA THR A 642 -12.00 -12.20 3.04
C THR A 642 -11.61 -13.64 3.36
N VAL A 643 -12.56 -14.57 3.19
CA VAL A 643 -12.36 -16.00 3.36
C VAL A 643 -12.41 -16.67 1.99
N THR A 644 -11.28 -17.23 1.56
CA THR A 644 -11.16 -18.02 0.33
C THR A 644 -11.34 -19.49 0.64
N VAL A 645 -12.44 -20.11 0.19
CA VAL A 645 -12.62 -21.56 0.25
C VAL A 645 -11.89 -22.19 -0.93
N SER A 646 -10.75 -22.83 -0.66
CA SER A 646 -9.91 -23.48 -1.67
C SER A 646 -10.39 -24.90 -2.00
N PRO A 647 -10.39 -25.32 -3.27
CA PRO A 647 -10.63 -26.73 -3.63
C PRO A 647 -9.49 -27.64 -3.13
N HIS A 648 -8.31 -27.04 -2.89
CA HIS A 648 -7.10 -27.71 -2.46
C HIS A 648 -7.08 -27.84 -0.93
N GLN A 649 -7.78 -28.84 -0.39
CA GLN A 649 -7.61 -29.23 1.01
C GLN A 649 -6.29 -29.99 1.18
N ASN A 650 -5.33 -29.40 1.91
CA ASN A 650 -4.11 -30.09 2.29
C ASN A 650 -4.43 -31.21 3.30
N ILE A 651 -4.09 -32.46 2.96
CA ILE A 651 -4.40 -33.65 3.78
C ILE A 651 -3.21 -34.18 4.60
N LEU A 652 -2.08 -33.47 4.59
CA LEU A 652 -0.91 -33.83 5.41
C LEU A 652 -1.09 -33.39 6.86
N VAL A 653 -0.62 -34.22 7.78
CA VAL A 653 -0.45 -33.86 9.19
C VAL A 653 0.82 -33.03 9.33
N ASN A 654 0.73 -31.92 10.06
CA ASN A 654 1.87 -31.03 10.39
C ASN A 654 2.73 -30.62 9.16
N PRO A 655 2.14 -30.08 8.08
CA PRO A 655 2.82 -29.83 6.81
C PRO A 655 3.92 -28.77 6.85
N GLY A 656 3.84 -27.83 7.81
CA GLY A 656 4.85 -26.78 8.06
C GLY A 656 5.64 -26.99 9.36
N PHE A 657 5.51 -28.13 10.04
CA PHE A 657 6.25 -28.41 11.29
C PHE A 657 5.98 -27.41 12.44
N GLU A 658 4.80 -26.79 12.47
CA GLU A 658 4.35 -25.78 13.45
C GLU A 658 4.42 -26.23 14.92
N THR A 659 4.28 -27.54 15.13
CA THR A 659 4.48 -28.21 16.43
C THR A 659 5.92 -28.11 16.97
N GLY A 660 6.88 -27.73 16.13
CA GLY A 660 8.30 -27.71 16.45
C GLY A 660 8.97 -29.08 16.46
N ASP A 661 8.31 -30.12 15.93
CA ASP A 661 8.82 -31.48 15.85
C ASP A 661 8.39 -32.21 14.56
N ASN A 662 8.76 -33.49 14.46
CA ASN A 662 8.44 -34.36 13.32
C ASN A 662 7.06 -35.05 13.43
N THR A 663 6.09 -34.55 14.20
CA THR A 663 4.77 -35.18 14.33
C THR A 663 4.15 -35.40 12.95
N GLY A 664 3.70 -36.62 12.65
CA GLY A 664 3.18 -37.02 11.34
C GLY A 664 4.24 -37.46 10.31
N TRP A 665 5.52 -37.18 10.53
CA TRP A 665 6.60 -37.43 9.57
C TRP A 665 7.63 -38.45 10.08
N THR A 666 8.07 -39.33 9.18
CA THR A 666 9.18 -40.26 9.38
C THR A 666 10.45 -39.65 8.77
N VAL A 667 11.58 -39.81 9.45
CA VAL A 667 12.89 -39.33 9.00
C VAL A 667 13.88 -40.48 9.01
N GLU A 668 14.41 -40.83 7.85
CA GLU A 668 15.43 -41.87 7.67
C GLU A 668 16.67 -41.24 7.02
N GLY A 669 17.88 -41.56 7.52
CA GLY A 669 19.12 -41.00 6.96
C GLY A 669 20.16 -40.64 8.01
N THR A 670 21.16 -39.84 7.61
CA THR A 670 22.34 -39.55 8.45
C THR A 670 22.73 -38.06 8.51
N ALA A 671 21.79 -37.14 8.32
CA ALA A 671 22.05 -35.72 8.60
C ALA A 671 22.20 -35.45 10.11
N SER A 672 23.03 -34.47 10.48
CA SER A 672 23.39 -34.16 11.88
C SER A 672 22.30 -33.39 12.62
N THR A 673 21.59 -32.50 11.92
CA THR A 673 20.25 -32.04 12.30
C THR A 673 19.28 -32.51 11.22
N ALA A 674 18.10 -32.98 11.64
CA ALA A 674 17.05 -33.49 10.76
C ALA A 674 15.71 -33.50 11.52
N SER A 675 15.17 -32.30 11.78
CA SER A 675 13.93 -32.16 12.54
C SER A 675 13.13 -30.92 12.17
N GLY A 676 11.80 -31.02 12.31
CA GLY A 676 10.93 -29.90 12.58
C GLY A 676 11.47 -29.06 13.74
N LYS A 677 11.29 -27.75 13.66
CA LYS A 677 11.67 -26.76 14.67
C LYS A 677 10.69 -25.60 14.61
N GLN A 678 10.39 -24.98 15.75
CA GLN A 678 9.87 -23.62 15.74
C GLN A 678 11.04 -22.67 15.42
N ALA A 679 10.87 -21.87 14.38
CA ALA A 679 11.90 -21.10 13.71
C ALA A 679 11.31 -19.77 13.22
N LEU A 680 10.83 -18.96 14.18
CA LEU A 680 10.28 -17.62 13.93
C LEU A 680 11.28 -16.78 13.12
N GLY A 681 10.91 -16.48 11.87
CA GLY A 681 11.74 -15.71 10.96
C GLY A 681 12.66 -16.53 10.06
N ASP A 682 12.67 -17.87 10.13
CA ASP A 682 13.37 -18.78 9.19
C ASP A 682 12.41 -19.74 8.45
N SER A 683 11.12 -19.72 8.78
CA SER A 683 10.02 -20.37 8.05
C SER A 683 9.64 -19.63 6.76
N TYR A 684 8.96 -20.32 5.84
CA TYR A 684 8.29 -19.71 4.67
C TYR A 684 6.90 -19.20 5.07
N LYS A 685 6.15 -19.99 5.85
CA LYS A 685 4.83 -19.66 6.35
C LYS A 685 4.62 -20.26 7.73
N GLY A 686 4.04 -19.49 8.65
CA GLY A 686 3.84 -19.94 10.03
C GLY A 686 5.11 -19.84 10.87
N LYS A 687 5.16 -20.60 11.96
CA LYS A 687 6.24 -20.57 12.97
C LYS A 687 7.17 -21.77 12.89
N GLY A 688 6.82 -22.80 12.10
CA GLY A 688 7.59 -24.03 11.94
C GLY A 688 8.38 -24.11 10.64
N ALA A 689 9.39 -24.99 10.62
CA ALA A 689 9.97 -25.55 9.39
C ALA A 689 10.82 -26.80 9.72
N PHE A 690 11.03 -27.68 8.75
CA PHE A 690 11.95 -28.81 8.87
C PHE A 690 13.38 -28.40 8.52
N ASN A 691 14.30 -28.48 9.47
CA ASN A 691 15.71 -28.15 9.28
C ASN A 691 16.57 -29.40 9.07
N TYR A 692 17.49 -29.31 8.10
CA TYR A 692 18.60 -30.25 7.95
C TYR A 692 19.97 -29.54 7.92
N TYR A 693 20.99 -30.22 8.43
CA TYR A 693 22.41 -29.88 8.28
C TYR A 693 23.28 -31.11 8.52
N SER A 694 24.42 -31.21 7.85
CA SER A 694 25.47 -32.17 8.22
C SER A 694 26.87 -31.68 7.90
N ALA A 695 27.84 -32.00 8.74
CA ALA A 695 29.26 -31.75 8.46
C ALA A 695 29.87 -32.75 7.46
N ASP A 696 29.29 -33.95 7.35
CA ASP A 696 29.65 -35.01 6.41
C ASP A 696 28.57 -35.16 5.32
N SER A 697 28.93 -35.76 4.17
CA SER A 697 27.95 -36.11 3.13
C SER A 697 26.88 -37.07 3.66
N PHE A 698 25.63 -36.85 3.30
CA PHE A 698 24.50 -37.62 3.83
C PHE A 698 23.46 -37.94 2.77
N GLU A 699 22.68 -38.98 3.04
CA GLU A 699 21.39 -39.22 2.41
C GLU A 699 20.31 -39.04 3.49
N LEU A 700 19.20 -38.41 3.13
CA LEU A 700 18.05 -38.15 4.02
C LEU A 700 16.74 -38.33 3.24
N THR A 701 15.78 -39.00 3.87
CA THR A 701 14.41 -39.17 3.39
C THR A 701 13.48 -38.69 4.50
N LEU A 702 12.62 -37.73 4.16
CA LEU A 702 11.52 -37.24 4.99
C LEU A 702 10.21 -37.71 4.34
N SER A 703 9.37 -38.45 5.06
CA SER A 703 8.18 -39.08 4.46
C SER A 703 6.97 -39.14 5.39
N GLN A 704 5.77 -39.13 4.80
CA GLN A 704 4.50 -39.32 5.49
C GLN A 704 3.64 -40.31 4.68
N GLU A 705 3.20 -41.38 5.34
CA GLU A 705 2.25 -42.37 4.78
C GLU A 705 0.83 -41.97 5.20
N LEU A 706 -0.07 -41.87 4.21
CA LEU A 706 -1.50 -41.69 4.42
C LEU A 706 -2.25 -42.95 3.95
N THR A 707 -3.23 -43.37 4.75
CA THR A 707 -4.15 -44.47 4.45
C THR A 707 -5.60 -43.99 4.50
N ASP A 708 -6.52 -44.78 3.94
CA ASP A 708 -7.96 -44.48 3.86
C ASP A 708 -8.30 -43.20 3.06
N ILE A 709 -7.36 -42.71 2.24
CA ILE A 709 -7.59 -41.54 1.38
C ILE A 709 -8.45 -41.91 0.15
N PRO A 710 -9.23 -40.98 -0.42
CA PRO A 710 -9.96 -41.22 -1.68
C PRO A 710 -9.02 -41.61 -2.83
N ASN A 711 -9.49 -42.48 -3.72
CA ASN A 711 -8.80 -42.71 -5.00
C ASN A 711 -9.01 -41.51 -5.94
N GLY A 712 -8.00 -41.17 -6.73
CA GLY A 712 -8.05 -40.05 -7.67
C GLY A 712 -6.66 -39.53 -8.05
N THR A 713 -6.65 -38.40 -8.76
CA THR A 713 -5.44 -37.63 -9.07
C THR A 713 -5.07 -36.73 -7.89
N TYR A 714 -3.78 -36.60 -7.59
CA TYR A 714 -3.25 -35.77 -6.52
C TYR A 714 -2.08 -34.90 -7.01
N VAL A 715 -1.88 -33.79 -6.30
CA VAL A 715 -0.73 -32.88 -6.46
C VAL A 715 0.03 -32.80 -5.14
N LEU A 716 1.35 -32.94 -5.20
CA LEU A 716 2.28 -32.73 -4.08
C LEU A 716 3.12 -31.48 -4.34
N LYS A 717 3.32 -30.64 -3.31
CA LYS A 717 4.22 -29.47 -3.35
C LYS A 717 5.01 -29.31 -2.05
N SER A 718 6.08 -28.50 -2.09
CA SER A 718 6.81 -28.00 -0.92
C SER A 718 7.61 -26.74 -1.26
N LYS A 719 7.99 -25.96 -0.24
CA LYS A 719 9.01 -24.91 -0.35
C LYS A 719 10.33 -25.36 0.26
N VAL A 720 11.45 -25.04 -0.38
CA VAL A 720 12.81 -25.41 0.07
C VAL A 720 13.77 -24.21 0.00
N SER A 721 14.59 -23.99 1.03
CA SER A 721 15.68 -23.01 1.05
C SER A 721 16.93 -23.65 1.67
N GLY A 722 18.14 -23.22 1.31
CA GLY A 722 19.37 -23.84 1.83
C GLY A 722 20.65 -23.38 1.15
N SER A 723 21.75 -24.07 1.43
CA SER A 723 23.08 -23.78 0.88
C SER A 723 23.14 -23.88 -0.65
N ASP A 724 23.76 -22.89 -1.28
CA ASP A 724 23.93 -22.82 -2.74
C ASP A 724 24.63 -24.05 -3.32
N GLY A 725 23.99 -24.70 -4.29
CA GLY A 725 24.66 -25.53 -5.30
C GLY A 725 25.53 -26.69 -4.78
N GLY A 726 24.92 -27.68 -4.13
CA GLY A 726 25.60 -28.93 -3.74
C GLY A 726 24.70 -30.14 -3.62
N ASP A 727 23.43 -29.94 -3.28
CA ASP A 727 22.51 -31.01 -2.88
C ASP A 727 21.58 -31.42 -4.03
N ALA A 728 21.28 -32.71 -4.13
CA ALA A 728 20.22 -33.20 -5.01
C ALA A 728 18.96 -33.42 -4.17
N ILE A 729 17.95 -32.56 -4.38
CA ILE A 729 16.70 -32.57 -3.63
C ILE A 729 15.56 -32.92 -4.59
N HIS A 730 14.75 -33.92 -4.23
CA HIS A 730 13.58 -34.32 -5.00
C HIS A 730 12.39 -34.56 -4.06
N LEU A 731 11.22 -34.04 -4.43
CA LEU A 731 9.97 -34.60 -3.91
C LEU A 731 9.75 -35.99 -4.49
N PHE A 732 9.04 -36.83 -3.75
CA PHE A 732 8.54 -38.11 -4.24
C PHE A 732 7.14 -38.44 -3.73
N ALA A 733 6.44 -39.29 -4.47
CA ALA A 733 5.20 -39.92 -4.07
C ALA A 733 5.17 -41.38 -4.53
N MET A 734 4.62 -42.28 -3.71
CA MET A 734 4.52 -43.71 -3.98
C MET A 734 3.07 -44.19 -3.78
N THR A 735 2.51 -44.87 -4.79
CA THR A 735 1.15 -45.42 -4.77
C THR A 735 1.17 -46.92 -5.10
N GLY A 736 1.58 -47.74 -4.13
CA GLY A 736 1.71 -49.19 -4.30
C GLY A 736 3.07 -49.56 -4.91
N GLU A 737 3.10 -49.92 -6.19
CA GLU A 737 4.36 -50.18 -6.94
C GLU A 737 4.78 -48.99 -7.82
N ASP A 738 3.92 -47.98 -8.00
CA ASP A 738 4.18 -46.80 -8.82
C ASP A 738 4.91 -45.71 -8.01
N GLU A 739 5.96 -45.13 -8.60
CA GLU A 739 6.80 -44.08 -8.02
C GLU A 739 6.79 -42.83 -8.90
N TYR A 740 6.57 -41.67 -8.29
CA TYR A 740 6.59 -40.35 -8.88
C TYR A 740 7.69 -39.52 -8.21
N VAL A 741 8.48 -38.79 -8.99
CA VAL A 741 9.61 -37.98 -8.48
C VAL A 741 9.60 -36.63 -9.19
N SER A 742 9.87 -35.54 -8.48
CA SER A 742 9.96 -34.21 -9.09
C SER A 742 11.24 -34.03 -9.90
N GLU A 743 11.26 -33.00 -10.76
CA GLU A 743 12.52 -32.41 -11.21
C GLU A 743 13.39 -31.98 -10.01
N PRO A 744 14.73 -31.89 -10.16
CA PRO A 744 15.62 -31.51 -9.06
C PRO A 744 15.34 -30.09 -8.55
N ILE A 745 15.18 -29.95 -7.25
CA ILE A 745 15.03 -28.65 -6.56
C ILE A 745 16.43 -28.16 -6.19
N VAL A 746 16.79 -26.94 -6.60
CA VAL A 746 18.15 -26.39 -6.44
C VAL A 746 18.14 -25.21 -5.48
N ASN A 747 18.69 -25.40 -4.27
CA ASN A 747 18.86 -24.35 -3.27
C ASN A 747 19.56 -23.10 -3.83
N ALA A 748 19.09 -21.92 -3.41
CA ALA A 748 19.56 -20.60 -3.88
C ALA A 748 19.89 -19.62 -2.73
N GLY A 749 20.16 -20.14 -1.53
CA GLY A 749 20.59 -19.36 -0.36
C GLY A 749 19.50 -19.19 0.70
N TRP A 750 19.87 -18.45 1.75
CA TRP A 750 19.00 -18.16 2.90
C TRP A 750 17.77 -17.34 2.48
N LYS A 751 16.57 -17.83 2.83
CA LYS A 751 15.26 -17.27 2.46
C LYS A 751 14.96 -17.18 0.96
N ALA A 752 15.84 -17.68 0.10
CA ALA A 752 15.60 -17.80 -1.34
C ALA A 752 14.78 -19.08 -1.64
N TRP A 753 13.53 -19.09 -1.22
CA TRP A 753 12.63 -20.25 -1.30
C TRP A 753 12.37 -20.70 -2.74
N GLN A 754 12.49 -22.01 -2.97
CA GLN A 754 12.30 -22.70 -4.23
C GLN A 754 11.07 -23.60 -4.19
N ASP A 755 10.40 -23.74 -5.33
CA ASP A 755 9.21 -24.58 -5.49
C ASP A 755 9.56 -26.01 -5.89
N GLY A 756 9.14 -26.97 -5.07
CA GLY A 756 9.02 -28.38 -5.45
C GLY A 756 7.58 -28.71 -5.82
N SER A 757 7.37 -29.49 -6.88
CA SER A 757 6.04 -30.04 -7.18
C SER A 757 6.06 -31.37 -7.94
N ILE A 758 4.99 -32.15 -7.77
CA ILE A 758 4.62 -33.32 -8.57
C ILE A 758 3.12 -33.22 -8.85
N THR A 759 2.72 -33.33 -10.11
CA THR A 759 1.32 -33.36 -10.55
C THR A 759 0.92 -34.74 -11.06
N GLU A 760 -0.38 -34.93 -11.31
CA GLU A 760 -0.94 -36.16 -11.93
C GLU A 760 -0.75 -37.48 -11.13
N ILE A 761 -0.43 -37.42 -9.83
CA ILE A 761 -0.19 -38.60 -8.99
C ILE A 761 -1.46 -39.45 -8.90
N GLN A 762 -1.42 -40.71 -9.35
CA GLN A 762 -2.61 -41.58 -9.37
C GLN A 762 -2.69 -42.47 -8.12
N VAL A 763 -3.69 -42.23 -7.28
CA VAL A 763 -4.02 -43.06 -6.12
C VAL A 763 -5.15 -44.02 -6.49
N ALA A 764 -4.87 -45.33 -6.47
CA ALA A 764 -5.84 -46.39 -6.85
C ALA A 764 -6.12 -47.43 -5.74
N ASN A 765 -5.38 -47.37 -4.64
CA ASN A 765 -5.38 -48.34 -3.53
C ASN A 765 -5.68 -47.70 -2.15
N ASN A 766 -6.27 -46.50 -2.13
CA ASN A 766 -6.61 -45.72 -0.92
C ASN A 766 -5.41 -45.38 -0.01
N SER A 767 -4.19 -45.36 -0.55
CA SER A 767 -2.99 -45.01 0.21
C SER A 767 -1.94 -44.35 -0.67
N ILE A 768 -1.15 -43.46 -0.07
CA ILE A 768 -0.01 -42.79 -0.69
C ILE A 768 1.06 -42.58 0.37
N THR A 769 2.32 -42.77 0.02
CA THR A 769 3.45 -42.23 0.80
C THR A 769 4.02 -41.06 0.02
N VAL A 770 4.13 -39.88 0.64
CA VAL A 770 4.77 -38.71 0.03
C VAL A 770 5.95 -38.25 0.85
N GLY A 771 6.86 -37.51 0.24
CA GLY A 771 8.03 -37.04 0.94
C GLY A 771 9.01 -36.25 0.08
N LEU A 772 10.19 -36.07 0.66
CA LEU A 772 11.32 -35.40 0.08
C LEU A 772 12.59 -36.22 0.36
N SER A 773 13.42 -36.39 -0.66
CA SER A 773 14.73 -37.03 -0.56
C SER A 773 15.84 -36.00 -0.82
N ILE A 774 16.93 -36.10 -0.06
CA ILE A 774 18.11 -35.24 -0.14
C ILE A 774 19.36 -36.10 -0.20
N VAL A 775 20.18 -35.89 -1.23
CA VAL A 775 21.59 -36.30 -1.24
C VAL A 775 22.43 -35.05 -1.01
N GLY A 776 22.92 -34.88 0.22
CA GLY A 776 23.56 -33.65 0.68
C GLY A 776 25.08 -33.72 0.72
N THR A 777 25.73 -32.61 0.40
CA THR A 777 27.20 -32.49 0.44
C THR A 777 27.73 -32.13 1.85
N PRO A 778 29.03 -32.35 2.14
CA PRO A 778 29.61 -31.99 3.45
C PRO A 778 29.47 -30.48 3.73
N GLY A 779 28.79 -30.13 4.81
CA GLY A 779 28.50 -28.75 5.21
C GLY A 779 27.16 -28.20 4.71
N ALA A 780 26.41 -28.97 3.91
CA ALA A 780 25.11 -28.55 3.40
C ALA A 780 24.07 -28.40 4.50
N TRP A 781 23.21 -27.40 4.35
CA TRP A 781 22.10 -27.09 5.25
C TRP A 781 20.88 -26.62 4.47
N GLY A 782 19.70 -26.75 5.07
CA GLY A 782 18.48 -26.15 4.54
C GLY A 782 17.27 -26.28 5.43
N TRP A 783 16.18 -25.75 4.90
CA TRP A 783 14.86 -25.67 5.47
C TRP A 783 13.84 -26.14 4.43
N VAL A 784 12.87 -26.93 4.87
CA VAL A 784 11.74 -27.39 4.07
C VAL A 784 10.46 -27.01 4.81
N ASP A 785 9.51 -26.42 4.11
CA ASP A 785 8.28 -25.88 4.68
C ASP A 785 7.11 -25.95 3.67
N ASN A 786 5.88 -25.72 4.15
CA ASN A 786 4.64 -25.68 3.39
C ASN A 786 4.50 -26.87 2.43
N PHE A 787 4.62 -28.09 2.96
CA PHE A 787 4.22 -29.28 2.20
C PHE A 787 2.72 -29.25 1.92
N GLU A 788 2.32 -29.48 0.68
CA GLU A 788 0.91 -29.58 0.31
C GLU A 788 0.69 -30.90 -0.42
N LEU A 789 -0.18 -31.76 0.12
CA LEU A 789 -0.77 -32.83 -0.67
C LEU A 789 -2.28 -32.59 -0.71
N TYR A 790 -2.83 -32.46 -1.91
CA TYR A 790 -4.26 -32.31 -2.09
C TYR A 790 -4.73 -33.10 -3.31
N ARG A 791 -6.00 -33.49 -3.29
CA ARG A 791 -6.63 -34.15 -4.44
C ARG A 791 -6.89 -33.10 -5.51
N ASP A 792 -6.51 -33.42 -6.74
CA ASP A 792 -6.80 -32.61 -7.91
C ASP A 792 -8.27 -32.86 -8.30
N VAL A 793 -9.14 -31.88 -8.06
CA VAL A 793 -10.58 -32.03 -8.23
C VAL A 793 -11.09 -30.95 -9.18
N GLU A 794 -11.41 -31.38 -10.40
CA GLU A 794 -12.15 -30.58 -11.36
C GLU A 794 -13.56 -30.28 -10.83
N LEU A 795 -14.02 -29.04 -11.02
CA LEU A 795 -15.36 -28.58 -10.62
C LEU A 795 -16.27 -28.43 -11.85
N PRO A 796 -17.59 -28.65 -11.71
CA PRO A 796 -18.54 -28.34 -12.78
C PRO A 796 -18.55 -26.85 -13.13
N GLU A 797 -17.95 -26.48 -14.25
CA GLU A 797 -18.09 -25.14 -14.79
C GLU A 797 -19.54 -24.88 -15.22
N TRP A 798 -20.13 -23.79 -14.75
CA TRP A 798 -21.42 -23.33 -15.27
C TRP A 798 -21.21 -22.31 -16.38
N GLY A 799 -21.28 -22.79 -17.62
CA GLY A 799 -21.09 -21.98 -18.83
C GLY A 799 -22.10 -20.83 -18.95
N ALA A 800 -21.83 -19.88 -19.84
CA ALA A 800 -22.60 -18.64 -19.98
C ALA A 800 -24.10 -18.84 -20.28
N SER A 801 -24.48 -20.01 -20.80
CA SER A 801 -25.88 -20.41 -21.06
C SER A 801 -26.64 -21.00 -19.86
N LYS A 802 -26.06 -20.98 -18.65
CA LYS A 802 -26.69 -21.48 -17.41
C LYS A 802 -28.04 -20.81 -17.13
N GLU A 803 -29.04 -21.62 -16.79
CA GLU A 803 -30.41 -21.16 -16.55
C GLU A 803 -31.02 -21.84 -15.32
N LEU A 804 -31.78 -21.07 -14.54
CA LEU A 804 -32.69 -21.55 -13.50
C LEU A 804 -34.06 -20.88 -13.70
N LYS A 805 -35.13 -21.67 -13.81
CA LYS A 805 -36.49 -21.15 -14.10
C LYS A 805 -37.60 -21.87 -13.34
N ALA A 806 -38.76 -21.22 -13.26
CA ALA A 806 -39.99 -21.85 -12.77
C ALA A 806 -40.67 -22.66 -13.89
N ALA A 807 -40.49 -23.98 -13.89
CA ALA A 807 -41.24 -24.91 -14.74
C ALA A 807 -42.75 -24.95 -14.41
N GLN A 808 -43.12 -24.62 -13.17
CA GLN A 808 -44.52 -24.42 -12.76
C GLN A 808 -44.58 -23.52 -11.52
N ALA A 809 -45.57 -22.63 -11.41
CA ALA A 809 -45.85 -21.87 -10.19
C ALA A 809 -47.33 -21.95 -9.81
N THR A 810 -47.61 -22.12 -8.53
CA THR A 810 -48.94 -22.04 -7.91
C THR A 810 -48.98 -20.89 -6.90
N SER A 811 -50.07 -20.74 -6.14
CA SER A 811 -50.12 -19.77 -5.04
C SER A 811 -49.35 -20.19 -3.79
N ASN A 812 -48.80 -21.41 -3.73
CA ASN A 812 -48.04 -21.90 -2.59
C ASN A 812 -46.83 -22.79 -2.93
N SER A 813 -46.45 -22.88 -4.21
CA SER A 813 -45.31 -23.69 -4.66
C SER A 813 -44.71 -23.18 -5.97
N ILE A 814 -43.42 -23.48 -6.16
CA ILE A 814 -42.68 -23.27 -7.41
C ILE A 814 -41.92 -24.56 -7.72
N LYS A 815 -42.12 -25.11 -8.92
CA LYS A 815 -41.29 -26.16 -9.50
C LYS A 815 -40.15 -25.49 -10.27
N LEU A 816 -38.94 -25.62 -9.75
CA LEU A 816 -37.69 -25.18 -10.36
C LEU A 816 -37.25 -26.15 -11.45
N SER A 817 -36.53 -25.65 -12.44
CA SER A 817 -35.78 -26.42 -13.43
C SER A 817 -34.49 -25.69 -13.81
N TRP A 818 -33.39 -26.43 -14.01
CA TRP A 818 -32.07 -25.86 -14.28
C TRP A 818 -31.29 -26.62 -15.36
N SER A 819 -30.31 -25.95 -15.95
CA SER A 819 -29.38 -26.49 -16.96
C SER A 819 -28.13 -25.63 -17.12
N GLY A 820 -27.10 -26.15 -17.80
CA GLY A 820 -25.92 -25.39 -18.23
C GLY A 820 -24.64 -25.59 -17.41
N ALA A 821 -24.61 -26.59 -16.53
CA ALA A 821 -23.34 -27.12 -16.01
C ALA A 821 -22.65 -27.95 -17.10
N SER A 822 -21.33 -27.85 -17.17
CA SER A 822 -20.46 -28.70 -17.99
C SER A 822 -20.52 -30.14 -17.50
N HIS A 823 -20.17 -31.07 -18.40
CA HIS A 823 -20.25 -32.53 -18.21
C HIS A 823 -21.42 -33.00 -17.31
N PRO A 824 -22.68 -32.67 -17.66
CA PRO A 824 -23.83 -32.97 -16.80
C PRO A 824 -24.04 -34.49 -16.57
N GLU A 825 -23.44 -35.33 -17.41
CA GLU A 825 -23.34 -36.78 -17.24
C GLU A 825 -22.42 -37.23 -16.07
N GLN A 826 -21.52 -36.36 -15.61
CA GLN A 826 -20.58 -36.60 -14.51
C GLN A 826 -21.05 -36.02 -13.17
N ILE A 827 -22.13 -35.22 -13.15
CA ILE A 827 -22.63 -34.58 -11.94
C ILE A 827 -23.19 -35.62 -10.97
N ALA A 828 -22.67 -35.65 -9.75
CA ALA A 828 -23.14 -36.50 -8.66
C ALA A 828 -24.41 -35.95 -8.00
N GLY A 829 -24.54 -34.63 -7.88
CA GLY A 829 -25.68 -33.99 -7.22
C GLY A 829 -25.86 -32.50 -7.53
N TYR A 830 -27.03 -31.99 -7.12
CA TYR A 830 -27.34 -30.56 -7.08
C TYR A 830 -27.82 -30.15 -5.68
N LYS A 831 -27.36 -29.00 -5.18
CA LYS A 831 -27.94 -28.29 -4.02
C LYS A 831 -28.88 -27.19 -4.52
N ILE A 832 -30.02 -27.01 -3.85
CA ILE A 832 -31.02 -25.98 -4.15
C ILE A 832 -31.17 -25.06 -2.95
N TYR A 833 -31.06 -23.76 -3.19
CA TYR A 833 -31.19 -22.71 -2.18
C TYR A 833 -32.39 -21.81 -2.46
N LYS A 834 -32.92 -21.19 -1.40
CA LYS A 834 -33.95 -20.16 -1.44
C LYS A 834 -33.61 -19.06 -0.43
N ASP A 835 -33.44 -17.84 -0.91
CA ASP A 835 -33.04 -16.65 -0.16
C ASP A 835 -31.76 -16.89 0.66
N GLY A 836 -30.75 -17.49 0.02
CA GLY A 836 -29.47 -17.88 0.64
C GLY A 836 -29.50 -19.21 1.41
N GLN A 837 -30.65 -19.69 1.87
CA GLN A 837 -30.74 -20.92 2.68
C GLN A 837 -30.90 -22.18 1.82
N ARG A 838 -30.10 -23.23 2.07
CA ARG A 838 -30.27 -24.55 1.42
C ARG A 838 -31.62 -25.16 1.81
N ILE A 839 -32.42 -25.53 0.82
CA ILE A 839 -33.75 -26.15 1.00
C ILE A 839 -33.84 -27.59 0.52
N ALA A 840 -32.91 -28.06 -0.32
CA ALA A 840 -32.84 -29.45 -0.77
C ALA A 840 -31.48 -29.82 -1.38
N SER A 841 -31.20 -31.12 -1.40
CA SER A 841 -30.19 -31.75 -2.25
C SER A 841 -30.88 -32.83 -3.09
N VAL A 842 -30.47 -32.97 -4.36
CA VAL A 842 -31.00 -33.97 -5.31
C VAL A 842 -29.86 -34.65 -6.05
N ALA A 843 -30.09 -35.88 -6.54
CA ALA A 843 -29.12 -36.60 -7.36
C ALA A 843 -28.85 -35.88 -8.69
N GLY A 844 -27.65 -36.00 -9.25
CA GLY A 844 -27.23 -35.27 -10.46
C GLY A 844 -28.02 -35.61 -11.73
N THR A 845 -28.78 -36.71 -11.73
CA THR A 845 -29.76 -37.00 -12.79
C THR A 845 -31.02 -36.12 -12.75
N ALA A 846 -31.19 -35.28 -11.71
CA ALA A 846 -32.35 -34.41 -11.56
C ALA A 846 -32.08 -33.02 -12.15
N SER A 847 -33.00 -32.56 -12.99
CA SER A 847 -32.99 -31.20 -13.59
C SER A 847 -34.18 -30.34 -13.12
N GLU A 848 -34.92 -30.80 -12.11
CA GLU A 848 -36.12 -30.15 -11.57
C GLU A 848 -36.32 -30.45 -10.07
N TYR A 849 -36.89 -29.51 -9.31
CA TYR A 849 -37.28 -29.68 -7.91
C TYR A 849 -38.52 -28.85 -7.55
N THR A 850 -39.43 -29.36 -6.70
CA THR A 850 -40.65 -28.60 -6.31
C THR A 850 -40.57 -28.08 -4.88
N VAL A 851 -40.50 -26.76 -4.76
CA VAL A 851 -40.53 -26.03 -3.50
C VAL A 851 -42.00 -25.75 -3.13
N THR A 852 -42.43 -26.16 -1.94
CA THR A 852 -43.81 -26.01 -1.47
C THR A 852 -43.89 -25.23 -0.15
N GLY A 853 -45.06 -24.70 0.19
CA GLY A 853 -45.28 -23.94 1.43
C GLY A 853 -44.94 -22.46 1.34
N LEU A 854 -44.79 -21.94 0.11
CA LEU A 854 -44.48 -20.54 -0.16
C LEU A 854 -45.72 -19.65 0.06
N ALA A 855 -45.51 -18.38 0.40
CA ALA A 855 -46.58 -17.37 0.44
C ALA A 855 -46.99 -16.97 -0.97
N ALA A 856 -48.26 -16.58 -1.15
CA ALA A 856 -48.82 -16.20 -2.45
C ALA A 856 -48.39 -14.79 -2.88
N ASN A 857 -48.20 -14.58 -4.19
CA ASN A 857 -47.76 -13.31 -4.79
C ASN A 857 -46.41 -12.78 -4.22
N THR A 858 -45.53 -13.68 -3.78
CA THR A 858 -44.23 -13.38 -3.16
C THR A 858 -43.08 -13.84 -4.05
N SER A 859 -42.07 -12.99 -4.21
CA SER A 859 -40.84 -13.32 -4.92
C SER A 859 -39.82 -13.94 -3.98
N TYR A 860 -39.08 -14.93 -4.46
CA TYR A 860 -38.03 -15.66 -3.74
C TYR A 860 -36.82 -15.78 -4.66
N ARG A 861 -35.61 -15.64 -4.12
CA ARG A 861 -34.35 -15.78 -4.84
C ARG A 861 -33.90 -17.24 -4.75
N PHE A 862 -33.81 -17.95 -5.87
CA PHE A 862 -33.35 -19.35 -5.88
C PHE A 862 -31.99 -19.45 -6.55
N LYS A 863 -31.13 -20.34 -6.03
CA LYS A 863 -29.81 -20.70 -6.60
C LYS A 863 -29.73 -22.22 -6.72
N VAL A 864 -29.04 -22.72 -7.74
CA VAL A 864 -28.65 -24.14 -7.84
C VAL A 864 -27.13 -24.24 -7.98
N GLU A 865 -26.53 -25.17 -7.23
CA GLU A 865 -25.10 -25.48 -7.27
C GLU A 865 -24.92 -26.94 -7.68
N ALA A 866 -23.80 -27.26 -8.35
CA ALA A 866 -23.49 -28.58 -8.88
C ALA A 866 -22.21 -29.15 -8.24
N SER A 867 -22.00 -30.44 -8.47
CA SER A 867 -20.86 -31.17 -7.95
C SER A 867 -20.60 -32.43 -8.78
N TYR A 868 -19.34 -32.68 -9.19
CA TYR A 868 -18.91 -33.97 -9.76
C TYR A 868 -18.61 -35.02 -8.67
N ASP A 869 -18.15 -34.57 -7.51
CA ASP A 869 -17.91 -35.39 -6.32
C ASP A 869 -18.69 -34.78 -5.15
N ALA A 870 -19.75 -35.47 -4.70
CA ALA A 870 -20.80 -34.93 -3.82
C ALA A 870 -20.34 -34.33 -2.47
N ALA A 871 -19.04 -34.43 -2.13
CA ALA A 871 -18.41 -33.65 -1.09
C ALA A 871 -18.17 -32.18 -1.49
N ILE A 872 -17.64 -31.90 -2.69
CA ILE A 872 -17.14 -30.57 -3.10
C ILE A 872 -18.11 -29.91 -4.08
N TRP A 873 -18.47 -28.65 -3.82
CA TRP A 873 -19.54 -27.94 -4.52
C TRP A 873 -19.08 -26.63 -5.16
N THR A 874 -19.76 -26.27 -6.26
CA THR A 874 -19.54 -25.00 -6.96
C THR A 874 -20.17 -23.83 -6.19
N SER A 875 -19.38 -22.83 -5.76
CA SER A 875 -19.95 -21.55 -5.31
C SER A 875 -20.69 -20.81 -6.44
N THR A 876 -20.35 -21.10 -7.70
CA THR A 876 -20.98 -20.53 -8.89
C THR A 876 -22.14 -21.41 -9.36
N GLY A 877 -23.19 -20.81 -9.93
CA GLY A 877 -24.36 -21.54 -10.41
C GLY A 877 -25.46 -20.61 -10.93
N PRO A 878 -26.50 -21.13 -11.60
CA PRO A 878 -27.61 -20.32 -12.08
C PRO A 878 -28.49 -19.87 -10.91
N GLU A 879 -28.86 -18.59 -10.93
CA GLU A 879 -29.66 -17.95 -9.90
C GLU A 879 -30.81 -17.16 -10.53
N ALA A 880 -31.99 -17.18 -9.90
CA ALA A 880 -33.18 -16.52 -10.43
C ALA A 880 -34.13 -16.05 -9.33
N LEU A 881 -34.69 -14.83 -9.51
CA LEU A 881 -35.77 -14.31 -8.68
C LEU A 881 -37.13 -14.79 -9.24
N LEU A 882 -37.77 -15.74 -8.58
CA LEU A 882 -38.99 -16.40 -9.05
C LEU A 882 -40.18 -16.13 -8.12
N LYS A 883 -41.38 -15.95 -8.69
CA LYS A 883 -42.56 -15.46 -7.95
C LYS A 883 -43.73 -16.44 -7.94
N THR A 884 -44.38 -16.60 -6.79
CA THR A 884 -45.62 -17.38 -6.66
C THR A 884 -46.83 -16.65 -7.22
N LYS A 885 -47.86 -17.40 -7.63
CA LYS A 885 -49.13 -16.82 -8.10
C LYS A 885 -49.94 -16.24 -6.93
N ALA A 886 -50.90 -15.36 -7.22
CA ALA A 886 -51.84 -14.88 -6.22
C ALA A 886 -52.83 -15.99 -5.80
N SER A 887 -53.33 -15.93 -4.55
CA SER A 887 -54.26 -16.95 -4.03
C SER A 887 -55.68 -16.76 -4.58
N SER A 888 -56.28 -17.80 -5.14
CA SER A 888 -57.57 -17.71 -5.84
C SER A 888 -58.76 -17.99 -4.92
N THR A 889 -59.48 -16.94 -4.49
CA THR A 889 -60.81 -17.06 -3.89
C THR A 889 -61.90 -16.94 -4.95
N THR A 890 -62.63 -18.02 -5.22
CA THR A 890 -63.72 -18.04 -6.21
C THR A 890 -65.08 -17.74 -5.57
N THR A 891 -65.73 -16.65 -5.99
CA THR A 891 -67.19 -16.48 -5.93
C THR A 891 -67.68 -15.88 -7.25
N SER A 892 -68.78 -16.41 -7.79
CA SER A 892 -69.28 -16.07 -9.11
C SER A 892 -70.41 -15.03 -9.07
N THR A 893 -70.42 -14.14 -10.06
CA THR A 893 -71.59 -13.78 -10.91
C THR A 893 -71.09 -12.87 -12.04
N GLY A 894 -71.50 -13.12 -13.29
CA GLY A 894 -71.27 -12.17 -14.40
C GLY A 894 -72.51 -11.31 -14.65
N PRO A 895 -72.70 -10.76 -15.87
CA PRO A 895 -71.70 -10.31 -16.83
C PRO A 895 -71.88 -8.80 -17.12
N THR A 896 -70.80 -8.03 -17.07
CA THR A 896 -70.78 -6.64 -17.57
C THR A 896 -69.43 -6.35 -18.22
N GLU A 897 -69.44 -5.43 -19.18
CA GLU A 897 -68.29 -5.01 -19.99
C GLU A 897 -67.03 -4.81 -19.14
N THR A 898 -65.96 -5.51 -19.51
CA THR A 898 -64.60 -5.18 -19.07
C THR A 898 -63.89 -4.57 -20.26
N THR A 899 -63.67 -3.25 -20.14
CA THR A 899 -62.66 -2.54 -20.92
C THR A 899 -61.34 -3.29 -20.88
N GLU A 900 -60.66 -3.31 -22.02
CA GLU A 900 -59.29 -3.79 -22.18
C GLU A 900 -58.41 -3.37 -20.99
N PRO A 901 -57.69 -4.29 -20.33
CA PRO A 901 -56.86 -3.94 -19.19
C PRO A 901 -55.79 -2.98 -19.66
N GLN A 902 -55.88 -1.72 -19.22
CA GLN A 902 -54.91 -0.70 -19.58
C GLN A 902 -53.53 -1.17 -19.13
N LEU A 903 -52.61 -1.29 -20.09
CA LEU A 903 -51.23 -1.66 -19.82
C LEU A 903 -50.62 -0.70 -18.77
N PRO A 904 -49.67 -1.16 -17.93
CA PRO A 904 -48.97 -0.28 -17.00
C PRO A 904 -48.36 0.93 -17.73
N ALA A 905 -48.21 2.05 -17.01
CA ALA A 905 -47.53 3.22 -17.56
C ALA A 905 -46.13 2.81 -18.08
N GLY A 906 -45.80 3.24 -19.31
CA GLY A 906 -44.54 2.93 -19.98
C GLY A 906 -44.55 1.70 -20.91
N PHE A 907 -45.69 1.03 -21.10
CA PHE A 907 -45.83 -0.04 -22.10
C PHE A 907 -46.45 0.45 -23.41
N GLU A 908 -45.87 0.05 -24.55
CA GLU A 908 -46.44 0.22 -25.89
C GLU A 908 -46.45 -1.11 -26.66
N THR A 909 -47.51 -1.38 -27.43
CA THR A 909 -47.65 -2.63 -28.20
C THR A 909 -47.58 -2.36 -29.70
N VAL A 910 -46.66 -3.03 -30.39
CA VAL A 910 -46.49 -2.96 -31.84
C VAL A 910 -47.47 -3.93 -32.53
N PRO A 911 -48.46 -3.45 -33.30
CA PRO A 911 -49.42 -4.33 -33.97
C PRO A 911 -48.74 -5.11 -35.10
N ALA A 912 -49.18 -6.35 -35.35
CA ALA A 912 -48.63 -7.19 -36.42
C ALA A 912 -48.69 -6.58 -37.84
N THR A 913 -49.56 -5.58 -38.05
CA THR A 913 -49.63 -4.79 -39.30
C THR A 913 -48.42 -3.86 -39.52
N ALA A 914 -47.72 -3.44 -38.47
CA ALA A 914 -46.55 -2.56 -38.57
C ALA A 914 -45.37 -3.20 -39.33
N PHE A 915 -45.33 -4.53 -39.40
CA PHE A 915 -44.27 -5.27 -40.10
C PHE A 915 -44.51 -5.41 -41.62
N SER A 916 -45.64 -4.92 -42.15
CA SER A 916 -45.97 -4.99 -43.57
C SER A 916 -45.19 -3.94 -44.39
N GLY A 917 -44.33 -4.41 -45.32
CA GLY A 917 -43.51 -3.55 -46.18
C GLY A 917 -42.40 -4.32 -46.89
N SER A 918 -41.68 -3.66 -47.80
CA SER A 918 -40.61 -4.27 -48.62
C SER A 918 -39.22 -3.66 -48.45
N GLY A 919 -39.01 -2.82 -47.42
CA GLY A 919 -37.69 -2.28 -47.07
C GLY A 919 -36.80 -3.33 -46.39
N ALA A 920 -35.48 -3.10 -46.35
CA ALA A 920 -34.52 -4.00 -45.71
C ALA A 920 -34.63 -4.05 -44.17
N THR A 921 -35.22 -3.01 -43.56
CA THR A 921 -35.52 -2.90 -42.14
C THR A 921 -37.00 -2.56 -41.92
N VAL A 922 -37.51 -2.86 -40.73
CA VAL A 922 -38.78 -2.34 -40.20
C VAL A 922 -38.43 -1.38 -39.07
N THR A 923 -38.96 -0.15 -39.07
CA THR A 923 -38.68 0.84 -38.02
C THR A 923 -39.94 1.09 -37.19
N PHE A 924 -39.78 1.12 -35.87
CA PHE A 924 -40.80 1.52 -34.90
C PHE A 924 -40.22 2.61 -33.99
N GLN A 925 -40.94 3.74 -33.91
CA GLN A 925 -40.64 4.84 -33.02
C GLN A 925 -41.63 4.75 -31.85
N ALA A 926 -41.12 4.53 -30.64
CA ALA A 926 -41.95 4.48 -29.45
C ALA A 926 -42.42 5.89 -29.02
N ALA A 927 -43.55 5.94 -28.33
CA ALA A 927 -44.06 7.15 -27.70
C ALA A 927 -43.17 7.59 -26.51
N GLU A 928 -43.16 8.89 -26.22
CA GLU A 928 -42.49 9.47 -25.05
C GLU A 928 -43.01 8.83 -23.74
N GLY A 929 -42.12 8.47 -22.82
CA GLY A 929 -42.42 7.72 -21.60
C GLY A 929 -42.42 6.19 -21.77
N THR A 930 -42.17 5.65 -22.97
CA THR A 930 -42.20 4.20 -23.22
C THR A 930 -40.88 3.54 -22.81
N THR A 931 -40.98 2.60 -21.86
CA THR A 931 -39.85 1.81 -21.34
C THR A 931 -39.94 0.32 -21.71
N PHE A 932 -41.11 -0.15 -22.16
CA PHE A 932 -41.35 -1.53 -22.61
C PHE A 932 -42.09 -1.55 -23.96
N ILE A 933 -41.48 -2.16 -24.98
CA ILE A 933 -42.06 -2.33 -26.31
C ILE A 933 -42.45 -3.80 -26.48
N GLN A 934 -43.74 -4.07 -26.64
CA GLN A 934 -44.29 -5.41 -26.81
C GLN A 934 -44.53 -5.74 -28.29
N LEU A 935 -43.92 -6.83 -28.78
CA LEU A 935 -43.96 -7.33 -30.14
C LEU A 935 -44.74 -8.66 -30.21
N PRO A 936 -45.29 -9.04 -31.38
CA PRO A 936 -45.87 -10.38 -31.58
C PRO A 936 -44.85 -11.49 -31.35
N ALA A 937 -45.23 -12.65 -30.78
CA ALA A 937 -44.31 -13.79 -30.58
C ALA A 937 -43.80 -14.47 -31.85
N ASN A 938 -44.28 -14.07 -33.03
CA ASN A 938 -43.77 -14.53 -34.32
C ASN A 938 -43.08 -13.40 -35.10
N VAL A 939 -42.56 -12.39 -34.40
CA VAL A 939 -41.95 -11.20 -35.00
C VAL A 939 -40.80 -11.55 -35.96
N SER A 940 -39.99 -12.57 -35.68
CA SER A 940 -38.93 -13.03 -36.61
C SER A 940 -39.50 -13.50 -37.96
N GLN A 941 -40.68 -14.12 -37.95
CA GLN A 941 -41.39 -14.61 -39.13
C GLN A 941 -42.04 -13.45 -39.90
N LEU A 942 -42.60 -12.47 -39.18
CA LEU A 942 -43.17 -11.25 -39.77
C LEU A 942 -42.07 -10.36 -40.41
N LEU A 943 -40.88 -10.36 -39.81
CA LEU A 943 -39.69 -9.72 -40.37
C LEU A 943 -39.15 -10.43 -41.61
N ASN A 944 -39.30 -11.75 -41.73
CA ASN A 944 -38.86 -12.52 -42.90
C ASN A 944 -37.39 -12.25 -43.28
N GLY A 945 -36.49 -12.29 -42.29
CA GLY A 945 -35.05 -12.05 -42.47
C GLY A 945 -34.60 -10.58 -42.48
N ARG A 946 -35.53 -9.62 -42.34
CA ARG A 946 -35.23 -8.18 -42.16
C ARG A 946 -34.89 -7.86 -40.70
N SER A 947 -34.15 -6.79 -40.44
CA SER A 947 -33.92 -6.31 -39.06
C SER A 947 -35.04 -5.39 -38.58
N LEU A 948 -35.25 -5.36 -37.27
CA LEU A 948 -36.18 -4.45 -36.58
C LEU A 948 -35.39 -3.33 -35.91
N THR A 949 -35.70 -2.08 -36.26
CA THR A 949 -35.18 -0.87 -35.61
C THR A 949 -36.22 -0.34 -34.63
N LEU A 950 -35.90 -0.33 -33.34
CA LEU A 950 -36.73 0.25 -32.27
C LEU A 950 -36.05 1.50 -31.73
N THR A 951 -36.75 2.63 -31.67
CA THR A 951 -36.24 3.89 -31.10
C THR A 951 -37.10 4.34 -29.93
N ALA A 952 -36.48 4.59 -28.78
CA ALA A 952 -37.12 5.12 -27.57
C ALA A 952 -36.15 6.07 -26.83
N GLU A 953 -36.66 7.24 -26.41
CA GLU A 953 -36.04 8.22 -25.49
C GLU A 953 -34.59 8.68 -25.77
N GLY A 954 -34.08 8.47 -26.98
CA GLY A 954 -32.72 8.85 -27.39
C GLY A 954 -31.79 7.68 -27.71
N ALA A 955 -32.23 6.45 -27.43
CA ALA A 955 -31.58 5.21 -27.86
C ALA A 955 -32.33 4.55 -29.02
N THR A 956 -31.60 3.84 -29.89
CA THR A 956 -32.14 3.00 -30.96
C THR A 956 -31.45 1.64 -30.97
N LEU A 957 -32.23 0.56 -30.94
CA LEU A 957 -31.76 -0.81 -31.10
C LEU A 957 -32.07 -1.31 -32.52
N VAL A 958 -31.11 -1.93 -33.19
CA VAL A 958 -31.32 -2.69 -34.43
C VAL A 958 -31.15 -4.17 -34.12
N LEU A 959 -32.29 -4.88 -34.06
CA LEU A 959 -32.39 -6.29 -33.72
C LEU A 959 -32.48 -7.13 -35.02
N PRO A 960 -31.50 -8.00 -35.31
CA PRO A 960 -31.59 -8.96 -36.40
C PRO A 960 -32.74 -9.97 -36.18
N ALA A 961 -33.35 -10.44 -37.26
CA ALA A 961 -34.37 -11.49 -37.18
C ALA A 961 -33.83 -12.81 -36.59
N SER A 962 -32.53 -13.07 -36.68
CA SER A 962 -31.87 -14.23 -36.06
C SER A 962 -31.88 -14.16 -34.53
N VAL A 963 -31.56 -13.01 -33.93
CA VAL A 963 -31.61 -12.80 -32.48
C VAL A 963 -33.04 -12.90 -31.94
N LEU A 964 -34.01 -12.31 -32.64
CA LEU A 964 -35.43 -12.48 -32.30
C LEU A 964 -35.87 -13.96 -32.42
N LYS A 965 -35.39 -14.69 -33.43
CA LYS A 965 -35.64 -16.13 -33.59
C LYS A 965 -34.96 -16.98 -32.50
N GLN A 966 -33.77 -16.57 -32.04
CA GLN A 966 -33.04 -17.20 -30.93
C GLN A 966 -33.84 -17.11 -29.62
N LEU A 967 -34.44 -15.93 -29.36
CA LEU A 967 -35.36 -15.72 -28.25
C LEU A 967 -36.67 -16.53 -28.43
N GLU A 968 -37.32 -16.45 -29.59
CA GLU A 968 -38.55 -17.21 -29.89
C GLU A 968 -38.35 -18.72 -29.68
N GLY A 969 -37.17 -19.25 -30.03
CA GLY A 969 -36.79 -20.64 -29.82
C GLY A 969 -36.67 -21.07 -28.35
N LYS A 970 -36.57 -20.14 -27.39
CA LYS A 970 -36.58 -20.44 -25.94
C LYS A 970 -38.00 -20.73 -25.40
N LEU A 971 -39.08 -20.38 -26.11
CA LEU A 971 -40.45 -20.56 -25.64
C LEU A 971 -41.24 -21.59 -26.46
N ALA A 972 -41.82 -22.57 -25.77
CA ALA A 972 -42.72 -23.56 -26.37
C ALA A 972 -44.19 -23.10 -26.35
N GLY A 973 -44.63 -22.36 -27.37
CA GLY A 973 -46.05 -22.02 -27.59
C GLY A 973 -46.31 -20.54 -27.94
N ASP A 974 -47.58 -20.12 -27.89
CA ASP A 974 -47.98 -18.72 -28.08
C ASP A 974 -47.46 -17.83 -26.93
N GLY A 975 -46.95 -16.64 -27.26
CA GLY A 975 -46.51 -15.64 -26.28
C GLY A 975 -46.55 -14.21 -26.81
N VAL A 976 -45.75 -13.34 -26.20
CA VAL A 976 -45.42 -11.98 -26.63
C VAL A 976 -43.94 -11.71 -26.36
N VAL A 977 -43.25 -11.03 -27.27
CA VAL A 977 -41.86 -10.59 -27.06
C VAL A 977 -41.90 -9.20 -26.44
N THR A 978 -41.06 -8.93 -25.44
CA THR A 978 -40.94 -7.62 -24.80
C THR A 978 -39.50 -7.17 -24.84
N VAL A 979 -39.27 -5.99 -25.43
CA VAL A 979 -38.00 -5.27 -25.41
C VAL A 979 -38.10 -4.18 -24.35
N GLN A 980 -37.29 -4.27 -23.30
CA GLN A 980 -37.10 -3.19 -22.35
C GLN A 980 -36.06 -2.22 -22.91
N MET A 981 -36.38 -0.92 -22.91
CA MET A 981 -35.49 0.19 -23.25
C MET A 981 -35.65 1.25 -22.15
N LYS A 982 -35.23 0.92 -20.93
CA LYS A 982 -35.54 1.73 -19.74
C LYS A 982 -34.31 2.58 -19.34
N PRO A 983 -34.37 3.92 -19.41
CA PRO A 983 -33.35 4.74 -18.77
C PRO A 983 -33.42 4.61 -17.23
N LEU A 984 -32.28 4.73 -16.55
CA LEU A 984 -32.23 4.94 -15.11
C LEU A 984 -32.96 6.23 -14.74
N ASP A 985 -33.65 6.20 -13.60
CA ASP A 985 -34.18 7.42 -13.01
C ASP A 985 -33.06 8.29 -12.41
N THR A 986 -33.38 9.55 -12.16
CA THR A 986 -32.43 10.57 -11.71
C THR A 986 -31.77 10.25 -10.36
N ASN A 987 -32.41 9.45 -9.49
CA ASN A 987 -31.81 9.10 -8.21
C ASN A 987 -30.83 7.95 -8.38
N SER A 988 -31.22 6.86 -9.05
CA SER A 988 -30.31 5.76 -9.37
C SER A 988 -29.10 6.22 -10.22
N LEU A 989 -29.26 7.21 -11.09
CA LEU A 989 -28.14 7.81 -11.83
C LEU A 989 -27.19 8.58 -10.91
N LYS A 990 -27.73 9.34 -9.94
CA LYS A 990 -26.91 10.05 -8.93
C LYS A 990 -26.20 9.11 -7.97
N GLU A 991 -26.86 8.04 -7.55
CA GLU A 991 -26.27 6.99 -6.69
C GLU A 991 -25.11 6.30 -7.43
N LEU A 992 -25.29 5.96 -8.71
CA LEU A 992 -24.23 5.43 -9.56
C LEU A 992 -23.07 6.43 -9.74
N GLN A 993 -23.37 7.71 -9.97
CA GLN A 993 -22.36 8.76 -10.09
C GLN A 993 -21.60 8.98 -8.77
N ALA A 994 -22.26 8.88 -7.62
CA ALA A 994 -21.61 8.96 -6.32
C ALA A 994 -20.73 7.72 -6.04
N GLN A 995 -21.20 6.52 -6.39
CA GLN A 995 -20.46 5.27 -6.19
C GLN A 995 -19.18 5.18 -7.05
N LEU A 996 -19.19 5.78 -8.25
CA LEU A 996 -18.00 5.84 -9.11
C LEU A 996 -16.97 6.90 -8.67
N GLY A 997 -17.26 7.64 -7.58
CA GLY A 997 -16.52 8.80 -7.12
C GLY A 997 -16.83 10.05 -7.96
N SER A 998 -16.40 11.23 -7.50
CA SER A 998 -16.49 12.49 -8.24
C SER A 998 -15.46 12.53 -9.38
N ARG A 999 -15.55 11.60 -10.31
CA ARG A 999 -14.74 11.47 -11.53
C ARG A 999 -15.06 12.60 -12.51
N ALA A 1000 -14.36 13.72 -12.34
CA ALA A 1000 -14.48 14.90 -13.20
C ALA A 1000 -14.08 14.64 -14.66
N ASP A 1001 -13.43 13.50 -14.94
CA ASP A 1001 -13.11 13.01 -16.28
C ASP A 1001 -14.32 12.44 -17.04
N ILE A 1002 -15.47 12.17 -16.42
CA ILE A 1002 -16.62 11.50 -17.09
C ILE A 1002 -17.78 12.47 -17.39
N ASP A 1003 -17.91 12.91 -18.64
CA ASP A 1003 -19.10 13.61 -19.16
C ASP A 1003 -20.14 12.59 -19.67
N TRP A 1004 -21.35 12.63 -19.08
CA TRP A 1004 -22.43 11.67 -19.33
C TRP A 1004 -23.30 12.15 -20.51
N LEU A 1005 -22.88 11.82 -21.73
CA LEU A 1005 -23.58 12.23 -22.96
C LEU A 1005 -24.95 11.56 -23.16
N SER A 1006 -25.32 10.56 -22.35
CA SER A 1006 -26.67 10.00 -22.30
C SER A 1006 -27.08 9.54 -20.90
N SER A 1007 -28.38 9.26 -20.71
CA SER A 1007 -28.81 8.42 -19.58
C SER A 1007 -28.24 7.00 -19.71
N VAL A 1008 -28.22 6.26 -18.61
CA VAL A 1008 -27.88 4.83 -18.56
C VAL A 1008 -29.13 4.02 -18.91
N TYR A 1009 -29.06 3.18 -19.95
CA TYR A 1009 -30.17 2.35 -20.38
C TYR A 1009 -30.02 0.90 -19.91
N ASP A 1010 -30.98 0.42 -19.13
CA ASP A 1010 -31.20 -1.00 -18.81
C ASP A 1010 -32.00 -1.66 -19.94
N PHE A 1011 -31.30 -2.37 -20.83
CA PHE A 1011 -31.90 -3.09 -21.96
C PHE A 1011 -32.14 -4.57 -21.61
N LYS A 1012 -33.32 -5.10 -21.98
CA LYS A 1012 -33.65 -6.53 -21.82
C LYS A 1012 -34.46 -7.03 -23.01
N LEU A 1013 -34.21 -8.27 -23.43
CA LEU A 1013 -34.98 -8.95 -24.46
C LEU A 1013 -35.62 -10.20 -23.85
N THR A 1014 -36.93 -10.18 -23.72
CA THR A 1014 -37.70 -11.27 -23.08
C THR A 1014 -38.82 -11.75 -23.97
N ILE A 1015 -39.23 -13.00 -23.80
CA ILE A 1015 -40.47 -13.55 -24.36
C ILE A 1015 -41.30 -14.16 -23.23
N VAL A 1016 -42.59 -13.82 -23.21
CA VAL A 1016 -43.54 -14.17 -22.15
C VAL A 1016 -44.65 -15.03 -22.74
N SER A 1017 -44.97 -16.16 -22.11
CA SER A 1017 -46.10 -17.00 -22.54
C SER A 1017 -47.45 -16.29 -22.40
N LYS A 1018 -48.42 -16.68 -23.24
CA LYS A 1018 -49.77 -16.08 -23.28
C LYS A 1018 -50.58 -16.21 -21.98
N ASP A 1019 -50.20 -17.11 -21.08
CA ASP A 1019 -50.77 -17.26 -19.73
C ASP A 1019 -49.99 -16.49 -18.64
N GLY A 1020 -48.94 -15.76 -19.02
CA GLY A 1020 -48.02 -15.06 -18.11
C GLY A 1020 -47.18 -15.98 -17.23
N GLY A 1021 -47.15 -17.29 -17.51
CA GLY A 1021 -46.55 -18.32 -16.67
C GLY A 1021 -45.04 -18.55 -16.86
N SER A 1022 -44.51 -18.26 -18.04
CA SER A 1022 -43.11 -18.46 -18.40
C SER A 1022 -42.52 -17.21 -19.04
N VAL A 1023 -41.46 -16.68 -18.45
CA VAL A 1023 -40.62 -15.61 -19.02
C VAL A 1023 -39.28 -16.23 -19.39
N GLN A 1024 -38.79 -15.96 -20.59
CA GLN A 1024 -37.46 -16.36 -21.04
C GLN A 1024 -36.71 -15.12 -21.50
N GLU A 1025 -35.52 -14.90 -20.95
CA GLU A 1025 -34.63 -13.79 -21.31
C GLU A 1025 -33.55 -14.28 -22.28
N LEU A 1026 -33.07 -13.38 -23.14
CA LEU A 1026 -31.90 -13.61 -23.97
C LEU A 1026 -30.77 -12.67 -23.50
N SER A 1027 -29.86 -13.23 -22.72
CA SER A 1027 -28.66 -12.55 -22.22
C SER A 1027 -27.62 -12.33 -23.31
N GLU A 1028 -27.37 -13.33 -24.17
CA GLU A 1028 -26.32 -13.32 -25.20
C GLU A 1028 -26.89 -13.55 -26.61
N PHE A 1029 -26.26 -12.94 -27.62
CA PHE A 1029 -26.75 -12.93 -29.00
C PHE A 1029 -25.85 -13.73 -29.94
N ALA A 1030 -26.45 -14.64 -30.71
CA ALA A 1030 -25.73 -15.44 -31.72
C ALA A 1030 -25.27 -14.61 -32.93
N ASP A 1031 -25.91 -13.46 -33.18
CA ASP A 1031 -25.43 -12.40 -34.07
C ASP A 1031 -25.45 -11.09 -33.27
N PRO A 1032 -24.42 -10.22 -33.36
CA PRO A 1032 -24.41 -8.97 -32.61
C PRO A 1032 -25.54 -8.03 -33.06
N ILE A 1033 -26.18 -7.39 -32.08
CA ILE A 1033 -27.17 -6.33 -32.32
C ILE A 1033 -26.48 -4.96 -32.41
N GLU A 1034 -27.14 -3.98 -33.01
CA GLU A 1034 -26.60 -2.60 -33.04
C GLU A 1034 -27.34 -1.72 -32.01
N LEU A 1035 -26.61 -1.11 -31.08
CA LEU A 1035 -27.11 0.00 -30.27
C LEU A 1035 -26.63 1.32 -30.90
N ARG A 1036 -27.54 2.27 -31.05
CA ARG A 1036 -27.23 3.67 -31.36
C ARG A 1036 -27.73 4.58 -30.25
N VAL A 1037 -26.88 5.49 -29.78
CA VAL A 1037 -27.24 6.49 -28.77
C VAL A 1037 -27.05 7.87 -29.37
N THR A 1038 -28.06 8.73 -29.26
CA THR A 1038 -28.04 10.11 -29.77
C THR A 1038 -27.06 10.94 -28.95
N ALA A 1039 -26.29 11.82 -29.60
CA ALA A 1039 -25.51 12.85 -28.91
C ALA A 1039 -25.48 14.14 -29.74
N ASP A 1040 -25.28 15.28 -29.09
CA ASP A 1040 -25.26 16.58 -29.78
C ASP A 1040 -23.96 16.84 -30.56
N ARG A 1041 -22.86 16.18 -30.18
CA ARG A 1041 -21.52 16.37 -30.77
C ARG A 1041 -20.68 15.07 -30.83
N PRO A 1042 -19.80 14.93 -31.84
CA PRO A 1042 -18.71 13.96 -31.77
C PRO A 1042 -17.63 14.41 -30.79
N SER A 1043 -16.89 13.44 -30.25
CA SER A 1043 -15.72 13.60 -29.40
C SER A 1043 -14.69 12.50 -29.71
N SER A 1044 -13.41 12.77 -29.48
CA SER A 1044 -12.34 11.79 -29.68
C SER A 1044 -12.28 10.75 -28.56
N THR A 1045 -12.74 11.11 -27.37
CA THR A 1045 -12.72 10.30 -26.14
C THR A 1045 -14.02 9.53 -25.89
N ALA A 1046 -15.14 9.97 -26.45
CA ALA A 1046 -16.44 9.32 -26.23
C ALA A 1046 -16.64 7.95 -26.88
N GLY A 1047 -17.52 7.16 -26.25
CA GLY A 1047 -18.04 5.89 -26.74
C GLY A 1047 -19.10 5.27 -25.84
N ILE A 1048 -19.60 4.12 -26.26
CA ILE A 1048 -20.58 3.31 -25.53
C ILE A 1048 -19.84 2.37 -24.59
N PHE A 1049 -20.19 2.42 -23.32
CA PHE A 1049 -19.68 1.57 -22.26
C PHE A 1049 -20.82 0.72 -21.69
N TYR A 1050 -20.51 -0.48 -21.21
CA TYR A 1050 -21.40 -1.24 -20.35
C TYR A 1050 -20.93 -1.13 -18.90
N LEU A 1051 -21.85 -1.23 -17.95
CA LEU A 1051 -21.51 -1.23 -16.52
C LEU A 1051 -21.41 -2.68 -16.04
N ASN A 1052 -20.24 -3.06 -15.51
CA ASN A 1052 -20.00 -4.41 -15.02
C ASN A 1052 -20.68 -4.67 -13.65
N SER A 1053 -20.42 -5.82 -13.03
CA SER A 1053 -21.01 -6.20 -11.73
C SER A 1053 -20.60 -5.28 -10.57
N ARG A 1054 -19.46 -4.58 -10.68
CA ARG A 1054 -18.97 -3.56 -9.74
C ARG A 1054 -19.40 -2.14 -10.13
N ASN A 1055 -20.29 -1.99 -11.10
CA ASN A 1055 -20.73 -0.74 -11.72
C ASN A 1055 -19.65 0.03 -12.52
N GLU A 1056 -18.46 -0.54 -12.74
CA GLU A 1056 -17.38 0.10 -13.48
C GLU A 1056 -17.69 0.13 -15.00
N PRO A 1057 -17.35 1.21 -15.72
CA PRO A 1057 -17.57 1.31 -17.16
C PRO A 1057 -16.50 0.53 -17.94
N GLU A 1058 -16.94 -0.39 -18.79
CA GLU A 1058 -16.10 -1.15 -19.73
C GLU A 1058 -16.46 -0.80 -21.18
N TYR A 1059 -15.44 -0.47 -21.98
CA TYR A 1059 -15.62 0.06 -23.34
C TYR A 1059 -16.08 -1.01 -24.33
N VAL A 1060 -17.21 -0.75 -25.00
CA VAL A 1060 -17.84 -1.68 -25.95
C VAL A 1060 -17.54 -1.31 -27.41
N GLY A 1061 -17.37 -0.02 -27.67
CA GLY A 1061 -17.26 0.54 -29.01
C GLY A 1061 -17.93 1.91 -29.10
N GLY A 1062 -18.00 2.48 -30.30
CA GLY A 1062 -18.64 3.79 -30.48
C GLY A 1062 -18.19 4.48 -31.76
N LYS A 1063 -18.84 4.17 -32.88
CA LYS A 1063 -18.63 4.87 -34.15
C LYS A 1063 -19.62 6.03 -34.26
N TRP A 1064 -19.14 7.26 -34.26
CA TRP A 1064 -19.99 8.42 -34.53
C TRP A 1064 -20.39 8.48 -36.01
N GLU A 1065 -21.68 8.38 -36.30
CA GLU A 1065 -22.25 8.64 -37.62
C GLU A 1065 -23.62 9.33 -37.50
N ASN A 1066 -23.83 10.38 -38.32
CA ASN A 1066 -25.14 11.02 -38.53
C ASN A 1066 -25.92 11.50 -37.28
N GLY A 1067 -25.24 11.85 -36.18
CA GLY A 1067 -25.86 12.34 -34.93
C GLY A 1067 -25.93 11.31 -33.80
N PHE A 1068 -25.36 10.12 -33.98
CA PHE A 1068 -25.42 9.03 -33.02
C PHE A 1068 -24.05 8.33 -32.92
N TYR A 1069 -23.75 7.77 -31.75
CA TYR A 1069 -22.71 6.74 -31.63
C TYR A 1069 -23.35 5.38 -31.83
N SER A 1070 -22.74 4.52 -32.64
CA SER A 1070 -23.14 3.12 -32.82
C SER A 1070 -22.12 2.13 -32.27
N ALA A 1071 -22.59 1.09 -31.60
CA ALA A 1071 -21.79 -0.04 -31.14
C ALA A 1071 -22.51 -1.36 -31.43
N LYS A 1072 -21.72 -2.41 -31.65
CA LYS A 1072 -22.24 -3.79 -31.72
C LYS A 1072 -22.25 -4.36 -30.31
N LEU A 1073 -23.38 -4.88 -29.87
CA LEU A 1073 -23.51 -5.55 -28.57
C LEU A 1073 -23.58 -7.07 -28.79
N SER A 1074 -22.86 -7.82 -27.96
CA SER A 1074 -22.91 -9.29 -27.88
C SER A 1074 -23.89 -9.79 -26.81
N HIS A 1075 -24.22 -8.96 -25.83
CA HIS A 1075 -25.14 -9.25 -24.74
C HIS A 1075 -26.00 -8.03 -24.40
N PHE A 1076 -26.95 -8.19 -23.48
CA PHE A 1076 -27.62 -7.06 -22.82
C PHE A 1076 -27.06 -6.81 -21.41
N SER A 1077 -27.17 -5.55 -20.97
CA SER A 1077 -26.66 -4.98 -19.73
C SER A 1077 -27.21 -3.55 -19.57
N ARG A 1078 -26.71 -2.82 -18.56
CA ARG A 1078 -26.80 -1.36 -18.51
C ARG A 1078 -25.71 -0.75 -19.38
N TYR A 1079 -26.11 0.10 -20.33
CA TYR A 1079 -25.20 0.81 -21.24
C TYR A 1079 -25.33 2.32 -21.11
N ALA A 1080 -24.22 3.03 -21.27
CA ALA A 1080 -24.15 4.49 -21.28
C ALA A 1080 -23.28 4.99 -22.43
N LEU A 1081 -23.62 6.15 -23.00
CA LEU A 1081 -22.69 6.92 -23.81
C LEU A 1081 -21.92 7.86 -22.89
N LEU A 1082 -20.63 7.61 -22.71
CA LEU A 1082 -19.74 8.39 -21.87
C LEU A 1082 -18.68 9.07 -22.73
N ASP A 1083 -18.23 10.24 -22.31
CA ASP A 1083 -17.04 10.92 -22.80
C ASP A 1083 -16.03 11.00 -21.65
N ILE A 1084 -15.00 10.15 -21.69
CA ILE A 1084 -14.05 9.95 -20.59
C ILE A 1084 -12.72 10.63 -20.92
N ASP A 1085 -12.35 11.67 -20.19
CA ASP A 1085 -11.11 12.41 -20.39
C ASP A 1085 -9.93 11.79 -19.63
N LYS A 1086 -9.36 10.71 -20.19
CA LYS A 1086 -8.19 10.08 -19.59
C LYS A 1086 -6.86 10.66 -20.10
N SER A 1087 -6.42 11.75 -19.46
CA SER A 1087 -5.08 12.32 -19.63
C SER A 1087 -4.04 11.67 -18.69
N PHE A 1088 -2.75 11.99 -18.89
CA PHE A 1088 -1.63 11.53 -18.06
C PHE A 1088 -0.64 12.67 -17.86
N VAL A 1089 -0.09 12.84 -16.65
CA VAL A 1089 0.75 13.99 -16.26
C VAL A 1089 2.05 14.07 -17.06
N ASP A 1090 2.61 12.92 -17.46
CA ASP A 1090 3.81 12.83 -18.28
C ASP A 1090 3.55 12.90 -19.80
N VAL A 1091 2.28 13.09 -20.20
CA VAL A 1091 1.83 13.32 -21.58
C VAL A 1091 1.07 14.67 -21.65
N PRO A 1092 1.76 15.82 -21.52
CA PRO A 1092 1.11 17.13 -21.58
C PRO A 1092 0.51 17.39 -22.98
N GLU A 1093 -0.43 18.34 -23.10
CA GLU A 1093 -1.17 18.60 -24.35
C GLU A 1093 -0.27 18.88 -25.58
N LYS A 1094 0.88 19.51 -25.33
CA LYS A 1094 1.91 19.81 -26.33
C LYS A 1094 2.68 18.58 -26.84
N HIS A 1095 2.52 17.41 -26.20
CA HIS A 1095 3.17 16.17 -26.61
C HIS A 1095 2.52 15.66 -27.91
N TRP A 1096 3.34 15.31 -28.89
CA TRP A 1096 2.89 14.95 -30.25
C TRP A 1096 1.93 13.74 -30.30
N ALA A 1097 1.94 12.88 -29.29
CA ALA A 1097 1.05 11.73 -29.14
C ALA A 1097 -0.13 11.95 -28.17
N TYR A 1098 -0.31 13.15 -27.60
CA TYR A 1098 -1.32 13.45 -26.57
C TYR A 1098 -2.72 12.95 -26.92
N GLU A 1099 -3.30 13.48 -28.00
CA GLU A 1099 -4.64 13.09 -28.47
C GLU A 1099 -4.77 11.59 -28.80
N ALA A 1100 -3.68 10.93 -29.21
CA ALA A 1100 -3.70 9.49 -29.45
C ALA A 1100 -3.76 8.69 -28.14
N ILE A 1101 -2.91 9.04 -27.18
CA ILE A 1101 -2.85 8.38 -25.87
C ILE A 1101 -4.16 8.62 -25.11
N ARG A 1102 -4.60 9.88 -25.02
CA ARG A 1102 -5.86 10.30 -24.38
C ARG A 1102 -7.07 9.57 -24.94
N SER A 1103 -7.25 9.59 -26.27
CA SER A 1103 -8.36 8.91 -26.96
C SER A 1103 -8.35 7.39 -26.79
N LEU A 1104 -7.17 6.75 -26.76
CA LEU A 1104 -7.05 5.30 -26.57
C LEU A 1104 -7.26 4.87 -25.12
N ALA A 1105 -6.81 5.69 -24.15
CA ALA A 1105 -6.95 5.40 -22.73
C ALA A 1105 -8.40 5.56 -22.26
N ALA A 1106 -9.09 6.61 -22.72
CA ALA A 1106 -10.53 6.78 -22.58
C ALA A 1106 -11.34 5.55 -23.03
N LYS A 1107 -10.85 4.90 -24.09
CA LYS A 1107 -11.46 3.74 -24.74
C LYS A 1107 -10.84 2.41 -24.29
N GLN A 1108 -10.04 2.43 -23.22
CA GLN A 1108 -9.40 1.28 -22.59
C GLN A 1108 -8.52 0.40 -23.52
N TYR A 1109 -8.16 0.91 -24.72
CA TYR A 1109 -7.25 0.24 -25.64
C TYR A 1109 -5.79 0.30 -25.17
N VAL A 1110 -5.43 1.33 -24.39
CA VAL A 1110 -4.14 1.44 -23.70
C VAL A 1110 -4.40 1.81 -22.24
N GLN A 1111 -3.46 1.47 -21.37
CA GLN A 1111 -3.50 1.84 -19.95
C GLN A 1111 -2.19 2.55 -19.56
N GLY A 1112 -2.26 3.37 -18.52
CA GLY A 1112 -1.07 3.93 -17.87
C GLY A 1112 -0.21 2.85 -17.23
N VAL A 1113 0.96 3.23 -16.74
CA VAL A 1113 1.73 2.40 -15.79
C VAL A 1113 1.28 2.62 -14.35
N THR A 1114 0.72 3.80 -14.08
CA THR A 1114 -0.04 4.16 -12.87
C THR A 1114 -1.39 4.73 -13.30
N ALA A 1115 -2.20 5.19 -12.34
CA ALA A 1115 -3.46 5.88 -12.64
C ALA A 1115 -3.27 7.18 -13.44
N ASP A 1116 -2.11 7.84 -13.33
CA ASP A 1116 -1.82 9.19 -13.79
C ASP A 1116 -0.62 9.29 -14.76
N ARG A 1117 0.22 8.26 -14.91
CA ARG A 1117 1.40 8.25 -15.80
C ARG A 1117 1.30 7.22 -16.92
N PHE A 1118 1.78 7.56 -18.10
CA PHE A 1118 1.78 6.69 -19.29
C PHE A 1118 3.15 6.17 -19.73
N GLU A 1119 4.24 6.86 -19.35
CA GLU A 1119 5.61 6.67 -19.84
C GLU A 1119 5.74 6.75 -21.37
N PRO A 1120 5.43 7.89 -22.01
CA PRO A 1120 5.48 8.01 -23.48
C PRO A 1120 6.87 7.72 -24.08
N GLY A 1121 7.94 7.93 -23.30
CA GLY A 1121 9.33 7.69 -23.69
C GLY A 1121 9.84 6.27 -23.48
N ARG A 1122 9.17 5.42 -22.67
CA ARG A 1122 9.66 4.05 -22.41
C ARG A 1122 9.56 3.20 -23.68
N THR A 1123 10.58 2.38 -23.92
CA THR A 1123 10.60 1.34 -24.96
C THR A 1123 9.53 0.28 -24.69
N ILE A 1124 8.81 -0.11 -25.74
CA ILE A 1124 7.75 -1.12 -25.63
C ILE A 1124 8.28 -2.52 -25.97
N THR A 1125 7.88 -3.52 -25.17
CA THR A 1125 8.24 -4.92 -25.41
C THR A 1125 7.40 -5.52 -26.55
N ARG A 1126 7.87 -6.62 -27.13
CA ARG A 1126 7.14 -7.36 -28.17
C ARG A 1126 5.82 -7.94 -27.66
N ALA A 1127 5.76 -8.40 -26.40
CA ALA A 1127 4.53 -8.88 -25.78
C ALA A 1127 3.49 -7.77 -25.60
N GLU A 1128 3.88 -6.62 -25.02
CA GLU A 1128 3.01 -5.46 -24.87
C GLU A 1128 2.44 -5.01 -26.24
N PHE A 1129 3.28 -4.89 -27.26
CA PHE A 1129 2.80 -4.44 -28.57
C PHE A 1129 1.91 -5.47 -29.29
N ALA A 1130 2.16 -6.76 -29.12
CA ALA A 1130 1.28 -7.81 -29.65
C ALA A 1130 -0.11 -7.77 -28.99
N ALA A 1131 -0.17 -7.63 -27.66
CA ALA A 1131 -1.42 -7.53 -26.91
C ALA A 1131 -2.24 -6.29 -27.29
N LEU A 1132 -1.59 -5.14 -27.44
CA LEU A 1132 -2.26 -3.91 -27.92
C LEU A 1132 -2.90 -4.11 -29.30
N LEU A 1133 -2.23 -4.80 -30.22
CA LEU A 1133 -2.80 -5.08 -31.55
C LEU A 1133 -3.96 -6.09 -31.49
N ALA A 1134 -3.83 -7.19 -30.72
CA ALA A 1134 -4.89 -8.20 -30.62
C ALA A 1134 -6.20 -7.60 -30.07
N ARG A 1135 -6.10 -6.85 -28.98
CA ARG A 1135 -7.24 -6.20 -28.32
C ARG A 1135 -7.86 -5.10 -29.19
N ALA A 1136 -7.05 -4.27 -29.84
CA ALA A 1136 -7.56 -3.22 -30.75
C ALA A 1136 -8.24 -3.76 -32.01
N LEU A 1137 -7.89 -4.98 -32.44
CA LEU A 1137 -8.56 -5.68 -33.54
C LEU A 1137 -9.83 -6.41 -33.09
N GLY A 1138 -10.05 -6.57 -31.77
CA GLY A 1138 -11.14 -7.38 -31.23
C GLY A 1138 -11.02 -8.86 -31.59
N LEU A 1139 -9.79 -9.39 -31.62
CA LEU A 1139 -9.57 -10.82 -31.85
C LEU A 1139 -10.11 -11.63 -30.67
N GLU A 1140 -10.71 -12.79 -30.95
CA GLU A 1140 -11.04 -13.75 -29.91
C GLU A 1140 -9.76 -14.25 -29.23
N ALA A 1141 -9.80 -14.48 -27.92
CA ALA A 1141 -8.66 -14.94 -27.14
C ALA A 1141 -8.18 -16.31 -27.66
N GLY A 1142 -6.94 -16.37 -28.14
CA GLY A 1142 -6.38 -17.60 -28.69
C GLY A 1142 -5.98 -18.57 -27.59
N ASP A 1143 -6.05 -19.88 -27.88
CA ASP A 1143 -5.53 -20.92 -26.99
C ASP A 1143 -4.01 -20.68 -26.74
N PRO A 1144 -3.57 -20.41 -25.50
CA PRO A 1144 -2.17 -20.20 -25.18
C PRO A 1144 -1.26 -21.35 -25.60
N ALA A 1145 -1.75 -22.60 -25.52
CA ALA A 1145 -1.02 -23.80 -25.91
C ALA A 1145 -0.87 -23.92 -27.45
N ALA A 1146 -1.75 -23.29 -28.22
CA ALA A 1146 -1.69 -23.26 -29.68
C ALA A 1146 -0.72 -22.20 -30.25
N SER A 1147 -0.17 -21.30 -29.43
CA SER A 1147 0.73 -20.22 -29.86
C SER A 1147 2.02 -20.72 -30.54
N GLY A 1148 2.50 -21.91 -30.17
CA GLY A 1148 3.68 -22.57 -30.76
C GLY A 1148 5.03 -21.98 -30.38
N PHE A 1149 5.08 -21.03 -29.43
CA PHE A 1149 6.30 -20.43 -28.90
C PHE A 1149 6.68 -21.03 -27.54
N ALA A 1150 7.94 -21.43 -27.37
CA ALA A 1150 8.44 -22.12 -26.17
C ALA A 1150 8.74 -21.18 -24.99
N ASP A 1151 8.88 -19.88 -25.26
CA ASP A 1151 9.16 -18.81 -24.30
C ASP A 1151 7.91 -17.98 -23.95
N VAL A 1152 6.72 -18.49 -24.27
CA VAL A 1152 5.42 -17.90 -23.89
C VAL A 1152 4.70 -18.89 -22.97
N PRO A 1153 4.85 -18.78 -21.64
CA PRO A 1153 4.14 -19.64 -20.70
C PRO A 1153 2.62 -19.43 -20.82
N ALA A 1154 1.84 -20.51 -20.73
CA ALA A 1154 0.38 -20.43 -20.85
C ALA A 1154 -0.28 -19.55 -19.76
N SER A 1155 0.38 -19.41 -18.60
CA SER A 1155 -0.03 -18.55 -17.48
C SER A 1155 0.41 -17.08 -17.61
N ALA A 1156 1.19 -16.71 -18.63
CA ALA A 1156 1.61 -15.33 -18.82
C ALA A 1156 0.44 -14.44 -19.25
N TRP A 1157 0.34 -13.23 -18.70
CA TRP A 1157 -0.79 -12.31 -18.94
C TRP A 1157 -1.03 -11.97 -20.43
N TYR A 1158 -0.01 -12.11 -21.27
CA TYR A 1158 -0.05 -11.86 -22.71
C TYR A 1158 -0.25 -13.14 -23.55
N ALA A 1159 -0.34 -14.34 -22.95
CA ALA A 1159 -0.25 -15.59 -23.70
C ALA A 1159 -1.41 -15.78 -24.70
N ALA A 1160 -2.65 -15.54 -24.28
CA ALA A 1160 -3.82 -15.64 -25.15
C ALA A 1160 -3.85 -14.55 -26.24
N ASP A 1161 -3.38 -13.34 -25.93
CA ASP A 1161 -3.23 -12.24 -26.90
C ASP A 1161 -2.17 -12.57 -27.97
N VAL A 1162 -1.02 -13.11 -27.55
CA VAL A 1162 0.07 -13.53 -28.45
C VAL A 1162 -0.37 -14.73 -29.29
N ALA A 1163 -1.15 -15.67 -28.72
CA ALA A 1163 -1.77 -16.77 -29.46
C ALA A 1163 -2.74 -16.26 -30.54
N ALA A 1164 -3.67 -15.36 -30.19
CA ALA A 1164 -4.60 -14.76 -31.14
C ALA A 1164 -3.87 -14.01 -32.26
N ALA A 1165 -2.83 -13.24 -31.92
CA ALA A 1165 -1.98 -12.55 -32.87
C ALA A 1165 -1.15 -13.51 -33.76
N ALA A 1166 -0.79 -14.69 -33.27
CA ALA A 1166 -0.07 -15.71 -34.03
C ALA A 1166 -1.00 -16.43 -35.02
N GLU A 1167 -2.19 -16.82 -34.57
CA GLU A 1167 -3.23 -17.46 -35.39
C GLU A 1167 -3.65 -16.56 -36.57
N HIS A 1168 -3.86 -15.27 -36.29
CA HIS A 1168 -4.16 -14.26 -37.31
C HIS A 1168 -2.92 -13.80 -38.10
N GLY A 1169 -1.78 -14.43 -37.90
CA GLY A 1169 -0.54 -14.23 -38.67
C GLY A 1169 0.16 -12.89 -38.46
N ILE A 1170 -0.21 -12.12 -37.43
CA ILE A 1170 0.39 -10.83 -37.06
C ILE A 1170 1.85 -11.05 -36.61
N VAL A 1171 2.07 -12.01 -35.71
CA VAL A 1171 3.40 -12.39 -35.19
C VAL A 1171 3.90 -13.72 -35.78
N ALA A 1172 5.20 -13.96 -35.72
CA ALA A 1172 5.84 -15.19 -36.25
C ALA A 1172 7.13 -15.60 -35.48
N GLY A 1173 7.39 -14.97 -34.32
CA GLY A 1173 8.61 -15.16 -33.52
C GLY A 1173 9.89 -14.53 -34.11
N ARG A 1174 10.99 -14.58 -33.33
CA ARG A 1174 12.35 -14.21 -33.76
C ARG A 1174 13.16 -15.40 -34.29
N GLY A 1175 12.67 -16.63 -34.08
CA GLY A 1175 13.23 -17.88 -34.63
C GLY A 1175 13.34 -18.98 -33.58
N GLY A 1176 13.54 -20.24 -33.99
CA GLY A 1176 13.77 -21.34 -33.04
C GLY A 1176 12.63 -21.61 -32.04
N GLN A 1177 11.38 -21.33 -32.42
CA GLN A 1177 10.20 -21.31 -31.53
C GLN A 1177 10.24 -20.25 -30.42
N LEU A 1178 11.07 -19.21 -30.53
CA LEU A 1178 11.11 -18.08 -29.60
C LEU A 1178 10.30 -16.89 -30.14
N PHE A 1179 9.43 -16.34 -29.30
CA PHE A 1179 8.69 -15.10 -29.50
C PHE A 1179 9.50 -13.87 -29.08
N ASP A 1180 10.32 -14.04 -28.04
CA ASP A 1180 11.04 -13.02 -27.27
C ASP A 1180 10.09 -11.97 -26.66
N PRO A 1181 9.31 -12.34 -25.62
CA PRO A 1181 8.24 -11.49 -25.07
C PRO A 1181 8.76 -10.22 -24.40
N SER A 1182 9.85 -10.32 -23.64
CA SER A 1182 10.49 -9.21 -22.92
C SER A 1182 11.41 -8.37 -23.81
N GLY A 1183 11.80 -8.88 -24.99
CA GLY A 1183 12.61 -8.13 -25.94
C GLY A 1183 11.95 -6.86 -26.43
N GLU A 1184 12.69 -5.76 -26.42
CA GLU A 1184 12.26 -4.47 -26.98
C GLU A 1184 12.00 -4.62 -28.49
N ILE A 1185 10.89 -4.03 -28.97
CA ILE A 1185 10.53 -4.10 -30.38
C ILE A 1185 11.26 -3.02 -31.19
N THR A 1186 11.88 -3.42 -32.30
CA THR A 1186 12.44 -2.48 -33.27
C THR A 1186 11.34 -1.85 -34.13
N ARG A 1187 11.59 -0.66 -34.67
CA ARG A 1187 10.65 0.05 -35.53
C ARG A 1187 10.33 -0.70 -36.83
N GLU A 1188 11.24 -1.51 -37.34
CA GLU A 1188 10.95 -2.37 -38.50
C GLU A 1188 10.07 -3.58 -38.15
N GLU A 1189 10.25 -4.21 -36.99
CA GLU A 1189 9.33 -5.25 -36.48
C GLU A 1189 7.93 -4.69 -36.21
N MET A 1190 7.86 -3.51 -35.57
CA MET A 1190 6.62 -2.77 -35.34
C MET A 1190 5.88 -2.51 -36.67
N ALA A 1191 6.60 -2.11 -37.72
CA ALA A 1191 6.04 -1.90 -39.05
C ALA A 1191 5.49 -3.19 -39.70
N VAL A 1192 6.12 -4.35 -39.48
CA VAL A 1192 5.62 -5.65 -39.96
C VAL A 1192 4.32 -6.02 -39.25
N MET A 1193 4.29 -5.98 -37.92
CA MET A 1193 3.11 -6.34 -37.14
C MET A 1193 1.93 -5.40 -37.45
N ALA A 1194 2.17 -4.08 -37.50
CA ALA A 1194 1.16 -3.08 -37.85
C ALA A 1194 0.60 -3.24 -39.27
N SER A 1195 1.47 -3.50 -40.25
CA SER A 1195 1.03 -3.69 -41.64
C SER A 1195 0.22 -4.96 -41.84
N LYS A 1196 0.45 -6.00 -41.03
CA LYS A 1196 -0.37 -7.23 -41.01
C LYS A 1196 -1.71 -7.01 -40.30
N ALA A 1197 -1.71 -6.34 -39.15
CA ALA A 1197 -2.94 -5.93 -38.46
C ALA A 1197 -3.85 -5.07 -39.36
N ALA A 1198 -3.25 -4.12 -40.11
CA ALA A 1198 -3.98 -3.32 -41.08
C ALA A 1198 -4.58 -4.15 -42.23
N ALA A 1199 -3.87 -5.20 -42.68
CA ALA A 1199 -4.35 -6.11 -43.73
C ALA A 1199 -5.64 -6.84 -43.34
N LEU A 1200 -5.77 -7.22 -42.06
CA LEU A 1200 -6.96 -7.85 -41.49
C LEU A 1200 -8.15 -6.88 -41.51
N LEU A 1201 -7.95 -5.65 -41.03
CA LEU A 1201 -8.99 -4.60 -41.04
C LEU A 1201 -9.46 -4.22 -42.46
N SER A 1202 -8.55 -4.18 -43.43
CA SER A 1202 -8.86 -3.78 -44.81
C SER A 1202 -9.26 -4.93 -45.75
N GLY A 1203 -9.21 -6.18 -45.29
CA GLY A 1203 -9.54 -7.36 -46.10
C GLY A 1203 -8.54 -7.67 -47.23
N GLY A 1204 -7.25 -7.36 -47.06
CA GLY A 1204 -6.22 -7.66 -48.06
C GLY A 1204 -4.84 -7.07 -47.73
N GLU A 1205 -3.75 -7.70 -48.23
CA GLU A 1205 -2.38 -7.18 -48.00
C GLU A 1205 -2.22 -5.74 -48.54
N PRO A 1206 -1.58 -4.85 -47.77
CA PRO A 1206 -1.23 -3.50 -48.22
C PRO A 1206 -0.40 -3.52 -49.51
N ALA A 1207 -1.04 -3.14 -50.61
CA ALA A 1207 -0.31 -2.88 -51.84
C ALA A 1207 0.57 -1.64 -51.67
N ALA A 1208 1.88 -1.81 -51.93
CA ALA A 1208 2.79 -0.70 -52.20
C ALA A 1208 2.36 0.00 -53.50
N THR A 1209 1.32 0.83 -53.41
CA THR A 1209 0.84 1.62 -54.55
C THR A 1209 1.94 2.55 -55.02
N GLY A 1210 2.28 2.47 -56.31
CA GLY A 1210 3.48 3.08 -56.91
C GLY A 1210 3.45 4.61 -57.04
N GLY A 1211 2.90 5.33 -56.06
CA GLY A 1211 3.25 6.71 -55.80
C GLY A 1211 4.65 6.80 -55.16
N ALA A 1212 5.30 7.96 -55.25
CA ALA A 1212 6.64 8.15 -54.71
C ALA A 1212 6.65 7.96 -53.17
N ALA A 1213 7.12 6.79 -52.72
CA ALA A 1213 7.40 6.55 -51.31
C ALA A 1213 8.42 7.57 -50.79
N ALA A 1214 8.29 7.96 -49.53
CA ALA A 1214 9.31 8.79 -48.88
C ALA A 1214 10.59 7.97 -48.76
N VAL A 1215 11.58 8.26 -49.61
CA VAL A 1215 12.90 7.63 -49.57
C VAL A 1215 13.66 8.18 -48.37
N PHE A 1216 13.65 7.43 -47.27
CA PHE A 1216 14.43 7.76 -46.09
C PHE A 1216 15.93 7.56 -46.37
N ALA A 1217 16.77 8.42 -45.79
CA ALA A 1217 18.22 8.40 -46.00
C ALA A 1217 18.88 7.12 -45.46
N ASP A 1218 18.20 6.41 -44.56
CA ASP A 1218 18.58 5.15 -43.93
C ASP A 1218 17.77 3.93 -44.43
N GLU A 1219 17.05 4.03 -45.55
CA GLU A 1219 16.28 2.91 -46.12
C GLU A 1219 17.16 1.66 -46.41
N SER A 1220 18.46 1.84 -46.65
CA SER A 1220 19.42 0.74 -46.79
C SER A 1220 19.73 -0.04 -45.50
N GLN A 1221 19.28 0.44 -44.34
CA GLN A 1221 19.37 -0.23 -43.04
C GLN A 1221 18.11 -1.04 -42.70
N VAL A 1222 17.06 -0.96 -43.53
CA VAL A 1222 15.84 -1.76 -43.37
C VAL A 1222 16.14 -3.20 -43.79
N SER A 1223 15.83 -4.17 -42.94
CA SER A 1223 15.99 -5.57 -43.27
C SER A 1223 15.15 -5.96 -44.48
N ALA A 1224 15.70 -6.82 -45.34
CA ALA A 1224 15.03 -7.24 -46.59
C ALA A 1224 13.65 -7.89 -46.38
N TRP A 1225 13.42 -8.52 -45.21
CA TRP A 1225 12.12 -9.09 -44.82
C TRP A 1225 11.11 -8.02 -44.36
N ALA A 1226 11.57 -6.88 -43.82
CA ALA A 1226 10.74 -5.80 -43.33
C ALA A 1226 10.39 -4.76 -44.41
N ALA A 1227 11.23 -4.60 -45.44
CA ALA A 1227 11.17 -3.52 -46.43
C ALA A 1227 9.76 -3.26 -47.02
N LYS A 1228 9.04 -4.32 -47.46
CA LYS A 1228 7.68 -4.14 -48.02
C LYS A 1228 6.68 -3.59 -47.00
N TYR A 1229 6.83 -3.96 -45.73
CA TYR A 1229 5.93 -3.59 -44.64
C TYR A 1229 6.24 -2.20 -44.08
N VAL A 1230 7.50 -1.79 -44.06
CA VAL A 1230 7.91 -0.40 -43.77
C VAL A 1230 7.32 0.54 -44.82
N GLN A 1231 7.47 0.22 -46.11
CA GLN A 1231 6.89 1.00 -47.20
C GLN A 1231 5.36 1.04 -47.13
N ALA A 1232 4.70 -0.07 -46.80
CA ALA A 1232 3.25 -0.12 -46.57
C ALA A 1232 2.80 0.76 -45.39
N SER A 1233 3.40 0.59 -44.22
CA SER A 1233 3.07 1.35 -43.00
C SER A 1233 3.24 2.86 -43.18
N VAL A 1234 4.24 3.29 -43.96
CA VAL A 1234 4.45 4.71 -44.30
C VAL A 1234 3.42 5.20 -45.32
N ALA A 1235 3.13 4.42 -46.38
CA ALA A 1235 2.12 4.77 -47.38
C ALA A 1235 0.71 4.89 -46.76
N TRP A 1236 0.40 4.05 -45.77
CA TRP A 1236 -0.87 4.02 -45.04
C TRP A 1236 -0.90 4.98 -43.83
N LYS A 1237 0.22 5.70 -43.58
CA LYS A 1237 0.40 6.64 -42.46
C LYS A 1237 0.23 6.02 -41.07
N LEU A 1238 0.45 4.71 -40.94
CA LEU A 1238 0.53 4.00 -39.66
C LEU A 1238 1.77 4.47 -38.89
N LEU A 1239 2.90 4.59 -39.60
CA LEU A 1239 4.19 5.08 -39.08
C LEU A 1239 4.70 6.25 -39.91
N GLN A 1240 5.48 7.11 -39.25
CA GLN A 1240 6.20 8.23 -39.85
C GLN A 1240 7.69 8.15 -39.48
N GLY A 1241 8.54 8.89 -40.20
CA GLY A 1241 9.96 8.98 -39.89
C GLY A 1241 10.26 9.83 -38.65
N VAL A 1242 11.37 9.55 -37.98
CA VAL A 1242 11.81 10.18 -36.71
C VAL A 1242 12.44 11.57 -36.90
N GLY A 1243 12.01 12.31 -37.92
CA GLY A 1243 12.67 13.54 -38.38
C GLY A 1243 13.96 13.29 -39.19
N GLY A 1244 14.58 14.38 -39.67
CA GLY A 1244 15.86 14.33 -40.39
C GLY A 1244 15.89 13.49 -41.68
N ASN A 1245 14.73 13.21 -42.28
CA ASN A 1245 14.55 12.24 -43.37
C ASN A 1245 15.04 10.80 -43.03
N ARG A 1246 14.82 10.34 -41.79
CA ARG A 1246 15.16 8.97 -41.34
C ARG A 1246 13.94 8.17 -40.90
N PHE A 1247 13.98 6.85 -41.09
CA PHE A 1247 13.02 5.91 -40.51
C PHE A 1247 13.49 5.29 -39.18
N ALA A 1248 14.81 5.13 -39.00
CA ALA A 1248 15.48 4.43 -37.90
C ALA A 1248 15.00 2.97 -37.70
N PRO A 1249 15.16 2.07 -38.69
CA PRO A 1249 14.57 0.72 -38.67
C PRO A 1249 15.01 -0.14 -37.48
N GLN A 1250 16.28 -0.06 -37.11
CA GLN A 1250 16.87 -0.80 -35.98
C GLN A 1250 16.71 -0.09 -34.62
N GLY A 1251 16.09 1.10 -34.58
CA GLY A 1251 15.79 1.77 -33.32
C GLY A 1251 14.62 1.10 -32.60
N HIS A 1252 14.67 1.09 -31.27
CA HIS A 1252 13.55 0.60 -30.46
C HIS A 1252 12.40 1.61 -30.45
N ALA A 1253 11.16 1.12 -30.51
CA ALA A 1253 9.97 1.94 -30.53
C ALA A 1253 9.46 2.23 -29.10
N THR A 1254 8.90 3.42 -28.89
CA THR A 1254 8.36 3.80 -27.56
C THR A 1254 6.86 3.52 -27.42
N ARG A 1255 6.35 3.56 -26.19
CA ARG A 1255 4.91 3.48 -25.89
C ARG A 1255 4.10 4.57 -26.60
N ALA A 1256 4.62 5.79 -26.73
CA ALA A 1256 3.96 6.83 -27.52
C ALA A 1256 3.90 6.51 -29.02
N GLU A 1257 4.94 5.88 -29.58
CA GLU A 1257 4.93 5.43 -30.98
C GLU A 1257 3.93 4.30 -31.20
N ALA A 1258 3.84 3.35 -30.27
CA ALA A 1258 2.82 2.30 -30.27
C ALA A 1258 1.40 2.86 -30.19
N ALA A 1259 1.14 3.78 -29.25
CA ALA A 1259 -0.17 4.43 -29.10
C ALA A 1259 -0.56 5.25 -30.35
N GLN A 1260 0.35 6.06 -30.88
CA GLN A 1260 0.07 6.84 -32.08
C GLN A 1260 -0.20 5.95 -33.30
N LEU A 1261 0.54 4.84 -33.45
CA LEU A 1261 0.31 3.83 -34.48
C LEU A 1261 -1.07 3.19 -34.31
N LEU A 1262 -1.45 2.77 -33.10
CA LEU A 1262 -2.74 2.15 -32.80
C LEU A 1262 -3.90 3.09 -33.13
N ALA A 1263 -3.78 4.38 -32.76
CA ALA A 1263 -4.74 5.41 -33.11
C ALA A 1263 -4.83 5.69 -34.62
N ASN A 1264 -3.77 5.41 -35.40
CA ASN A 1264 -3.80 5.48 -36.86
C ASN A 1264 -4.40 4.22 -37.49
N LEU A 1265 -4.12 3.05 -36.92
CA LEU A 1265 -4.67 1.76 -37.33
C LEU A 1265 -6.20 1.73 -37.19
N LEU A 1266 -6.73 2.13 -36.04
CA LEU A 1266 -8.19 2.20 -35.80
C LEU A 1266 -8.92 3.18 -36.74
N LYS A 1267 -8.22 4.21 -37.27
CA LYS A 1267 -8.78 5.13 -38.28
C LYS A 1267 -8.90 4.52 -39.68
N LEU A 1268 -8.34 3.32 -39.92
CA LEU A 1268 -8.47 2.58 -41.18
C LEU A 1268 -9.70 1.67 -41.24
N ALA A 1269 -10.28 1.28 -40.10
CA ALA A 1269 -11.45 0.42 -39.97
C ALA A 1269 -12.79 1.12 -40.34
N LYS A 1270 -12.78 1.90 -41.44
CA LYS A 1270 -13.83 2.87 -41.80
C LYS A 1270 -15.01 2.28 -42.58
#